data_AF-A0A8H5R1F3-F1
#
_entry.id   AF-A0A8H5R1F3-F1
#
_cell.length_a   1.000
_cell.length_b   1.000
_cell.length_c   1.000
_cell.angle_alpha   90.00
_cell.angle_beta   90.00
_cell.angle_gamma   90.00
#
_symmetry.space_group_name_H-M   'P 1'
#
loop_
_entity.id
_entity.type
_entity.pdbx_description
1 polymer ?
#
loop_
_entity_poly.entity_id
_entity_poly.type
_entity_poly.pdbx_seq_one_letter_code
_entity_poly.pdbx_strand_id
1 'polypeptide(L)'
;MNKSWSRLLPIVFATLFLASVTFKSLFPGDDPYRCRAVQKTGRWIDPVRDEQGNRDPFKQWQPDGCILNHYDSQDIRRCTEGRPIVIVGDSTSKNLGLAMAGLLDNKQYKKDDAAHLWSKTTSFNMTYHGQRIERVANVYLSSHGVPGREQFVSHLETYADEKTNPPSIEDQKGPALLYIAGGAWYTHPHYGGIGSTALDPWDDRFSAYQDHLLKIDKFIGDNTPHENWFSAPMDPRDGIRNQVFYAPPAGPRYLGNDTEMVIDRGRRAEEVVEMQDWLLQKEDDFNIPFVWSIANLVEGQDKVWRDPLRTGFHVKFQVAEIRANILLNMRCNAKLDRMKPYPYSRTCCTDYGVKPMVQLSVVAFGIVYLAACIICEVLDMCASRSADQPRFKLLNMQTGYLVLALLMCYYADRTQMMAKGSKLWQMKDFVALCIPCITVMLATIRRIKLPVPEDLSVDIQESDQPFLSRDQTDEWKGWMQFLILISHWTGAQDGSIYVLIRVCVAAYLFQTGYGHTLYFLNKNDFSFDRVAATLLRLNILSCCLAYFMDTDYMFYYFSPLVSFWFLVVYATMAIKSRYNSDLQVILAKICMSCLLVSMVLLGTPLTRWVFGILNTVFQIQWRYEEWYRRVALDTLIFYVGMLTAVASRHLKKPIHLGLRVTLALAGFFATIHYFFATSGLQMDAYAKWHPYASLAPVLGFIALRNVSGPVRNYHSKAMTWLGRCSLETYILQFHLLLAADTEGVLIVDGLFGDGSLMGDRWRTLVIILPIFLWISHAVAGSTRYIVQMLMHQGPEDEKLGRPSFWAWSYPTQALELETLSLTHEAGATPKQPNPVLSTTGRRLGSRNDHEDERDDFAGSGDEAAPPRATLVVEKWNEPIGNVFRVGAVYWSLFISGANDAAYGALIPYLETYYELSYLVVSLIFLSPFVGFIVSAAFNNYLHMNIGQRWIAFMCGACHVLTYLILSQHPPYPVLVLAYVLAGLGNGIGLAAWNAYIGNLARSNELLGFMHATYGLGGTVSPLIATSMITQANLGWYDFYYVLLGMAVLETATLTYSFWPKTAQKYREAVHTEGTRNEGTRAALFVKPHARVVWLCAFFLLGYVGTEVALGGWVVQFMLRVRNADPFDAGMTAVGFWLGITVGRLVLGMVIPKIGVKLSLMIFIPITMGLQLIFWLVPEFHVSAVAVSLQGFFLGPMFPCVIVALTMLLPRHLHVSAIGFAAAFGGSGAAVLPFAVGAIAQAKGVQVLQPIILAILAVLFIIWLGLPKIEKRKD
;
A
#
# COMPACT_ATOMS: atom_id res chain seq x y z
N MET A 1 1.28 26.21 18.70
CA MET A 1 1.90 25.39 19.78
C MET A 1 3.01 26.21 20.41
N ASN A 2 3.02 26.35 21.74
CA ASN A 2 4.02 27.15 22.47
C ASN A 2 5.44 26.68 22.15
N LYS A 3 6.36 27.60 21.79
CA LYS A 3 7.78 27.32 21.45
C LYS A 3 8.55 26.52 22.52
N SER A 4 8.04 26.47 23.75
CA SER A 4 8.58 25.66 24.85
C SER A 4 8.35 24.15 24.67
N TRP A 5 7.18 23.73 24.17
CA TRP A 5 6.86 22.31 23.98
C TRP A 5 7.72 21.63 22.92
N SER A 6 8.13 22.37 21.89
CA SER A 6 9.01 21.85 20.82
C SER A 6 10.44 21.53 21.31
N ARG A 7 10.88 22.10 22.44
CA ARG A 7 12.19 21.78 23.06
C ARG A 7 12.05 20.73 24.15
N LEU A 8 10.97 20.77 24.93
CA LEU A 8 10.75 19.86 26.04
C LEU A 8 10.52 18.42 25.59
N LEU A 9 9.69 18.19 24.57
CA LEU A 9 9.31 16.85 24.12
C LEU A 9 10.54 16.00 23.70
N PRO A 10 11.48 16.52 22.89
CA PRO A 10 12.75 15.84 22.60
C PRO A 10 13.58 15.42 23.82
N ILE A 11 13.71 16.32 24.79
CA ILE A 11 14.50 16.09 26.01
C ILE A 11 13.88 14.98 26.85
N VAL A 12 12.55 15.01 27.01
CA VAL A 12 11.80 13.99 27.74
C VAL A 12 11.98 12.64 27.05
N PHE A 13 11.83 12.59 25.72
CA PHE A 13 12.01 11.35 24.96
C PHE A 13 13.43 10.77 25.08
N ALA A 14 14.46 11.60 24.92
CA ALA A 14 15.85 11.15 25.02
C ALA A 14 16.21 10.70 26.45
N THR A 15 15.70 11.39 27.48
CA THR A 15 15.86 11.00 28.89
C THR A 15 15.16 9.67 29.18
N LEU A 16 13.92 9.49 28.72
CA LEU A 16 13.18 8.24 28.86
C LEU A 16 13.88 7.08 28.15
N PHE A 17 14.44 7.33 26.97
CA PHE A 17 15.24 6.33 26.26
C PHE A 17 16.46 5.89 27.07
N LEU A 18 17.28 6.84 27.55
CA LEU A 18 18.45 6.53 28.38
C LEU A 18 18.07 5.82 29.69
N ALA A 19 16.98 6.25 30.33
CA ALA A 19 16.47 5.60 31.54
C ALA A 19 16.03 4.15 31.26
N SER A 20 15.33 3.91 30.14
CA SER A 20 14.89 2.58 29.72
C SER A 20 16.06 1.64 29.41
N VAL A 21 17.07 2.16 28.70
CA VAL A 21 18.33 1.43 28.43
C VAL A 21 19.05 1.07 29.72
N THR A 22 19.18 2.03 30.64
CA THR A 22 19.85 1.82 31.93
C THR A 22 19.10 0.78 32.77
N PHE A 23 17.77 0.91 32.87
CA PHE A 23 16.92 -0.02 33.60
C PHE A 23 17.04 -1.45 33.05
N LYS A 24 16.92 -1.64 31.72
CA LYS A 24 16.99 -2.97 31.11
C LYS A 24 18.39 -3.59 31.17
N SER A 25 19.43 -2.77 31.18
CA SER A 25 20.82 -3.23 31.34
C SER A 25 21.11 -3.69 32.77
N LEU A 26 20.52 -3.05 33.78
CA LEU A 26 20.66 -3.45 35.19
C LEU A 26 19.75 -4.62 35.57
N PHE A 27 18.60 -4.75 34.91
CA PHE A 27 17.60 -5.79 35.17
C PHE A 27 17.24 -6.56 33.87
N PRO A 28 18.13 -7.47 33.41
CA PRO A 28 17.95 -8.20 32.15
C PRO A 28 16.66 -9.05 32.07
N GLY A 29 16.15 -9.52 33.19
CA GLY A 29 15.01 -10.46 33.28
C GLY A 29 15.44 -11.92 33.15
N ASP A 30 14.47 -12.83 33.04
CA ASP A 30 14.71 -14.28 33.13
C ASP A 30 15.14 -14.95 31.81
N ASP A 31 15.04 -14.24 30.68
CA ASP A 31 15.47 -14.71 29.36
C ASP A 31 16.19 -13.61 28.56
N PRO A 32 17.37 -13.15 29.02
CA PRO A 32 18.11 -12.07 28.38
C PRO A 32 18.55 -12.38 26.94
N TYR A 33 18.68 -13.66 26.59
CA TYR A 33 19.19 -14.12 25.29
C TYR A 33 18.12 -14.70 24.37
N ARG A 34 16.85 -14.71 24.80
CA ARG A 34 15.72 -15.32 24.07
C ARG A 34 15.92 -16.84 23.83
N CYS A 35 16.61 -17.53 24.72
CA CYS A 35 16.79 -18.99 24.66
C CYS A 35 15.52 -19.70 25.16
N ARG A 36 14.87 -19.18 26.22
CA ARG A 36 13.63 -19.75 26.77
C ARG A 36 12.47 -19.57 25.80
N ALA A 37 12.45 -18.50 25.03
CA ALA A 37 11.51 -18.33 23.91
C ALA A 37 11.59 -19.47 22.88
N VAL A 38 12.80 -19.85 22.44
CA VAL A 38 13.01 -20.96 21.48
C VAL A 38 12.68 -22.33 22.09
N GLN A 39 12.78 -22.44 23.40
CA GLN A 39 12.49 -23.66 24.14
C GLN A 39 10.97 -23.86 24.34
N LYS A 40 10.26 -22.80 24.77
CA LYS A 40 8.88 -22.89 25.27
C LYS A 40 7.82 -22.44 24.27
N THR A 41 8.10 -21.44 23.44
CA THR A 41 7.09 -20.75 22.63
C THR A 41 7.24 -21.04 21.14
N GLY A 42 6.34 -20.45 20.35
CA GLY A 42 6.47 -20.36 18.91
C GLY A 42 5.33 -21.01 18.13
N ARG A 43 5.09 -20.49 16.92
CA ARG A 43 3.93 -20.82 16.09
C ARG A 43 4.22 -20.68 14.62
N TRP A 44 3.37 -21.31 13.81
CA TRP A 44 3.35 -21.12 12.36
C TRP A 44 2.78 -19.75 12.02
N ILE A 45 3.52 -18.97 11.25
CA ILE A 45 3.08 -17.66 10.73
C ILE A 45 2.65 -17.73 9.26
N ASP A 46 2.80 -18.89 8.62
CA ASP A 46 2.28 -19.16 7.28
C ASP A 46 0.76 -18.88 7.22
N PRO A 47 0.22 -18.38 6.09
CA PRO A 47 -1.20 -18.05 5.98
C PRO A 47 -2.08 -19.30 6.07
N VAL A 48 -3.21 -19.18 6.77
CA VAL A 48 -4.25 -20.22 6.85
C VAL A 48 -4.89 -20.42 5.48
N ARG A 49 -5.00 -21.67 5.02
CA ARG A 49 -5.53 -22.00 3.69
C ARG A 49 -6.80 -22.85 3.68
N ASP A 50 -7.15 -23.50 4.78
CA ASP A 50 -8.37 -24.31 4.86
C ASP A 50 -9.30 -23.87 5.99
N GLU A 51 -10.54 -24.35 5.93
CA GLU A 51 -11.59 -24.05 6.91
C GLU A 51 -11.28 -24.65 8.29
N GLN A 52 -10.42 -25.67 8.34
CA GLN A 52 -9.96 -26.34 9.57
C GLN A 52 -8.80 -25.58 10.27
N GLY A 53 -8.31 -24.47 9.70
CA GLY A 53 -7.29 -23.64 10.34
C GLY A 53 -5.84 -24.07 10.09
N ASN A 54 -5.58 -25.01 9.17
CA ASN A 54 -4.23 -25.45 8.82
C ASN A 54 -3.47 -24.43 7.97
N ARG A 55 -2.17 -24.32 8.25
CA ARG A 55 -1.21 -23.42 7.60
C ARG A 55 -0.24 -24.23 6.73
N ASP A 56 -0.63 -24.53 5.49
CA ASP A 56 0.17 -25.32 4.52
C ASP A 56 0.55 -24.43 3.31
N PRO A 57 1.83 -24.36 2.88
CA PRO A 57 3.00 -25.12 3.36
C PRO A 57 3.61 -24.59 4.67
N PHE A 58 4.14 -25.50 5.47
CA PHE A 58 4.83 -25.24 6.75
C PHE A 58 6.28 -24.77 6.52
N LYS A 59 6.47 -23.48 6.22
CA LYS A 59 7.77 -22.91 5.86
C LYS A 59 8.34 -22.03 6.96
N GLN A 60 7.52 -21.20 7.60
CA GLN A 60 7.95 -20.22 8.57
C GLN A 60 7.31 -20.49 9.92
N TRP A 61 8.15 -20.96 10.84
CA TRP A 61 7.82 -21.09 12.25
C TRP A 61 8.65 -20.09 13.05
N GLN A 62 8.02 -19.38 13.98
CA GLN A 62 8.63 -18.27 14.68
C GLN A 62 8.41 -18.39 16.20
N PRO A 63 9.49 -18.42 17.01
CA PRO A 63 9.42 -18.17 18.46
C PRO A 63 8.94 -16.77 18.80
N ASP A 64 8.46 -16.57 20.03
CA ASP A 64 8.10 -15.22 20.47
C ASP A 64 9.35 -14.35 20.71
N GLY A 65 9.42 -13.23 20.01
CA GLY A 65 10.44 -12.21 20.23
C GLY A 65 11.79 -12.41 19.54
N CYS A 66 11.98 -13.49 18.78
CA CYS A 66 13.18 -13.70 17.97
C CYS A 66 12.89 -14.47 16.67
N ILE A 67 13.86 -14.46 15.75
CA ILE A 67 13.81 -15.08 14.42
C ILE A 67 14.67 -16.33 14.42
N LEU A 68 14.06 -17.45 14.03
CA LEU A 68 14.74 -18.72 13.88
C LEU A 68 15.66 -18.70 12.65
N ASN A 69 16.93 -19.03 12.84
CA ASN A 69 17.89 -19.17 11.74
C ASN A 69 17.78 -20.55 11.06
N HIS A 70 17.97 -20.59 9.74
CA HIS A 70 18.06 -21.85 9.01
C HIS A 70 19.53 -22.22 8.78
N TYR A 71 19.90 -23.42 9.19
CA TYR A 71 21.28 -23.88 9.18
C TYR A 71 21.64 -24.59 7.88
N ASP A 72 22.86 -24.32 7.40
CA ASP A 72 23.48 -25.09 6.33
C ASP A 72 24.53 -26.07 6.87
N SER A 73 25.03 -26.93 5.97
CA SER A 73 26.06 -27.93 6.27
C SER A 73 27.35 -27.32 6.83
N GLN A 74 27.73 -26.10 6.43
CA GLN A 74 28.95 -25.45 6.90
C GLN A 74 28.78 -24.92 8.32
N ASP A 75 27.63 -24.31 8.61
CA ASP A 75 27.29 -23.78 9.93
C ASP A 75 27.21 -24.89 10.97
N ILE A 76 26.59 -26.04 10.64
CA ILE A 76 26.54 -27.20 11.54
C ILE A 76 27.97 -27.67 11.87
N ARG A 77 28.79 -27.93 10.85
CA ARG A 77 30.17 -28.42 11.03
C ARG A 77 31.05 -27.48 11.84
N ARG A 78 30.90 -26.17 11.64
CA ARG A 78 31.65 -25.15 12.42
C ARG A 78 31.21 -25.11 13.87
N CYS A 79 29.93 -25.27 14.13
CA CYS A 79 29.41 -25.30 15.50
C CYS A 79 29.90 -26.54 16.27
N THR A 80 29.78 -27.72 15.66
CA THR A 80 30.03 -29.01 16.31
C THR A 80 31.50 -29.44 16.26
N GLU A 81 32.28 -28.94 15.30
CA GLU A 81 33.70 -29.29 15.12
C GLU A 81 33.95 -30.80 14.97
N GLY A 82 33.01 -31.52 14.33
CA GLY A 82 33.09 -32.96 14.12
C GLY A 82 32.69 -33.83 15.32
N ARG A 83 32.42 -33.23 16.49
CA ARG A 83 31.89 -33.92 17.68
C ARG A 83 30.51 -34.52 17.37
N PRO A 84 30.18 -35.70 17.95
CA PRO A 84 28.96 -36.40 17.57
C PRO A 84 27.70 -35.65 17.99
N ILE A 85 26.68 -35.66 17.13
CA ILE A 85 25.30 -35.29 17.46
C ILE A 85 24.57 -36.59 17.82
N VAL A 86 24.18 -36.74 19.08
CA VAL A 86 23.60 -37.99 19.58
C VAL A 86 22.10 -37.80 19.79
N ILE A 87 21.31 -38.68 19.17
CA ILE A 87 19.85 -38.64 19.15
C ILE A 87 19.33 -39.96 19.74
N VAL A 88 18.65 -39.86 20.87
CA VAL A 88 18.21 -41.01 21.65
C VAL A 88 16.70 -41.03 21.65
N GLY A 89 16.08 -42.16 21.30
CA GLY A 89 14.62 -42.23 21.41
C GLY A 89 13.88 -43.23 20.56
N ASP A 90 12.56 -43.06 20.54
CA ASP A 90 11.60 -43.85 19.76
C ASP A 90 11.55 -43.43 18.27
N SER A 91 10.51 -43.86 17.54
CA SER A 91 10.32 -43.56 16.11
C SER A 91 10.32 -42.06 15.76
N THR A 92 10.00 -41.16 16.68
CA THR A 92 9.99 -39.71 16.46
C THR A 92 11.40 -39.12 16.34
N SER A 93 12.35 -39.65 17.11
CA SER A 93 13.76 -39.26 17.08
C SER A 93 14.43 -39.61 15.74
N LYS A 94 13.90 -40.61 15.03
CA LYS A 94 14.33 -40.99 13.67
C LYS A 94 14.24 -39.83 12.70
N ASN A 95 13.07 -39.19 12.65
CA ASN A 95 12.78 -38.14 11.68
C ASN A 95 13.74 -36.97 11.84
N LEU A 96 14.11 -36.66 13.10
CA LEU A 96 15.11 -35.65 13.43
C LEU A 96 16.51 -36.02 12.92
N GLY A 97 16.96 -37.26 13.16
CA GLY A 97 18.28 -37.71 12.69
C GLY A 97 18.40 -37.69 11.17
N LEU A 98 17.34 -38.10 10.46
CA LEU A 98 17.29 -38.02 9.00
C LEU A 98 17.23 -36.56 8.49
N ALA A 99 16.53 -35.67 9.21
CA ALA A 99 16.51 -34.25 8.87
C ALA A 99 17.89 -33.60 9.06
N MET A 100 18.61 -33.91 10.15
CA MET A 100 19.99 -33.47 10.36
C MET A 100 20.93 -33.96 9.24
N ALA A 101 20.75 -35.20 8.77
CA ALA A 101 21.49 -35.74 7.63
C ALA A 101 21.23 -34.94 6.35
N GLY A 102 19.96 -34.63 6.08
CA GLY A 102 19.56 -33.83 4.93
C GLY A 102 20.11 -32.40 4.95
N LEU A 103 20.26 -31.79 6.12
CA LEU A 103 20.89 -30.47 6.29
C LEU A 103 22.41 -30.51 6.00
N LEU A 104 23.09 -31.63 6.31
CA LEU A 104 24.52 -31.81 6.05
C LEU A 104 24.83 -32.14 4.58
N ASP A 105 24.11 -33.09 3.98
CA ASP A 105 24.22 -33.41 2.56
C ASP A 105 22.92 -34.03 2.02
N ASN A 106 22.03 -33.19 1.50
CA ASN A 106 20.75 -33.62 0.95
C ASN A 106 20.89 -34.58 -0.25
N LYS A 107 21.95 -34.47 -1.06
CA LYS A 107 22.13 -35.32 -2.25
C LYS A 107 22.57 -36.72 -1.83
N GLN A 108 23.55 -36.80 -0.93
CA GLN A 108 24.04 -38.09 -0.44
C GLN A 108 22.99 -38.76 0.45
N TYR A 109 22.37 -38.03 1.37
CA TYR A 109 21.26 -38.52 2.19
C TYR A 109 20.16 -39.20 1.36
N LYS A 110 19.72 -38.56 0.26
CA LYS A 110 18.67 -39.15 -0.61
C LYS A 110 19.12 -40.44 -1.29
N LYS A 111 20.40 -40.56 -1.67
CA LYS A 111 20.95 -41.81 -2.20
C LYS A 111 20.97 -42.89 -1.13
N ASP A 112 21.37 -42.51 0.08
CA ASP A 112 21.53 -43.47 1.18
C ASP A 112 20.18 -43.98 1.69
N ASP A 113 19.16 -43.11 1.74
CA ASP A 113 17.78 -43.47 2.05
C ASP A 113 17.16 -44.37 0.97
N ALA A 114 17.38 -44.05 -0.31
CA ALA A 114 16.94 -44.87 -1.43
C ALA A 114 17.62 -46.25 -1.49
N ALA A 115 18.88 -46.33 -1.04
CA ALA A 115 19.62 -47.59 -0.93
C ALA A 115 19.21 -48.41 0.31
N HIS A 116 18.30 -47.90 1.16
CA HIS A 116 17.89 -48.55 2.41
C HIS A 116 19.07 -48.96 3.30
N LEU A 117 20.14 -48.16 3.31
CA LEU A 117 21.38 -48.45 4.06
C LEU A 117 21.18 -48.53 5.58
N TRP A 118 20.00 -48.17 6.09
CA TRP A 118 19.68 -48.09 7.51
C TRP A 118 18.33 -48.75 7.80
N SER A 119 18.30 -49.64 8.79
CA SER A 119 17.06 -50.32 9.20
C SER A 119 16.05 -49.32 9.78
N LYS A 120 14.76 -49.57 9.52
CA LYS A 120 13.68 -48.68 9.95
C LYS A 120 13.51 -48.59 11.47
N THR A 121 14.02 -49.57 12.22
CA THR A 121 13.74 -49.82 13.65
C THR A 121 14.98 -49.82 14.55
N THR A 122 16.21 -49.77 14.04
CA THR A 122 17.44 -49.90 14.84
C THR A 122 18.25 -48.59 14.94
N SER A 123 19.23 -48.58 15.87
CA SER A 123 20.27 -47.56 15.96
C SER A 123 21.04 -47.41 14.64
N PHE A 124 21.53 -46.21 14.34
CA PHE A 124 22.37 -45.95 13.17
C PHE A 124 23.46 -44.92 13.46
N ASN A 125 24.56 -44.99 12.72
CA ASN A 125 25.63 -44.00 12.76
C ASN A 125 25.94 -43.57 11.32
N MET A 126 25.87 -42.28 11.06
CA MET A 126 26.08 -41.70 9.74
C MET A 126 27.12 -40.58 9.84
N THR A 127 28.00 -40.50 8.85
CA THR A 127 29.04 -39.47 8.81
C THR A 127 29.00 -38.75 7.46
N TYR A 128 28.77 -37.45 7.49
CA TYR A 128 28.78 -36.59 6.30
C TYR A 128 29.80 -35.49 6.49
N HIS A 129 30.75 -35.37 5.56
CA HIS A 129 31.81 -34.35 5.62
C HIS A 129 32.56 -34.27 6.96
N GLY A 130 32.80 -35.42 7.62
CA GLY A 130 33.47 -35.50 8.92
C GLY A 130 32.57 -35.23 10.13
N GLN A 131 31.30 -34.83 9.93
CA GLN A 131 30.32 -34.69 11.01
C GLN A 131 29.59 -36.00 11.25
N ARG A 132 29.64 -36.51 12.49
CA ARG A 132 28.97 -37.74 12.91
C ARG A 132 27.58 -37.45 13.50
N ILE A 133 26.57 -38.19 13.05
CA ILE A 133 25.23 -38.23 13.66
C ILE A 133 24.98 -39.68 14.09
N GLU A 134 24.68 -39.83 15.37
CA GLU A 134 24.46 -41.12 16.01
C GLU A 134 23.03 -41.17 16.55
N ARG A 135 22.28 -42.21 16.17
CA ARG A 135 20.97 -42.49 16.74
C ARG A 135 21.02 -43.75 17.58
N VAL A 136 20.60 -43.64 18.83
CA VAL A 136 20.45 -44.77 19.76
C VAL A 136 18.95 -45.04 19.98
N ALA A 137 18.47 -46.17 19.47
CA ALA A 137 17.06 -46.56 19.57
C ALA A 137 16.76 -47.36 20.85
N ASN A 138 15.53 -47.27 21.35
CA ASN A 138 14.95 -48.21 22.33
C ASN A 138 15.67 -48.30 23.69
N VAL A 139 16.31 -47.21 24.15
CA VAL A 139 17.01 -47.19 25.47
C VAL A 139 16.06 -47.44 26.65
N TYR A 140 14.77 -47.18 26.47
CA TYR A 140 13.73 -47.27 27.49
C TYR A 140 13.09 -48.67 27.64
N LEU A 141 13.52 -49.68 26.86
CA LEU A 141 12.77 -50.92 26.67
C LEU A 141 13.22 -52.15 27.49
N SER A 142 14.37 -52.15 28.19
CA SER A 142 14.69 -53.19 29.18
C SER A 142 15.85 -52.82 30.12
N SER A 143 15.93 -53.50 31.28
CA SER A 143 16.77 -53.14 32.43
C SER A 143 18.24 -53.58 32.38
N HIS A 144 18.68 -54.53 31.54
CA HIS A 144 20.11 -54.90 31.43
C HIS A 144 20.45 -55.57 30.08
N GLY A 145 21.66 -55.34 29.56
CA GLY A 145 22.26 -56.12 28.45
C GLY A 145 21.96 -55.65 27.01
N VAL A 146 21.36 -54.47 26.82
CA VAL A 146 21.13 -53.90 25.47
C VAL A 146 22.27 -52.94 25.12
N PRO A 147 23.07 -53.18 24.07
CA PRO A 147 24.25 -52.37 23.71
C PRO A 147 23.98 -50.86 23.59
N GLY A 148 22.78 -50.48 23.12
CA GLY A 148 22.39 -49.07 23.00
C GLY A 148 22.26 -48.35 24.36
N ARG A 149 21.92 -49.06 25.44
CA ARG A 149 21.78 -48.45 26.77
C ARG A 149 23.13 -48.13 27.39
N GLU A 150 24.12 -49.01 27.25
CA GLU A 150 25.50 -48.77 27.71
C GLU A 150 26.11 -47.57 26.97
N GLN A 151 25.91 -47.50 25.66
CA GLN A 151 26.35 -46.37 24.84
C GLN A 151 25.72 -45.04 25.29
N PHE A 152 24.41 -45.03 25.58
CA PHE A 152 23.73 -43.85 26.09
C PHE A 152 24.25 -43.41 27.46
N VAL A 153 24.43 -44.35 28.40
CA VAL A 153 24.97 -44.05 29.73
C VAL A 153 26.39 -43.48 29.63
N SER A 154 27.23 -44.05 28.77
CA SER A 154 28.59 -43.54 28.52
C SER A 154 28.61 -42.11 28.00
N HIS A 155 27.70 -41.75 27.07
CA HIS A 155 27.56 -40.37 26.59
C HIS A 155 27.09 -39.42 27.69
N LEU A 156 26.16 -39.86 28.56
CA LEU A 156 25.66 -39.07 29.69
C LEU A 156 26.74 -38.85 30.76
N GLU A 157 27.51 -39.87 31.11
CA GLU A 157 28.63 -39.78 32.06
C GLU A 157 29.71 -38.83 31.54
N THR A 158 30.10 -38.96 30.27
CA THR A 158 31.07 -38.05 29.65
C THR A 158 30.56 -36.62 29.65
N TYR A 159 29.28 -36.41 29.34
CA TYR A 159 28.66 -35.08 29.41
C TYR A 159 28.67 -34.50 30.83
N ALA A 160 28.34 -35.30 31.85
CA ALA A 160 28.31 -34.86 33.24
C ALA A 160 29.71 -34.49 33.75
N ASP A 161 30.72 -35.30 33.40
CA ASP A 161 32.13 -35.03 33.73
C ASP A 161 32.61 -33.73 33.07
N GLU A 162 32.37 -33.56 31.76
CA GLU A 162 32.75 -32.33 31.04
C GLU A 162 31.98 -31.08 31.51
N LYS A 163 30.77 -31.24 32.05
CA LYS A 163 29.99 -30.11 32.56
C LYS A 163 30.46 -29.68 33.95
N THR A 164 30.93 -30.63 34.76
CA THR A 164 31.48 -30.36 36.09
C THR A 164 32.91 -29.83 35.99
N ASN A 165 33.73 -30.44 35.12
CA ASN A 165 35.13 -30.07 34.88
C ASN A 165 35.33 -29.72 33.39
N PRO A 166 34.97 -28.51 32.94
CA PRO A 166 35.00 -28.14 31.53
C PRO A 166 36.41 -28.22 30.94
N PRO A 167 36.71 -29.19 30.04
CA PRO A 167 37.99 -29.25 29.36
C PRO A 167 38.02 -28.23 28.22
N SER A 168 39.21 -28.03 27.66
CA SER A 168 39.37 -27.19 26.46
C SER A 168 38.49 -27.73 25.33
N ILE A 169 38.00 -26.87 24.44
CA ILE A 169 37.09 -27.26 23.35
C ILE A 169 37.71 -28.37 22.48
N GLU A 170 39.02 -28.32 22.26
CA GLU A 170 39.78 -29.30 21.48
C GLU A 170 39.89 -30.67 22.19
N ASP A 171 39.82 -30.68 23.53
CA ASP A 171 39.93 -31.88 24.36
C ASP A 171 38.57 -32.50 24.72
N GLN A 172 37.46 -31.84 24.37
CA GLN A 172 36.10 -32.35 24.62
C GLN A 172 35.83 -33.60 23.76
N LYS A 173 35.50 -34.71 24.42
CA LYS A 173 35.18 -36.02 23.83
C LYS A 173 33.68 -36.30 23.81
N GLY A 174 32.91 -35.60 24.64
CA GLY A 174 31.46 -35.73 24.74
C GLY A 174 30.70 -35.25 23.49
N PRO A 175 29.41 -35.59 23.38
CA PRO A 175 28.58 -35.14 22.27
C PRO A 175 28.37 -33.63 22.32
N ALA A 176 28.40 -32.97 21.15
CA ALA A 176 28.12 -31.53 21.06
C ALA A 176 26.66 -31.21 21.43
N LEU A 177 25.76 -32.16 21.19
CA LEU A 177 24.33 -32.08 21.43
C LEU A 177 23.82 -33.49 21.74
N LEU A 178 23.13 -33.66 22.87
CA LEU A 178 22.40 -34.88 23.20
C LEU A 178 20.89 -34.60 23.20
N TYR A 179 20.18 -35.17 22.24
CA TYR A 179 18.73 -35.05 22.13
C TYR A 179 18.07 -36.33 22.63
N ILE A 180 17.13 -36.18 23.55
CA ILE A 180 16.39 -37.26 24.18
C ILE A 180 14.92 -37.09 23.83
N ALA A 181 14.32 -38.12 23.23
CA ALA A 181 12.88 -38.17 22.96
C ALA A 181 12.32 -39.55 23.30
N GLY A 182 11.46 -39.63 24.29
CA GLY A 182 10.79 -40.86 24.68
C GLY A 182 9.38 -40.54 25.15
N GLY A 183 8.40 -41.31 24.68
CA GLY A 183 7.04 -41.18 25.21
C GLY A 183 6.00 -41.81 24.31
N ALA A 184 6.13 -41.61 22.99
CA ALA A 184 5.24 -42.18 21.99
C ALA A 184 5.26 -43.72 21.96
N TRP A 185 6.29 -44.34 22.53
CA TRP A 185 6.35 -45.78 22.72
C TRP A 185 5.51 -46.28 23.89
N TYR A 186 5.42 -45.53 25.00
CA TYR A 186 4.64 -45.92 26.19
C TYR A 186 3.13 -45.87 25.96
N THR A 187 2.69 -45.19 24.91
CA THR A 187 1.29 -45.22 24.46
C THR A 187 0.96 -46.48 23.66
N HIS A 188 1.92 -47.38 23.45
CA HIS A 188 1.68 -48.64 22.77
C HIS A 188 1.14 -49.70 23.77
N PRO A 189 -0.01 -50.35 23.49
CA PRO A 189 -0.69 -51.27 24.41
C PRO A 189 0.06 -52.58 24.70
N HIS A 190 1.01 -52.95 23.85
CA HIS A 190 1.86 -54.14 24.00
C HIS A 190 3.28 -53.76 24.40
N TYR A 191 3.42 -52.99 25.49
CA TYR A 191 4.69 -52.46 25.98
C TYR A 191 5.61 -53.56 26.53
N GLY A 192 5.04 -54.62 27.11
CA GLY A 192 5.74 -55.73 27.78
C GLY A 192 6.55 -56.70 26.91
N GLY A 193 6.69 -56.45 25.61
CA GLY A 193 7.59 -57.20 24.72
C GLY A 193 6.91 -57.90 23.53
N ILE A 194 7.72 -58.18 22.51
CA ILE A 194 7.30 -58.80 21.24
C ILE A 194 6.83 -60.24 21.53
N GLY A 195 5.52 -60.48 21.49
CA GLY A 195 4.92 -61.82 21.63
C GLY A 195 3.82 -61.97 22.69
N SER A 196 3.58 -60.93 23.53
CA SER A 196 2.44 -60.93 24.47
C SER A 196 1.14 -60.52 23.77
N THR A 197 0.09 -61.33 23.89
CA THR A 197 -1.27 -61.00 23.44
C THR A 197 -2.08 -60.18 24.47
N ALA A 198 -1.54 -59.97 25.67
CA ALA A 198 -2.19 -59.19 26.72
C ALA A 198 -1.95 -57.68 26.51
N LEU A 199 -2.99 -56.89 26.79
CA LEU A 199 -2.95 -55.43 26.86
C LEU A 199 -2.37 -55.02 28.21
N ASP A 200 -1.28 -54.26 28.23
CA ASP A 200 -0.76 -53.69 29.48
C ASP A 200 -1.73 -52.60 29.99
N PRO A 201 -1.92 -52.39 31.30
CA PRO A 201 -2.65 -51.24 31.83
C PRO A 201 -1.93 -49.91 31.54
N TRP A 202 -2.67 -48.82 31.35
CA TRP A 202 -2.07 -47.49 31.13
C TRP A 202 -1.27 -47.02 32.35
N ASP A 203 -1.80 -47.20 33.56
CA ASP A 203 -1.15 -46.78 34.81
C ASP A 203 0.27 -47.38 34.95
N ASP A 204 0.44 -48.67 34.60
CA ASP A 204 1.73 -49.34 34.65
C ASP A 204 2.71 -48.77 33.62
N ARG A 205 2.24 -48.51 32.39
CA ARG A 205 3.06 -47.90 31.33
C ARG A 205 3.45 -46.46 31.67
N PHE A 206 2.50 -45.69 32.20
CA PHE A 206 2.72 -44.30 32.58
C PHE A 206 3.65 -44.20 33.79
N SER A 207 3.51 -45.08 34.78
CA SER A 207 4.45 -45.17 35.91
C SER A 207 5.87 -45.54 35.46
N ALA A 208 6.02 -46.48 34.51
CA ALA A 208 7.32 -46.81 33.92
C ALA A 208 7.96 -45.62 33.19
N TYR A 209 7.15 -44.83 32.46
CA TYR A 209 7.60 -43.59 31.84
C TYR A 209 8.10 -42.58 32.88
N GLN A 210 7.31 -42.35 33.93
CA GLN A 210 7.65 -41.44 35.03
C GLN A 210 8.96 -41.86 35.71
N ASP A 211 9.11 -43.14 36.07
CA ASP A 211 10.31 -43.69 36.71
C ASP A 211 11.56 -43.53 35.82
N HIS A 212 11.47 -43.80 34.52
CA HIS A 212 12.58 -43.62 33.61
C HIS A 212 12.99 -42.15 33.45
N LEU A 213 12.04 -41.22 33.37
CA LEU A 213 12.36 -39.79 33.29
C LEU A 213 12.98 -39.28 34.59
N LEU A 214 12.42 -39.65 35.74
CA LEU A 214 12.93 -39.28 37.06
C LEU A 214 14.35 -39.81 37.29
N LYS A 215 14.69 -41.01 36.80
CA LYS A 215 16.06 -41.54 36.85
C LYS A 215 17.06 -40.70 36.06
N ILE A 216 16.68 -40.26 34.85
CA ILE A 216 17.53 -39.40 34.02
C ILE A 216 17.68 -38.03 34.68
N ASP A 217 16.58 -37.45 35.17
CA ASP A 217 16.61 -36.16 35.84
C ASP A 217 17.47 -36.18 37.09
N LYS A 218 17.30 -37.21 37.93
CA LYS A 218 18.11 -37.40 39.13
C LYS A 218 19.58 -37.54 38.78
N PHE A 219 19.94 -38.31 37.74
CA PHE A 219 21.33 -38.39 37.29
C PHE A 219 21.90 -37.02 36.89
N ILE A 220 21.12 -36.21 36.15
CA ILE A 220 21.54 -34.87 35.73
C ILE A 220 21.68 -33.95 36.96
N GLY A 221 20.71 -33.96 37.88
CA GLY A 221 20.75 -33.15 39.10
C GLY A 221 21.90 -33.52 40.03
N ASP A 222 22.16 -34.82 40.22
CA ASP A 222 23.23 -35.31 41.10
C ASP A 222 24.64 -35.07 40.52
N ASN A 223 24.79 -34.97 39.20
CA ASN A 223 26.10 -34.95 38.51
C ASN A 223 26.35 -33.70 37.64
N THR A 224 25.48 -32.69 37.67
CA THR A 224 25.73 -31.41 36.98
C THR A 224 25.41 -30.21 37.88
N PRO A 225 26.11 -29.08 37.73
CA PRO A 225 25.85 -27.90 38.54
C PRO A 225 24.45 -27.31 38.29
N HIS A 226 23.77 -26.92 39.37
CA HIS A 226 22.49 -26.20 39.31
C HIS A 226 22.69 -24.74 38.87
N GLU A 227 22.86 -24.52 37.56
CA GLU A 227 22.87 -23.20 36.95
C GLU A 227 21.72 -23.05 35.94
N ASN A 228 20.95 -21.98 36.08
CA ASN A 228 19.98 -21.58 35.07
C ASN A 228 20.72 -20.95 33.88
N TRP A 229 21.08 -21.79 32.92
CA TRP A 229 21.82 -21.42 31.72
C TRP A 229 21.04 -20.50 30.76
N PHE A 230 19.73 -20.30 30.94
CA PHE A 230 18.95 -19.31 30.19
C PHE A 230 19.30 -17.87 30.58
N SER A 231 19.71 -17.67 31.83
CA SER A 231 20.10 -16.37 32.39
C SER A 231 21.61 -16.22 32.59
N ALA A 232 22.34 -17.33 32.68
CA ALA A 232 23.79 -17.31 32.90
C ALA A 232 24.54 -16.67 31.72
N PRO A 233 25.66 -15.95 31.97
CA PRO A 233 26.51 -15.45 30.88
C PRO A 233 27.02 -16.59 29.99
N MET A 234 26.96 -16.41 28.67
CA MET A 234 27.43 -17.40 27.71
C MET A 234 28.96 -17.52 27.70
N ASP A 235 29.46 -18.73 27.43
CA ASP A 235 30.89 -19.00 27.32
C ASP A 235 31.52 -18.21 26.16
N PRO A 236 32.71 -17.60 26.36
CA PRO A 236 33.35 -16.77 25.37
C PRO A 236 33.65 -17.43 24.01
N ARG A 237 33.78 -18.76 23.96
CA ARG A 237 34.16 -19.51 22.76
C ARG A 237 33.11 -20.55 22.35
N ASP A 238 32.47 -21.22 23.30
CA ASP A 238 31.55 -22.34 23.01
C ASP A 238 30.07 -22.02 23.23
N GLY A 239 29.74 -20.77 23.62
CA GLY A 239 28.36 -20.30 23.79
C GLY A 239 27.66 -20.98 24.99
N ILE A 240 26.54 -21.67 24.75
CA ILE A 240 25.80 -22.37 25.82
C ILE A 240 26.45 -23.70 26.26
N ARG A 241 27.62 -24.07 25.70
CA ARG A 241 28.32 -25.35 25.94
C ARG A 241 27.49 -26.58 25.55
N ASN A 242 27.99 -27.78 25.83
CA ASN A 242 27.27 -29.03 25.58
C ASN A 242 25.99 -29.06 26.40
N GLN A 243 24.89 -29.50 25.80
CA GLN A 243 23.58 -29.54 26.44
C GLN A 243 22.83 -30.81 26.11
N VAL A 244 22.01 -31.23 27.08
CA VAL A 244 21.04 -32.31 26.97
C VAL A 244 19.66 -31.68 26.82
N PHE A 245 18.93 -32.05 25.77
CA PHE A 245 17.58 -31.57 25.52
C PHE A 245 16.59 -32.72 25.55
N TYR A 246 15.49 -32.55 26.26
CA TYR A 246 14.38 -33.49 26.22
C TYR A 246 13.23 -32.93 25.39
N ALA A 247 12.76 -33.67 24.40
CA ALA A 247 11.54 -33.30 23.68
C ALA A 247 10.33 -34.01 24.30
N PRO A 248 9.33 -33.26 24.78
CA PRO A 248 8.04 -33.82 25.14
C PRO A 248 7.43 -34.62 23.97
N PRO A 249 6.66 -35.68 24.24
CA PRO A 249 5.97 -36.42 23.19
C PRO A 249 5.06 -35.46 22.41
N ALA A 250 5.11 -35.50 21.08
CA ALA A 250 4.41 -34.53 20.23
C ALA A 250 3.22 -35.18 19.50
N GLY A 251 1.97 -34.83 19.84
CA GLY A 251 0.80 -35.09 18.98
C GLY A 251 -0.57 -35.13 19.70
N PRO A 252 -1.67 -34.70 19.04
CA PRO A 252 -3.04 -34.97 19.51
C PRO A 252 -3.81 -36.02 18.69
N ARG A 253 -3.23 -36.59 17.62
CA ARG A 253 -3.93 -37.52 16.71
C ARG A 253 -3.24 -38.87 16.60
N TYR A 254 -3.35 -39.64 17.67
CA TYR A 254 -3.67 -41.05 17.48
C TYR A 254 -5.17 -41.10 17.64
N LEU A 255 -5.85 -41.59 16.61
CA LEU A 255 -7.30 -41.76 16.58
C LEU A 255 -7.78 -42.13 17.99
N GLY A 256 -8.85 -41.48 18.45
CA GLY A 256 -9.48 -41.82 19.73
C GLY A 256 -9.89 -43.30 19.77
N ASN A 257 -10.88 -43.66 20.57
CA ASN A 257 -11.23 -45.08 20.80
C ASN A 257 -11.66 -45.91 19.57
N ASP A 258 -11.59 -45.39 18.34
CA ASP A 258 -11.98 -46.04 17.10
C ASP A 258 -10.79 -46.81 16.46
N THR A 259 -10.89 -48.14 16.48
CA THR A 259 -9.76 -49.07 16.24
C THR A 259 -9.72 -49.65 14.82
N GLU A 260 -10.66 -49.28 13.93
CA GLU A 260 -10.87 -50.01 12.66
C GLU A 260 -10.02 -49.55 11.46
N MET A 261 -9.31 -48.42 11.50
CA MET A 261 -8.69 -47.86 10.27
C MET A 261 -7.17 -48.05 10.07
N VAL A 262 -6.44 -48.81 10.91
CA VAL A 262 -4.97 -48.93 10.77
C VAL A 262 -4.45 -50.35 11.00
N ILE A 263 -3.50 -50.78 10.15
CA ILE A 263 -2.84 -52.11 10.19
C ILE A 263 -1.86 -52.24 11.39
N ASP A 264 -1.51 -51.13 12.05
CA ASP A 264 -0.70 -51.07 13.29
C ASP A 264 -1.58 -50.59 14.46
N ARG A 265 -2.15 -51.56 15.20
CA ARG A 265 -3.06 -51.33 16.34
C ARG A 265 -2.26 -50.77 17.52
N GLY A 266 -2.55 -49.55 18.02
CA GLY A 266 -2.37 -49.35 19.46
C GLY A 266 -2.20 -47.95 20.07
N ARG A 267 -1.68 -46.93 19.40
CA ARG A 267 -1.32 -45.68 20.10
C ARG A 267 -2.56 -44.80 20.37
N ARG A 268 -2.61 -44.07 21.50
CA ARG A 268 -3.78 -43.24 21.91
C ARG A 268 -3.39 -41.77 22.14
N ALA A 269 -4.22 -40.83 21.67
CA ALA A 269 -3.96 -39.40 21.81
C ALA A 269 -4.14 -38.89 23.24
N GLU A 270 -5.17 -39.38 23.93
CA GLU A 270 -5.48 -38.99 25.31
C GLU A 270 -4.30 -39.28 26.25
N GLU A 271 -3.65 -40.43 26.08
CA GLU A 271 -2.45 -40.82 26.82
C GLU A 271 -1.27 -39.85 26.58
N VAL A 272 -1.10 -39.31 25.36
CA VAL A 272 -0.07 -38.30 25.07
C VAL A 272 -0.38 -36.98 25.76
N VAL A 273 -1.65 -36.56 25.76
CA VAL A 273 -2.10 -35.34 26.44
C VAL A 273 -1.86 -35.46 27.94
N GLU A 274 -2.18 -36.60 28.56
CA GLU A 274 -1.93 -36.83 29.98
C GLU A 274 -0.43 -36.80 30.33
N MET A 275 0.43 -37.36 29.48
CA MET A 275 1.89 -37.24 29.64
C MET A 275 2.37 -35.79 29.55
N GLN A 276 1.81 -35.00 28.61
CA GLN A 276 2.14 -33.57 28.47
C GLN A 276 1.66 -32.76 29.67
N ASP A 277 0.43 -32.99 30.14
CA ASP A 277 -0.14 -32.31 31.31
C ASP A 277 0.69 -32.58 32.57
N TRP A 278 1.12 -33.83 32.78
CA TRP A 278 2.01 -34.17 33.88
C TRP A 278 3.37 -33.48 33.79
N LEU A 279 3.98 -33.46 32.60
CA LEU A 279 5.23 -32.73 32.36
C LEU A 279 5.09 -31.22 32.62
N LEU A 280 3.98 -30.61 32.20
CA LEU A 280 3.71 -29.18 32.42
C LEU A 280 3.54 -28.87 33.92
N GLN A 281 2.83 -29.72 34.66
CA GLN A 281 2.65 -29.53 36.12
C GLN A 281 3.94 -29.67 36.91
N LYS A 282 4.89 -30.46 36.40
CA LYS A 282 6.15 -30.78 37.08
C LYS A 282 7.38 -30.09 36.50
N GLU A 283 7.21 -29.23 35.48
CA GLU A 283 8.33 -28.64 34.74
C GLU A 283 9.36 -27.96 35.64
N ASP A 284 8.91 -27.18 36.63
CA ASP A 284 9.80 -26.44 37.53
C ASP A 284 10.52 -27.35 38.56
N ASP A 285 10.08 -28.60 38.73
CA ASP A 285 10.71 -29.61 39.61
C ASP A 285 11.87 -30.35 38.91
N PHE A 286 11.98 -30.27 37.57
CA PHE A 286 12.98 -30.99 36.77
C PHE A 286 14.24 -30.15 36.49
N ASN A 287 15.41 -30.81 36.50
CA ASN A 287 16.69 -30.27 36.08
C ASN A 287 16.92 -30.35 34.57
N ILE A 288 16.26 -31.30 33.88
CA ILE A 288 16.37 -31.46 32.42
C ILE A 288 15.49 -30.43 31.66
N PRO A 289 16.03 -29.71 30.65
CA PRO A 289 15.25 -28.73 29.92
C PRO A 289 14.32 -29.39 28.88
N PHE A 290 13.02 -29.15 29.03
CA PHE A 290 11.98 -29.58 28.08
C PHE A 290 11.87 -28.63 26.89
N VAL A 291 11.94 -29.14 25.66
CA VAL A 291 11.83 -28.35 24.42
C VAL A 291 10.40 -28.40 23.89
N TRP A 292 9.48 -27.70 24.55
CA TRP A 292 8.06 -27.61 24.19
C TRP A 292 7.82 -27.11 22.76
N SER A 293 8.70 -26.27 22.22
CA SER A 293 8.61 -25.82 20.83
C SER A 293 8.56 -26.96 19.81
N ILE A 294 9.12 -28.14 20.13
CA ILE A 294 9.01 -29.34 19.28
C ILE A 294 7.58 -29.90 19.25
N ALA A 295 6.87 -29.84 20.39
CA ALA A 295 5.46 -30.22 20.49
C ALA A 295 4.55 -29.17 19.84
N ASN A 296 4.81 -27.87 20.04
CA ASN A 296 4.04 -26.77 19.46
C ASN A 296 4.03 -26.78 17.92
N LEU A 297 5.01 -27.42 17.26
CA LEU A 297 5.04 -27.55 15.80
C LEU A 297 3.85 -28.33 15.22
N VAL A 298 3.25 -29.23 16.01
CA VAL A 298 2.18 -30.12 15.55
C VAL A 298 0.83 -29.82 16.19
N GLU A 299 0.79 -28.89 17.15
CA GLU A 299 -0.41 -28.51 17.88
C GLU A 299 -1.41 -27.81 16.95
N GLY A 300 -2.65 -28.30 16.91
CA GLY A 300 -3.73 -27.72 16.09
C GLY A 300 -3.48 -27.74 14.58
N GLN A 301 -2.51 -28.54 14.08
CA GLN A 301 -2.16 -28.62 12.66
C GLN A 301 -2.21 -30.07 12.17
N ASP A 302 -3.29 -30.44 11.49
CA ASP A 302 -3.53 -31.79 10.98
C ASP A 302 -2.66 -32.14 9.76
N LYS A 303 -2.31 -31.13 8.95
CA LYS A 303 -1.56 -31.33 7.69
C LYS A 303 -0.05 -31.52 7.88
N VAL A 304 0.47 -31.44 9.10
CA VAL A 304 1.91 -31.65 9.40
C VAL A 304 2.32 -33.12 9.27
N TRP A 305 1.39 -34.05 9.40
CA TRP A 305 1.63 -35.48 9.37
C TRP A 305 1.75 -35.98 7.92
N ARG A 306 2.70 -36.89 7.65
CA ARG A 306 2.96 -37.44 6.30
C ARG A 306 1.85 -38.39 5.85
N ASP A 307 1.52 -39.35 6.71
CA ASP A 307 0.40 -40.27 6.55
C ASP A 307 -0.08 -40.64 7.96
N PRO A 308 -1.07 -39.87 8.49
CA PRO A 308 -1.55 -40.06 9.86
C PRO A 308 -2.24 -41.41 10.06
N LEU A 309 -2.70 -42.07 8.99
CA LEU A 309 -3.43 -43.33 9.06
C LEU A 309 -2.54 -44.56 8.87
N ARG A 310 -1.42 -44.48 8.14
CA ARG A 310 -0.59 -45.68 7.87
C ARG A 310 0.77 -45.68 8.56
N THR A 311 1.34 -44.51 8.85
CA THR A 311 2.74 -44.42 9.31
C THR A 311 2.88 -43.97 10.77
N GLY A 312 1.87 -43.35 11.39
CA GLY A 312 1.93 -42.88 12.78
C GLY A 312 2.57 -41.49 12.94
N PHE A 313 3.39 -41.27 14.00
CA PHE A 313 4.06 -40.00 14.37
C PHE A 313 5.10 -39.43 13.36
N HIS A 314 4.96 -39.72 12.06
CA HIS A 314 5.86 -39.17 11.04
C HIS A 314 5.33 -37.85 10.50
N VAL A 315 6.06 -36.78 10.81
CA VAL A 315 5.81 -35.45 10.23
C VAL A 315 6.41 -35.34 8.83
N LYS A 316 5.91 -34.41 8.02
CA LYS A 316 6.52 -33.98 6.76
C LYS A 316 7.99 -33.59 7.00
N PHE A 317 8.85 -33.86 6.02
CA PHE A 317 10.30 -33.60 6.14
C PHE A 317 10.61 -32.13 6.53
N GLN A 318 9.86 -31.17 5.98
CA GLN A 318 10.01 -29.74 6.32
C GLN A 318 9.80 -29.47 7.82
N VAL A 319 8.82 -30.13 8.45
CA VAL A 319 8.57 -29.99 9.89
C VAL A 319 9.69 -30.64 10.71
N ALA A 320 10.22 -31.79 10.26
CA ALA A 320 11.38 -32.42 10.88
C ALA A 320 12.65 -31.56 10.74
N GLU A 321 12.82 -30.87 9.62
CA GLU A 321 13.90 -29.90 9.39
C GLU A 321 13.78 -28.70 10.33
N ILE A 322 12.57 -28.19 10.60
CA ILE A 322 12.36 -27.14 11.61
C ILE A 322 12.71 -27.65 13.01
N ARG A 323 12.37 -28.90 13.37
CA ARG A 323 12.81 -29.51 14.64
C ARG A 323 14.32 -29.51 14.79
N ALA A 324 15.04 -29.86 13.72
CA ALA A 324 16.50 -29.80 13.69
C ALA A 324 17.01 -28.37 13.88
N ASN A 325 16.42 -27.40 13.17
CA ASN A 325 16.80 -26.00 13.30
C ASN A 325 16.52 -25.44 14.70
N ILE A 326 15.44 -25.82 15.39
CA ILE A 326 15.17 -25.40 16.78
C ILE A 326 16.33 -25.78 17.71
N LEU A 327 16.80 -27.04 17.63
CA LEU A 327 17.92 -27.51 18.45
C LEU A 327 19.23 -26.82 18.08
N LEU A 328 19.49 -26.66 16.78
CA LEU A 328 20.69 -25.97 16.30
C LEU A 328 20.70 -24.49 16.71
N ASN A 329 19.55 -23.80 16.67
CA ASN A 329 19.46 -22.40 17.12
C ASN A 329 19.81 -22.26 18.60
N MET A 330 19.35 -23.20 19.44
CA MET A 330 19.76 -23.19 20.85
C MET A 330 21.26 -23.46 21.00
N ARG A 331 21.80 -24.52 20.37
CA ARG A 331 23.21 -24.92 20.58
C ARG A 331 24.24 -24.03 19.90
N CYS A 332 23.94 -23.54 18.69
CA CYS A 332 24.95 -23.07 17.75
C CYS A 332 24.92 -21.56 17.51
N ASN A 333 23.82 -20.84 17.77
CA ASN A 333 23.73 -19.41 17.41
C ASN A 333 24.84 -18.58 18.09
N ALA A 334 24.93 -18.66 19.42
CA ALA A 334 25.96 -17.94 20.19
C ALA A 334 27.39 -18.23 19.72
N LYS A 335 27.71 -19.50 19.44
CA LYS A 335 29.06 -19.91 18.99
C LYS A 335 29.38 -19.39 17.59
N LEU A 336 28.42 -19.48 16.67
CA LEU A 336 28.61 -19.00 15.29
C LEU A 336 28.71 -17.48 15.21
N ASP A 337 27.91 -16.74 15.98
CA ASP A 337 27.97 -15.28 16.00
C ASP A 337 29.30 -14.78 16.60
N ARG A 338 29.90 -15.54 17.52
CA ARG A 338 31.25 -15.26 18.04
C ARG A 338 32.35 -15.49 17.01
N MET A 339 32.22 -16.50 16.14
CA MET A 339 33.17 -16.75 15.05
C MET A 339 33.03 -15.74 13.92
N LYS A 340 31.79 -15.40 13.55
CA LYS A 340 31.48 -14.49 12.47
C LYS A 340 30.20 -13.70 12.79
N PRO A 341 30.33 -12.49 13.38
CA PRO A 341 29.19 -11.71 13.84
C PRO A 341 28.34 -11.12 12.71
N TYR A 342 28.92 -10.87 11.53
CA TYR A 342 28.21 -10.29 10.38
C TYR A 342 27.97 -11.31 9.24
N PRO A 343 26.77 -11.38 8.64
CA PRO A 343 25.56 -10.60 8.95
C PRO A 343 24.83 -11.07 10.21
N TYR A 344 24.23 -10.13 10.94
CA TYR A 344 23.48 -10.37 12.18
C TYR A 344 22.09 -10.93 11.89
N SER A 345 22.05 -12.21 11.49
CA SER A 345 20.82 -12.93 11.10
C SER A 345 20.29 -13.85 12.22
N ARG A 346 21.17 -14.29 13.11
CA ARG A 346 20.83 -15.13 14.26
C ARG A 346 20.42 -14.23 15.41
N THR A 347 19.17 -14.36 15.85
CA THR A 347 18.60 -13.46 16.88
C THR A 347 18.06 -14.22 18.09
N CYS A 348 17.81 -15.51 17.93
CA CYS A 348 17.38 -16.40 18.99
C CYS A 348 18.58 -17.02 19.72
N CYS A 349 18.51 -17.20 21.03
CA CYS A 349 19.54 -17.85 21.84
C CYS A 349 20.98 -17.44 21.52
N THR A 350 21.22 -16.12 21.52
CA THR A 350 22.52 -15.52 21.22
C THR A 350 22.72 -14.26 22.05
N ASP A 351 23.99 -14.00 22.38
CA ASP A 351 24.47 -12.77 23.02
C ASP A 351 24.98 -11.74 22.00
N TYR A 352 24.78 -11.99 20.70
CA TYR A 352 25.30 -11.19 19.57
C TYR A 352 26.83 -11.11 19.52
N GLY A 353 27.54 -12.07 20.16
CA GLY A 353 28.98 -12.25 20.03
C GLY A 353 29.84 -11.19 20.73
N VAL A 354 31.15 -11.21 20.45
CA VAL A 354 32.11 -10.27 21.05
C VAL A 354 32.07 -8.94 20.31
N LYS A 355 31.70 -7.88 21.03
CA LYS A 355 31.65 -6.53 20.48
C LYS A 355 33.06 -5.96 20.37
N PRO A 356 33.48 -5.42 19.20
CA PRO A 356 34.77 -4.77 19.06
C PRO A 356 34.92 -3.63 20.07
N MET A 357 36.12 -3.46 20.63
CA MET A 357 36.40 -2.36 21.58
C MET A 357 36.08 -0.99 21.01
N VAL A 358 36.29 -0.82 19.70
CA VAL A 358 35.93 0.41 18.97
C VAL A 358 34.43 0.67 19.03
N GLN A 359 33.60 -0.34 18.73
CA GLN A 359 32.14 -0.21 18.79
C GLN A 359 31.68 0.14 20.21
N LEU A 360 32.21 -0.56 21.22
CA LEU A 360 31.86 -0.31 22.62
C LEU A 360 32.25 1.11 23.07
N SER A 361 33.44 1.57 22.69
CA SER A 361 33.89 2.93 22.98
C SER A 361 33.04 4.00 22.30
N VAL A 362 32.65 3.78 21.04
CA VAL A 362 31.79 4.71 20.29
C VAL A 362 30.38 4.78 20.89
N VAL A 363 29.80 3.64 21.30
CA VAL A 363 28.50 3.60 21.99
C VAL A 363 28.57 4.29 23.35
N ALA A 364 29.61 4.01 24.16
CA ALA A 364 29.80 4.65 25.46
C ALA A 364 29.97 6.18 25.31
N PHE A 365 30.80 6.63 24.37
CA PHE A 365 30.95 8.04 24.04
C PHE A 365 29.61 8.65 23.60
N GLY A 366 28.83 7.96 22.77
CA GLY A 366 27.50 8.39 22.34
C GLY A 366 26.54 8.61 23.51
N ILE A 367 26.53 7.72 24.51
CA ILE A 367 25.70 7.86 25.72
C ILE A 367 26.10 9.10 26.52
N VAL A 368 27.41 9.27 26.77
CA VAL A 368 27.95 10.42 27.50
C VAL A 368 27.65 11.73 26.76
N TYR A 369 27.84 11.74 25.44
CA TYR A 369 27.57 12.90 24.61
C TYR A 369 26.08 13.28 24.58
N LEU A 370 25.18 12.29 24.47
CA LEU A 370 23.75 12.53 24.52
C LEU A 370 23.32 13.09 25.89
N ALA A 371 23.84 12.52 26.99
CA ALA A 371 23.60 13.04 28.33
C ALA A 371 24.09 14.49 28.48
N ALA A 372 25.28 14.82 27.95
CA ALA A 372 25.79 16.19 27.94
C ALA A 372 24.89 17.13 27.13
N CYS A 373 24.40 16.72 25.95
CA CYS A 373 23.46 17.50 25.16
C CYS A 373 22.14 17.78 25.91
N ILE A 374 21.61 16.77 26.61
CA ILE A 374 20.40 16.91 27.45
C ILE A 374 20.66 17.93 28.58
N ILE A 375 21.77 17.79 29.31
CA ILE A 375 22.12 18.70 30.41
C ILE A 375 22.27 20.14 29.89
N CYS A 376 23.02 20.35 28.80
CA CYS A 376 23.20 21.68 28.21
C CYS A 376 21.88 22.30 27.73
N GLU A 377 21.01 21.52 27.09
CA GLU A 377 19.70 22.00 26.63
C GLU A 377 18.79 22.38 27.81
N VAL A 378 18.78 21.59 28.89
CA VAL A 378 18.05 21.89 30.12
C VAL A 378 18.58 23.18 30.76
N LEU A 379 19.90 23.36 30.84
CA LEU A 379 20.52 24.59 31.36
C LEU A 379 20.16 25.81 30.51
N ASP A 380 20.08 25.66 29.18
CA ASP A 380 19.70 26.74 28.28
C ASP A 380 18.19 27.08 28.36
N MET A 381 17.33 26.09 28.64
CA MET A 381 15.92 26.33 28.98
C MET A 381 15.77 27.05 30.32
N CYS A 382 16.50 26.63 31.36
CA CYS A 382 16.48 27.29 32.67
C CYS A 382 16.99 28.74 32.57
N ALA A 383 17.97 29.00 31.71
CA ALA A 383 18.50 30.33 31.42
C ALA A 383 17.67 31.14 30.41
N SER A 384 16.50 30.64 29.98
CA SER A 384 15.62 31.29 28.99
C SER A 384 16.29 31.70 27.66
N ARG A 385 17.34 30.96 27.23
CA ARG A 385 18.00 31.21 25.94
C ARG A 385 17.15 30.72 24.78
N SER A 386 17.22 31.40 23.64
CA SER A 386 16.55 30.98 22.41
C SER A 386 17.21 29.72 21.84
N ALA A 387 16.41 28.87 21.18
CA ALA A 387 16.91 27.65 20.52
C ALA A 387 17.93 27.95 19.40
N ASP A 388 17.87 29.16 18.83
CA ASP A 388 18.72 29.59 17.73
C ASP A 388 20.11 30.06 18.20
N GLN A 389 20.31 30.22 19.52
CA GLN A 389 21.58 30.62 20.13
C GLN A 389 21.96 29.71 21.30
N PRO A 390 22.35 28.45 21.02
CA PRO A 390 22.79 27.53 22.07
C PRO A 390 24.09 28.01 22.71
N ARG A 391 24.26 27.71 24.01
CA ARG A 391 25.49 28.04 24.75
C ARG A 391 26.74 27.43 24.13
N PHE A 392 26.63 26.20 23.67
CA PHE A 392 27.68 25.49 22.95
C PHE A 392 27.11 24.97 21.64
N LYS A 393 27.71 25.34 20.50
CA LYS A 393 27.25 24.91 19.17
C LYS A 393 27.28 23.40 18.98
N LEU A 394 28.19 22.70 19.68
CA LEU A 394 28.39 21.25 19.61
C LEU A 394 27.59 20.47 20.67
N LEU A 395 27.15 21.09 21.78
CA LEU A 395 26.45 20.41 22.88
C LEU A 395 25.01 20.94 22.99
N ASN A 396 24.18 20.56 22.02
CA ASN A 396 22.76 20.93 22.00
C ASN A 396 21.90 19.77 21.48
N MET A 397 20.59 19.88 21.63
CA MET A 397 19.71 18.78 21.20
C MET A 397 19.65 18.60 19.67
N GLN A 398 19.96 19.64 18.87
CA GLN A 398 19.99 19.54 17.41
C GLN A 398 21.09 18.58 16.94
N THR A 399 22.28 18.60 17.53
CA THR A 399 23.34 17.60 17.28
C THR A 399 23.04 16.28 17.99
N GLY A 400 22.41 16.35 19.16
CA GLY A 400 22.00 15.18 19.95
C GLY A 400 21.06 14.22 19.21
N TYR A 401 20.20 14.68 18.29
CA TYR A 401 19.29 13.82 17.54
C TYR A 401 20.00 12.76 16.69
N LEU A 402 21.13 13.10 16.07
CA LEU A 402 21.90 12.13 15.30
C LEU A 402 22.39 11.00 16.23
N VAL A 403 22.95 11.35 17.38
CA VAL A 403 23.46 10.37 18.35
C VAL A 403 22.33 9.56 18.99
N LEU A 404 21.19 10.20 19.29
CA LEU A 404 19.98 9.50 19.74
C LEU A 404 19.55 8.44 18.72
N ALA A 405 19.48 8.78 17.43
CA ALA A 405 19.10 7.84 16.39
C ALA A 405 20.10 6.67 16.26
N LEU A 406 21.40 6.94 16.35
CA LEU A 406 22.45 5.91 16.33
C LEU A 406 22.34 4.96 17.52
N LEU A 407 22.13 5.49 18.73
CA LEU A 407 21.91 4.68 19.92
C LEU A 407 20.61 3.87 19.82
N MET A 408 19.52 4.47 19.33
CA MET A 408 18.26 3.74 19.09
C MET A 408 18.45 2.59 18.11
N CYS A 409 19.17 2.79 17.00
CA CYS A 409 19.47 1.71 16.05
C CYS A 409 20.26 0.58 16.71
N TYR A 410 21.30 0.92 17.47
CA TYR A 410 22.14 -0.06 18.16
C TYR A 410 21.35 -0.87 19.20
N TYR A 411 20.56 -0.21 20.06
CA TYR A 411 19.78 -0.91 21.08
C TYR A 411 18.59 -1.68 20.50
N ALA A 412 17.96 -1.19 19.42
CA ALA A 412 16.88 -1.92 18.76
C ALA A 412 17.37 -3.20 18.08
N ASP A 413 18.50 -3.15 17.36
CA ASP A 413 18.92 -4.25 16.50
C ASP A 413 20.07 -5.09 17.07
N ARG A 414 21.09 -4.49 17.68
CA ARG A 414 22.28 -5.18 18.24
C ARG A 414 22.12 -5.64 19.70
N THR A 415 20.90 -5.56 20.23
CA THR A 415 20.57 -6.10 21.56
C THR A 415 19.23 -6.81 21.55
N GLN A 416 18.92 -7.52 22.63
CA GLN A 416 17.64 -8.21 22.83
C GLN A 416 16.54 -7.31 23.45
N MET A 417 16.75 -5.98 23.50
CA MET A 417 15.80 -5.03 24.10
C MET A 417 14.46 -4.97 23.38
N MET A 418 14.45 -5.21 22.07
CA MET A 418 13.23 -5.25 21.26
C MET A 418 13.08 -6.64 20.64
N ALA A 419 11.84 -7.09 20.57
CA ALA A 419 11.47 -8.32 19.88
C ALA A 419 11.75 -8.21 18.38
N LYS A 420 12.16 -9.31 17.77
CA LYS A 420 12.38 -9.43 16.33
C LYS A 420 11.44 -10.50 15.77
N GLY A 421 10.90 -10.25 14.58
CA GLY A 421 10.03 -11.22 13.89
C GLY A 421 10.34 -11.35 12.40
N SER A 422 9.91 -12.47 11.83
CA SER A 422 10.16 -12.81 10.43
C SER A 422 9.30 -11.97 9.49
N LYS A 423 9.76 -11.71 8.27
CA LYS A 423 8.93 -11.07 7.24
C LYS A 423 7.91 -12.07 6.69
N LEU A 424 6.66 -11.61 6.51
CA LEU A 424 5.57 -12.40 5.96
C LEU A 424 4.92 -11.65 4.80
N TRP A 425 5.01 -12.23 3.61
CA TRP A 425 4.45 -11.65 2.41
C TRP A 425 2.98 -12.05 2.21
N GLN A 426 2.08 -11.07 2.27
CA GLN A 426 0.67 -11.22 1.91
C GLN A 426 0.17 -10.00 1.13
N MET A 427 -0.42 -10.23 -0.04
CA MET A 427 -0.97 -9.14 -0.88
C MET A 427 -2.05 -8.34 -0.16
N LYS A 428 -2.89 -8.99 0.66
CA LYS A 428 -3.95 -8.33 1.44
C LYS A 428 -3.38 -7.28 2.40
N ASP A 429 -2.30 -7.64 3.11
CA ASP A 429 -1.62 -6.77 4.06
C ASP A 429 -0.95 -5.58 3.36
N PHE A 430 -0.32 -5.83 2.21
CA PHE A 430 0.28 -4.78 1.38
C PHE A 430 -0.75 -3.75 0.92
N VAL A 431 -1.89 -4.20 0.39
CA VAL A 431 -2.98 -3.32 -0.07
C VAL A 431 -3.58 -2.56 1.12
N ALA A 432 -3.80 -3.23 2.25
CA ALA A 432 -4.33 -2.62 3.46
C ALA A 432 -3.43 -1.48 3.99
N LEU A 433 -2.11 -1.62 3.92
CA LEU A 433 -1.15 -0.56 4.29
C LEU A 433 -1.11 0.60 3.28
N CYS A 434 -1.39 0.34 2.00
CA CYS A 434 -1.42 1.39 0.98
C CYS A 434 -2.64 2.33 1.10
N ILE A 435 -3.80 1.81 1.51
CA ILE A 435 -5.06 2.58 1.65
C ILE A 435 -4.91 3.84 2.52
N PRO A 436 -4.40 3.79 3.78
CA PRO A 436 -4.25 4.98 4.60
C PRO A 436 -3.23 5.96 4.01
N CYS A 437 -2.12 5.49 3.41
CA CYS A 437 -1.14 6.35 2.76
C CYS A 437 -1.73 7.12 1.57
N ILE A 438 -2.51 6.45 0.72
CA ILE A 438 -3.22 7.08 -0.42
C ILE A 438 -4.29 8.05 0.10
N THR A 439 -5.02 7.69 1.15
CA THR A 439 -6.03 8.57 1.75
C THR A 439 -5.41 9.86 2.30
N VAL A 440 -4.29 9.76 3.03
CA VAL A 440 -3.53 10.91 3.52
C VAL A 440 -2.95 11.72 2.37
N MET A 441 -2.44 11.06 1.32
CA MET A 441 -1.93 11.73 0.12
C MET A 441 -3.00 12.60 -0.51
N LEU A 442 -4.19 12.05 -0.78
CA LEU A 442 -5.34 12.72 -1.40
C LEU A 442 -5.91 13.83 -0.49
N ALA A 443 -6.06 13.56 0.81
CA ALA A 443 -6.62 14.51 1.78
C ALA A 443 -5.74 15.75 2.00
N THR A 444 -4.44 15.67 1.67
CA THR A 444 -3.47 16.75 1.90
C THR A 444 -3.02 17.46 0.61
N ILE A 445 -3.72 17.23 -0.50
CA ILE A 445 -3.48 17.98 -1.75
C ILE A 445 -3.82 19.46 -1.54
N ARG A 446 -2.83 20.32 -1.78
CA ARG A 446 -2.95 21.78 -1.66
C ARG A 446 -2.30 22.46 -2.87
N ARG A 447 -2.80 23.66 -3.21
CA ARG A 447 -2.18 24.52 -4.21
C ARG A 447 -0.89 25.11 -3.64
N ILE A 448 0.17 25.15 -4.45
CA ILE A 448 1.42 25.85 -4.14
C ILE A 448 1.11 27.35 -4.02
N LYS A 449 1.31 27.94 -2.85
CA LYS A 449 1.20 29.39 -2.64
C LYS A 449 2.54 30.02 -3.04
N LEU A 450 2.51 30.96 -3.97
CA LEU A 450 3.65 31.85 -4.21
C LEU A 450 3.78 32.80 -3.01
N PRO A 451 5.00 33.07 -2.51
CA PRO A 451 5.20 34.14 -1.55
C PRO A 451 5.12 35.48 -2.30
N VAL A 452 4.05 36.25 -2.09
CA VAL A 452 3.98 37.65 -2.52
C VAL A 452 3.88 38.51 -1.26
N PRO A 453 4.71 39.57 -1.10
CA PRO A 453 4.56 40.56 -0.03
C PRO A 453 3.18 41.23 -0.12
N GLU A 454 2.64 41.61 1.02
CA GLU A 454 1.23 42.05 1.18
C GLU A 454 0.90 43.41 0.51
N ASP A 455 1.86 44.01 -0.21
CA ASP A 455 1.86 45.45 -0.52
C ASP A 455 1.66 45.79 -2.01
N LEU A 456 1.62 44.81 -2.93
CA LEU A 456 1.41 45.08 -4.36
C LEU A 456 0.19 44.34 -4.93
N SER A 457 -0.93 45.07 -5.02
CA SER A 457 -2.13 44.64 -5.75
C SER A 457 -1.94 44.87 -7.25
N VAL A 458 -1.12 44.02 -7.88
CA VAL A 458 -1.07 43.89 -9.34
C VAL A 458 -1.86 42.64 -9.72
N ASP A 459 -2.74 42.78 -10.72
CA ASP A 459 -3.56 41.72 -11.32
C ASP A 459 -2.75 40.41 -11.42
N ILE A 460 -3.08 39.44 -10.56
CA ILE A 460 -2.40 38.13 -10.53
C ILE A 460 -2.88 37.34 -11.74
N GLN A 461 -2.30 37.63 -12.89
CA GLN A 461 -2.30 36.73 -14.02
C GLN A 461 -1.58 35.45 -13.58
N GLU A 462 -2.28 34.33 -13.71
CA GLU A 462 -1.88 32.97 -13.30
C GLU A 462 -0.42 32.64 -13.67
N SER A 463 0.53 32.83 -12.75
CA SER A 463 1.90 32.36 -12.94
C SER A 463 1.97 30.86 -12.64
N ASP A 464 2.11 30.07 -13.70
CA ASP A 464 2.29 28.62 -13.63
C ASP A 464 3.67 28.28 -13.03
N GLN A 465 3.70 27.23 -12.20
CA GLN A 465 4.95 26.73 -11.63
C GLN A 465 5.92 26.23 -12.72
N PRO A 466 7.25 26.33 -12.48
CA PRO A 466 8.26 25.89 -13.44
C PRO A 466 8.19 24.37 -13.68
N PHE A 467 8.82 23.92 -14.77
CA PHE A 467 8.93 22.51 -15.14
C PHE A 467 9.49 21.69 -13.97
N LEU A 468 8.65 20.83 -13.38
CA LEU A 468 8.90 20.03 -12.18
C LEU A 468 9.44 20.86 -10.99
N SER A 469 8.53 21.45 -10.21
CA SER A 469 8.91 22.29 -9.06
C SER A 469 9.51 21.48 -7.91
N ARG A 470 10.20 22.15 -7.00
CA ARG A 470 10.85 21.50 -5.86
C ARG A 470 9.86 20.76 -4.95
N ASP A 471 8.73 21.38 -4.65
CA ASP A 471 7.69 20.74 -3.84
C ASP A 471 7.12 19.49 -4.53
N GLN A 472 7.06 19.46 -5.87
CA GLN A 472 6.67 18.27 -6.64
C GLN A 472 7.74 17.18 -6.61
N THR A 473 9.02 17.54 -6.69
CA THR A 473 10.10 16.54 -6.55
C THR A 473 10.12 15.93 -5.14
N ASP A 474 9.89 16.75 -4.10
CA ASP A 474 9.80 16.28 -2.72
C ASP A 474 8.52 15.45 -2.52
N GLU A 475 7.37 15.85 -3.09
CA GLU A 475 6.15 15.02 -3.13
C GLU A 475 6.43 13.65 -3.75
N TRP A 476 7.16 13.64 -4.87
CA TRP A 476 7.51 12.42 -5.59
C TRP A 476 8.36 11.48 -4.75
N LYS A 477 9.40 12.01 -4.10
CA LYS A 477 10.20 11.25 -3.12
C LYS A 477 9.36 10.69 -2.00
N GLY A 478 8.41 11.48 -1.48
CA GLY A 478 7.55 11.07 -0.37
C GLY A 478 6.69 9.85 -0.69
N TRP A 479 5.98 9.87 -1.82
CA TRP A 479 5.12 8.73 -2.15
C TRP A 479 5.91 7.48 -2.55
N MET A 480 7.07 7.65 -3.20
CA MET A 480 8.00 6.54 -3.44
C MET A 480 8.48 5.93 -2.12
N GLN A 481 8.80 6.77 -1.14
CA GLN A 481 9.37 6.33 0.12
C GLN A 481 8.39 5.45 0.91
N PHE A 482 7.09 5.79 0.99
CA PHE A 482 6.17 4.92 1.71
C PHE A 482 5.97 3.58 0.99
N LEU A 483 5.98 3.54 -0.36
CA LEU A 483 5.90 2.28 -1.11
C LEU A 483 7.10 1.38 -0.80
N ILE A 484 8.30 1.94 -0.76
CA ILE A 484 9.53 1.23 -0.39
C ILE A 484 9.42 0.69 1.04
N LEU A 485 8.98 1.51 2.00
CA LEU A 485 8.85 1.10 3.40
C LEU A 485 7.85 -0.06 3.56
N ILE A 486 6.67 0.02 2.94
CA ILE A 486 5.65 -1.04 3.00
C ILE A 486 6.19 -2.32 2.34
N SER A 487 6.84 -2.21 1.18
CA SER A 487 7.39 -3.35 0.46
C SER A 487 8.47 -4.07 1.28
N HIS A 488 9.40 -3.34 1.89
CA HIS A 488 10.46 -3.95 2.68
C HIS A 488 9.95 -4.56 3.99
N TRP A 489 8.97 -3.93 4.64
CA TRP A 489 8.40 -4.41 5.90
C TRP A 489 7.53 -5.67 5.69
N THR A 490 6.74 -5.73 4.63
CA THR A 490 5.97 -6.94 4.26
C THR A 490 6.84 -8.04 3.65
N GLY A 491 8.10 -7.75 3.27
CA GLY A 491 8.94 -8.71 2.55
C GLY A 491 8.45 -8.98 1.12
N ALA A 492 7.78 -8.00 0.51
CA ALA A 492 7.30 -8.11 -0.87
C ALA A 492 8.47 -8.23 -1.85
N GLN A 493 8.71 -9.43 -2.33
CA GLN A 493 9.72 -9.72 -3.36
C GLN A 493 9.09 -10.31 -4.64
N ASP A 494 7.76 -10.38 -4.71
CA ASP A 494 7.04 -10.78 -5.92
C ASP A 494 7.44 -9.91 -7.11
N GLY A 495 7.57 -10.53 -8.29
CA GLY A 495 8.22 -9.89 -9.43
C GLY A 495 7.62 -8.55 -9.84
N SER A 496 6.29 -8.40 -9.82
CA SER A 496 5.62 -7.14 -10.17
C SER A 496 5.93 -6.00 -9.19
N ILE A 497 6.00 -6.28 -7.89
CA ILE A 497 6.29 -5.29 -6.85
C ILE A 497 7.76 -4.94 -6.85
N TYR A 498 8.64 -5.94 -7.03
CA TYR A 498 10.07 -5.70 -7.21
C TYR A 498 10.32 -4.72 -8.37
N VAL A 499 9.68 -4.94 -9.53
CA VAL A 499 9.78 -4.04 -10.69
C VAL A 499 9.31 -2.62 -10.33
N LEU A 500 8.19 -2.48 -9.62
CA LEU A 500 7.69 -1.17 -9.18
C LEU A 500 8.69 -0.45 -8.27
N ILE A 501 9.21 -1.13 -7.24
CA ILE A 501 10.20 -0.56 -6.32
C ILE A 501 11.50 -0.19 -7.06
N ARG A 502 11.91 -0.99 -8.04
CA ARG A 502 13.07 -0.66 -8.88
C ARG A 502 12.84 0.58 -9.74
N VAL A 503 11.65 0.76 -10.30
CA VAL A 503 11.29 2.00 -11.00
C VAL A 503 11.30 3.20 -10.04
N CYS A 504 10.87 3.05 -8.79
CA CYS A 504 10.98 4.10 -7.77
C CYS A 504 12.45 4.48 -7.49
N VAL A 505 13.36 3.51 -7.35
CA VAL A 505 14.79 3.79 -7.18
C VAL A 505 15.37 4.52 -8.39
N ALA A 506 15.04 4.06 -9.61
CA ALA A 506 15.46 4.72 -10.85
C ALA A 506 14.93 6.17 -10.93
N ALA A 507 13.68 6.41 -10.52
CA ALA A 507 13.10 7.75 -10.44
C ALA A 507 13.83 8.65 -9.42
N TYR A 508 14.30 8.12 -8.30
CA TYR A 508 15.12 8.89 -7.35
C TYR A 508 16.45 9.30 -8.00
N LEU A 509 17.14 8.37 -8.66
CA LEU A 509 18.42 8.64 -9.33
C LEU A 509 18.25 9.63 -10.48
N PHE A 510 17.15 9.52 -11.24
CA PHE A 510 16.74 10.54 -12.22
C PHE A 510 16.68 11.93 -11.59
N GLN A 511 16.00 12.07 -10.43
CA GLN A 511 15.84 13.35 -9.76
C GLN A 511 17.17 13.92 -9.26
N THR A 512 18.10 13.07 -8.82
CA THR A 512 19.47 13.50 -8.47
C THR A 512 20.17 14.10 -9.70
N GLY A 513 20.14 13.40 -10.84
CA GLY A 513 20.71 13.89 -12.09
C GLY A 513 20.07 15.20 -12.56
N TYR A 514 18.74 15.26 -12.53
CA TYR A 514 17.95 16.45 -12.90
C TYR A 514 18.24 17.65 -11.99
N GLY A 515 18.08 17.48 -10.67
CA GLY A 515 18.14 18.56 -9.69
C GLY A 515 19.54 19.18 -9.58
N HIS A 516 20.59 18.36 -9.53
CA HIS A 516 21.97 18.88 -9.46
C HIS A 516 22.42 19.53 -10.77
N THR A 517 22.05 18.97 -11.93
CA THR A 517 22.37 19.58 -13.22
C THR A 517 21.68 20.93 -13.38
N LEU A 518 20.39 21.01 -13.05
CA LEU A 518 19.64 22.27 -13.09
C LEU A 518 20.22 23.32 -12.14
N TYR A 519 20.69 22.91 -10.95
CA TYR A 519 21.39 23.80 -10.03
C TYR A 519 22.67 24.37 -10.63
N PHE A 520 23.56 23.54 -11.17
CA PHE A 520 24.82 24.00 -11.77
C PHE A 520 24.59 24.88 -12.99
N LEU A 521 23.59 24.58 -13.81
CA LEU A 521 23.20 25.40 -14.96
C LEU A 521 22.68 26.78 -14.55
N ASN A 522 21.89 26.86 -13.46
CA ASN A 522 21.25 28.11 -13.03
C ASN A 522 22.13 28.97 -12.13
N LYS A 523 22.87 28.35 -11.20
CA LYS A 523 23.67 29.07 -10.18
C LYS A 523 25.15 29.21 -10.54
N ASN A 524 25.67 28.41 -11.48
CA ASN A 524 27.08 28.39 -11.88
C ASN A 524 28.09 28.27 -10.71
N ASP A 525 27.67 27.71 -9.58
CA ASP A 525 28.52 27.49 -8.40
C ASP A 525 29.20 26.11 -8.49
N PHE A 526 30.52 26.12 -8.69
CA PHE A 526 31.37 24.93 -8.76
C PHE A 526 32.40 24.86 -7.61
N SER A 527 32.12 25.56 -6.51
CA SER A 527 32.99 25.62 -5.33
C SER A 527 33.25 24.25 -4.70
N PHE A 528 34.43 24.09 -4.10
CA PHE A 528 34.75 22.92 -3.30
C PHE A 528 33.79 22.77 -2.11
N ASP A 529 33.40 23.90 -1.49
CA ASP A 529 32.46 23.92 -0.37
C ASP A 529 31.12 23.26 -0.74
N ARG A 530 30.64 23.44 -1.97
CA ARG A 530 29.43 22.77 -2.47
C ARG A 530 29.56 21.26 -2.54
N VAL A 531 30.68 20.79 -3.07
CA VAL A 531 30.95 19.37 -3.21
C VAL A 531 31.07 18.74 -1.82
N ALA A 532 31.90 19.33 -0.95
CA ALA A 532 32.11 18.86 0.42
C ALA A 532 30.82 18.80 1.22
N ALA A 533 30.02 19.88 1.24
CA ALA A 533 28.77 19.91 1.98
C ALA A 533 27.72 18.92 1.45
N THR A 534 27.67 18.70 0.13
CA THR A 534 26.75 17.71 -0.48
C THR A 534 27.16 16.29 -0.11
N LEU A 535 28.45 15.96 -0.24
CA LEU A 535 28.97 14.63 0.12
C LEU A 535 28.82 14.36 1.62
N LEU A 536 29.12 15.33 2.48
CA LEU A 536 28.92 15.20 3.92
C LEU A 536 27.45 14.95 4.24
N ARG A 537 26.53 15.69 3.64
CA ARG A 537 25.08 15.53 3.87
C ARG A 537 24.57 14.15 3.44
N LEU A 538 25.03 13.63 2.31
CA LEU A 538 24.61 12.31 1.81
C LEU A 538 25.15 11.17 2.69
N ASN A 539 26.36 11.31 3.22
CA ASN A 539 27.10 10.19 3.79
C ASN A 539 27.20 10.17 5.32
N ILE A 540 27.00 11.31 6.00
CA ILE A 540 27.24 11.40 7.46
C ILE A 540 26.47 10.34 8.24
N LEU A 541 25.18 10.15 7.95
CA LEU A 541 24.35 9.17 8.65
C LEU A 541 24.83 7.74 8.39
N SER A 542 25.02 7.35 7.13
CA SER A 542 25.48 6.01 6.76
C SER A 542 26.89 5.70 7.28
N CYS A 543 27.79 6.67 7.30
CA CYS A 543 29.14 6.49 7.83
C CYS A 543 29.11 6.31 9.34
N CYS A 544 28.39 7.16 10.08
CA CYS A 544 28.24 7.01 11.53
C CYS A 544 27.59 5.67 11.89
N LEU A 545 26.56 5.27 11.15
CA LEU A 545 25.83 4.02 11.38
C LEU A 545 26.70 2.80 11.09
N ALA A 546 27.57 2.83 10.07
CA ALA A 546 28.53 1.76 9.80
C ALA A 546 29.43 1.47 11.01
N TYR A 547 29.94 2.50 11.69
CA TYR A 547 30.76 2.35 12.90
C TYR A 547 29.95 1.95 14.15
N PHE A 548 28.76 2.52 14.35
CA PHE A 548 27.92 2.19 15.50
C PHE A 548 27.36 0.75 15.43
N MET A 549 27.01 0.29 14.24
CA MET A 549 26.36 -1.01 14.03
C MET A 549 27.34 -2.15 13.72
N ASP A 550 28.63 -1.84 13.58
CA ASP A 550 29.68 -2.77 13.09
C ASP A 550 29.25 -3.44 11.76
N THR A 551 28.95 -2.59 10.77
CA THR A 551 28.44 -3.03 9.46
C THR A 551 29.26 -2.44 8.32
N ASP A 552 29.28 -3.15 7.19
CA ASP A 552 29.89 -2.62 5.97
C ASP A 552 29.15 -1.36 5.50
N TYR A 553 29.89 -0.32 5.13
CA TYR A 553 29.31 0.90 4.56
C TYR A 553 28.48 0.64 3.28
N MET A 554 28.82 -0.41 2.52
CA MET A 554 28.05 -0.85 1.35
C MET A 554 26.68 -1.44 1.70
N PHE A 555 26.43 -1.83 2.95
CA PHE A 555 25.09 -2.21 3.41
C PHE A 555 24.09 -1.06 3.18
N TYR A 556 24.53 0.19 3.39
CA TYR A 556 23.77 1.40 3.07
C TYR A 556 23.99 1.88 1.63
N TYR A 557 24.07 0.96 0.65
CA TYR A 557 24.54 1.20 -0.73
C TYR A 557 23.94 2.43 -1.43
N PHE A 558 22.73 2.84 -1.05
CA PHE A 558 22.05 3.97 -1.67
C PHE A 558 22.82 5.30 -1.50
N SER A 559 23.42 5.53 -0.33
CA SER A 559 24.21 6.74 -0.07
C SER A 559 25.49 6.83 -0.94
N PRO A 560 26.37 5.80 -1.00
CA PRO A 560 27.51 5.81 -1.90
C PRO A 560 27.11 5.84 -3.37
N LEU A 561 26.01 5.17 -3.74
CA LEU A 561 25.49 5.19 -5.12
C LEU A 561 25.12 6.60 -5.57
N VAL A 562 24.34 7.34 -4.76
CA VAL A 562 23.96 8.73 -5.05
C VAL A 562 25.19 9.64 -5.05
N SER A 563 26.15 9.40 -4.13
CA SER A 563 27.40 10.17 -4.05
C SER A 563 28.28 9.99 -5.29
N PHE A 564 28.45 8.75 -5.75
CA PHE A 564 29.16 8.42 -6.99
C PHE A 564 28.56 9.16 -8.18
N TRP A 565 27.24 9.06 -8.37
CA TRP A 565 26.57 9.72 -9.48
C TRP A 565 26.58 11.25 -9.38
N PHE A 566 26.48 11.81 -8.17
CA PHE A 566 26.67 13.25 -7.95
C PHE A 566 28.06 13.73 -8.41
N LEU A 567 29.12 12.98 -8.08
CA LEU A 567 30.48 13.29 -8.54
C LEU A 567 30.59 13.24 -10.06
N VAL A 568 29.90 12.30 -10.72
CA VAL A 568 29.82 12.23 -12.19
C VAL A 568 29.14 13.47 -12.77
N VAL A 569 28.03 13.97 -12.19
CA VAL A 569 27.41 15.26 -12.62
C VAL A 569 28.40 16.38 -12.45
N TYR A 570 29.00 16.48 -11.25
CA TYR A 570 29.90 17.58 -10.92
C TYR A 570 31.07 17.62 -11.90
N ALA A 571 31.75 16.49 -12.13
CA ALA A 571 32.84 16.40 -13.09
C ALA A 571 32.39 16.78 -14.51
N THR A 572 31.24 16.25 -14.96
CA THR A 572 30.69 16.56 -16.29
C THR A 572 30.39 18.05 -16.43
N MET A 573 29.82 18.69 -15.41
CA MET A 573 29.43 20.11 -15.47
C MET A 573 30.61 21.07 -15.22
N ALA A 574 31.57 20.71 -14.37
CA ALA A 574 32.71 21.55 -13.98
C ALA A 574 33.76 21.68 -15.09
N ILE A 575 34.02 20.61 -15.87
CA ILE A 575 35.02 20.64 -16.95
C ILE A 575 34.65 21.72 -17.99
N LYS A 576 35.48 22.75 -18.13
CA LYS A 576 35.24 23.89 -19.03
C LYS A 576 33.84 24.55 -18.83
N SER A 577 33.49 24.86 -17.58
CA SER A 577 32.18 25.41 -17.18
C SER A 577 31.71 26.65 -17.97
N ARG A 578 32.64 27.46 -18.52
CA ARG A 578 32.34 28.64 -19.35
C ARG A 578 31.49 28.34 -20.58
N TYR A 579 31.55 27.12 -21.12
CA TYR A 579 30.79 26.70 -22.31
C TYR A 579 29.47 26.00 -21.97
N ASN A 580 29.05 25.99 -20.69
CA ASN A 580 27.76 25.43 -20.28
C ASN A 580 26.54 26.29 -20.69
N SER A 581 26.74 27.33 -21.49
CA SER A 581 25.67 28.09 -22.15
C SER A 581 25.31 27.54 -23.53
N ASP A 582 26.24 26.82 -24.18
CA ASP A 582 26.05 26.24 -25.51
C ASP A 582 25.42 24.84 -25.41
N LEU A 583 24.28 24.67 -26.09
CA LEU A 583 23.52 23.42 -26.11
C LEU A 583 24.34 22.25 -26.70
N GLN A 584 25.07 22.48 -27.79
CA GLN A 584 25.82 21.41 -28.46
C GLN A 584 26.99 20.94 -27.61
N VAL A 585 27.68 21.87 -26.94
CA VAL A 585 28.81 21.54 -26.06
C VAL A 585 28.35 20.75 -24.84
N ILE A 586 27.23 21.13 -24.22
CA ILE A 586 26.70 20.37 -23.08
C ILE A 586 26.26 18.96 -23.48
N LEU A 587 25.55 18.81 -24.61
CA LEU A 587 25.14 17.51 -25.11
C LEU A 587 26.34 16.61 -25.42
N ALA A 588 27.39 17.16 -26.04
CA ALA A 588 28.63 16.44 -26.28
C ALA A 588 29.32 16.00 -24.97
N LYS A 589 29.37 16.88 -23.96
CA LYS A 589 29.94 16.56 -22.64
C LYS A 589 29.17 15.43 -21.94
N ILE A 590 27.84 15.44 -21.99
CA ILE A 590 26.98 14.39 -21.42
C ILE A 590 27.24 13.06 -22.13
N CYS A 591 27.31 13.04 -23.46
CA CYS A 591 27.58 11.83 -24.23
C CYS A 591 28.99 11.28 -23.95
N MET A 592 30.01 12.14 -23.91
CA MET A 592 31.38 11.75 -23.58
C MET A 592 31.50 11.19 -22.17
N SER A 593 30.81 11.78 -21.20
CA SER A 593 30.74 11.28 -19.82
C SER A 593 30.10 9.88 -19.77
N CYS A 594 28.98 9.68 -20.49
CA CYS A 594 28.31 8.38 -20.58
C CYS A 594 29.21 7.29 -21.17
N LEU A 595 29.93 7.60 -22.26
CA LEU A 595 30.87 6.68 -22.88
C LEU A 595 32.04 6.35 -21.95
N LEU A 596 32.62 7.37 -21.29
CA LEU A 596 33.75 7.20 -20.38
C LEU A 596 33.38 6.33 -19.17
N VAL A 597 32.27 6.64 -18.49
CA VAL A 597 31.83 5.86 -17.33
C VAL A 597 31.48 4.43 -17.73
N SER A 598 30.81 4.23 -18.87
CA SER A 598 30.50 2.89 -19.39
C SER A 598 31.77 2.11 -19.73
N MET A 599 32.77 2.75 -20.36
CA MET A 599 34.07 2.14 -20.67
C MET A 599 34.83 1.74 -19.41
N VAL A 600 34.87 2.59 -18.39
CA VAL A 600 35.56 2.31 -17.13
C VAL A 600 34.86 1.17 -16.36
N LEU A 601 33.53 1.18 -16.27
CA LEU A 601 32.77 0.19 -15.52
C LEU A 601 32.66 -1.17 -16.23
N LEU A 602 32.50 -1.20 -17.56
CA LEU A 602 32.30 -2.42 -18.34
C LEU A 602 33.60 -2.97 -18.95
N GLY A 603 34.58 -2.10 -19.23
CA GLY A 603 35.77 -2.43 -20.02
C GLY A 603 37.07 -2.53 -19.24
N THR A 604 37.14 -2.09 -17.97
CA THR A 604 38.40 -2.06 -17.21
C THR A 604 38.29 -2.70 -15.82
N PRO A 605 39.33 -3.41 -15.33
CA PRO A 605 39.38 -3.95 -13.98
C PRO A 605 39.72 -2.89 -12.91
N LEU A 606 39.74 -1.60 -13.26
CA LEU A 606 40.20 -0.51 -12.38
C LEU A 606 39.44 -0.50 -11.05
N THR A 607 38.12 -0.64 -11.10
CA THR A 607 37.24 -0.68 -9.92
C THR A 607 37.56 -1.88 -9.01
N ARG A 608 37.82 -3.05 -9.60
CA ARG A 608 38.26 -4.25 -8.88
C ARG A 608 39.62 -4.04 -8.22
N TRP A 609 40.55 -3.37 -8.88
CA TRP A 609 41.88 -3.05 -8.34
C TRP A 609 41.78 -2.08 -7.16
N VAL A 610 40.99 -1.00 -7.29
CA VAL A 610 40.76 -0.03 -6.20
C VAL A 610 40.18 -0.74 -4.98
N PHE A 611 39.18 -1.60 -5.15
CA PHE A 611 38.58 -2.33 -4.03
C PHE A 611 39.55 -3.33 -3.43
N GLY A 612 40.39 -3.98 -4.25
CA GLY A 612 41.48 -4.85 -3.78
C GLY A 612 42.53 -4.10 -2.95
N ILE A 613 42.90 -2.89 -3.37
CA ILE A 613 43.82 -2.01 -2.62
C ILE A 613 43.17 -1.58 -1.30
N LEU A 614 41.90 -1.15 -1.31
CA LEU A 614 41.19 -0.77 -0.08
C LEU A 614 41.10 -1.92 0.91
N ASN A 615 40.85 -3.14 0.44
CA ASN A 615 40.83 -4.33 1.28
C ASN A 615 42.24 -4.67 1.82
N THR A 616 43.28 -4.57 0.99
CA THR A 616 44.64 -4.93 1.40
C THR A 616 45.25 -3.90 2.36
N VAL A 617 45.04 -2.61 2.10
CA VAL A 617 45.65 -1.49 2.84
C VAL A 617 44.83 -1.10 4.06
N PHE A 618 43.50 -1.04 3.94
CA PHE A 618 42.61 -0.51 4.97
C PHE A 618 41.67 -1.59 5.57
N GLN A 619 41.78 -2.85 5.15
CA GLN A 619 40.89 -3.95 5.58
C GLN A 619 39.40 -3.68 5.33
N ILE A 620 39.09 -2.85 4.32
CA ILE A 620 37.71 -2.51 3.94
C ILE A 620 37.12 -3.61 3.04
N GLN A 621 36.11 -4.34 3.54
CA GLN A 621 35.49 -5.51 2.90
C GLN A 621 34.46 -5.15 1.81
N TRP A 622 34.78 -4.25 0.87
CA TRP A 622 33.82 -3.88 -0.18
C TRP A 622 33.73 -4.93 -1.30
N ARG A 623 32.53 -5.48 -1.51
CA ARG A 623 32.25 -6.45 -2.58
C ARG A 623 32.07 -5.77 -3.93
N TYR A 624 33.03 -5.99 -4.83
CA TYR A 624 32.99 -5.47 -6.20
C TYR A 624 31.76 -5.93 -6.98
N GLU A 625 31.40 -7.22 -6.92
CA GLU A 625 30.28 -7.75 -7.72
C GLU A 625 28.94 -7.11 -7.37
N GLU A 626 28.71 -6.86 -6.08
CA GLU A 626 27.50 -6.20 -5.62
C GLU A 626 27.49 -4.73 -6.04
N TRP A 627 28.59 -4.00 -5.83
CA TRP A 627 28.71 -2.62 -6.29
C TRP A 627 28.47 -2.49 -7.79
N TYR A 628 29.13 -3.32 -8.59
CA TYR A 628 28.98 -3.35 -10.04
C TYR A 628 27.52 -3.59 -10.44
N ARG A 629 26.86 -4.61 -9.84
CA ARG A 629 25.46 -4.90 -10.11
C ARG A 629 24.55 -3.71 -9.80
N ARG A 630 24.77 -3.01 -8.68
CA ARG A 630 23.95 -1.86 -8.26
C ARG A 630 24.15 -0.65 -9.18
N VAL A 631 25.38 -0.34 -9.58
CA VAL A 631 25.69 0.79 -10.47
C VAL A 631 25.22 0.53 -11.89
N ALA A 632 25.44 -0.68 -12.42
CA ALA A 632 25.10 -1.04 -13.80
C ALA A 632 23.57 -1.01 -14.07
N LEU A 633 22.76 -1.38 -13.08
CA LEU A 633 21.30 -1.42 -13.21
C LEU A 633 20.68 -0.07 -13.56
N ASP A 634 21.16 1.03 -12.98
CA ASP A 634 20.55 2.36 -13.11
C ASP A 634 21.47 3.36 -13.85
N THR A 635 22.40 2.87 -14.67
CA THR A 635 23.43 3.70 -15.32
C THR A 635 22.85 4.79 -16.25
N LEU A 636 21.85 4.47 -17.07
CA LEU A 636 21.34 5.41 -18.08
C LEU A 636 20.36 6.45 -17.54
N ILE A 637 19.58 6.10 -16.50
CA ILE A 637 18.50 6.97 -16.01
C ILE A 637 19.03 8.31 -15.48
N PHE A 638 20.26 8.31 -15.01
CA PHE A 638 20.93 9.49 -14.51
C PHE A 638 21.21 10.52 -15.61
N TYR A 639 21.72 10.06 -16.76
CA TYR A 639 21.93 10.89 -17.94
C TYR A 639 20.61 11.38 -18.53
N VAL A 640 19.54 10.58 -18.48
CA VAL A 640 18.18 11.02 -18.83
C VAL A 640 17.74 12.20 -17.94
N GLY A 641 18.06 12.16 -16.63
CA GLY A 641 17.88 13.29 -15.71
C GLY A 641 18.62 14.55 -16.13
N MET A 642 19.90 14.43 -16.48
CA MET A 642 20.71 15.56 -16.97
C MET A 642 20.13 16.16 -18.27
N LEU A 643 19.79 15.31 -19.24
CA LEU A 643 19.20 15.74 -20.52
C LEU A 643 17.86 16.45 -20.30
N THR A 644 17.04 15.95 -19.37
CA THR A 644 15.75 16.58 -19.03
C THR A 644 15.95 17.96 -18.40
N ALA A 645 16.99 18.16 -17.58
CA ALA A 645 17.33 19.47 -17.01
C ALA A 645 17.82 20.46 -18.07
N VAL A 646 18.60 20.01 -19.05
CA VAL A 646 19.02 20.83 -20.19
C VAL A 646 17.80 21.21 -21.05
N ALA A 647 16.95 20.24 -21.36
CA ALA A 647 15.72 20.47 -22.13
C ALA A 647 14.80 21.49 -21.41
N SER A 648 14.57 21.33 -20.10
CA SER A 648 13.70 22.22 -19.34
C SER A 648 14.22 23.66 -19.29
N ARG A 649 15.54 23.87 -19.25
CA ARG A 649 16.15 25.21 -19.31
C ARG A 649 16.02 25.89 -20.67
N HIS A 650 16.14 25.13 -21.77
CA HIS A 650 16.11 25.68 -23.13
C HIS A 650 14.70 25.83 -23.71
N LEU A 651 13.69 25.21 -23.10
CA LEU A 651 12.28 25.35 -23.46
C LEU A 651 11.75 26.75 -23.06
N LYS A 652 12.04 27.77 -23.88
CA LYS A 652 11.55 29.14 -23.70
C LYS A 652 10.13 29.39 -24.23
N LYS A 653 9.63 28.53 -25.13
CA LYS A 653 8.28 28.63 -25.72
C LYS A 653 7.33 27.62 -25.07
N PRO A 654 6.09 28.00 -24.74
CA PRO A 654 5.11 27.04 -24.22
C PRO A 654 4.81 26.00 -25.30
N ILE A 655 5.13 24.74 -25.02
CA ILE A 655 4.77 23.61 -25.89
C ILE A 655 3.24 23.61 -26.08
N HIS A 656 2.76 23.39 -27.31
CA HIS A 656 1.31 23.30 -27.60
C HIS A 656 0.63 22.24 -26.73
N LEU A 657 -0.58 22.55 -26.24
CA LEU A 657 -1.35 21.65 -25.38
C LEU A 657 -1.54 20.26 -26.00
N GLY A 658 -1.83 20.20 -27.31
CA GLY A 658 -1.97 18.93 -28.04
C GLY A 658 -0.74 18.03 -27.90
N LEU A 659 0.46 18.56 -28.09
CA LEU A 659 1.70 17.78 -27.95
C LEU A 659 1.93 17.31 -26.50
N ARG A 660 1.57 18.11 -25.49
CA ARG A 660 1.67 17.70 -24.07
C ARG A 660 0.74 16.54 -23.75
N VAL A 661 -0.51 16.61 -24.24
CA VAL A 661 -1.50 15.54 -24.05
C VAL A 661 -1.03 14.28 -24.79
N THR A 662 -0.55 14.40 -26.03
CA THR A 662 -0.01 13.26 -26.79
C THR A 662 1.16 12.60 -26.07
N LEU A 663 2.12 13.38 -25.55
CA LEU A 663 3.27 12.85 -24.80
C LEU A 663 2.83 12.17 -23.49
N ALA A 664 1.84 12.71 -22.79
CA ALA A 664 1.32 12.10 -21.57
C ALA A 664 0.55 10.81 -21.83
N LEU A 665 -0.27 10.75 -22.88
CA LEU A 665 -0.96 9.53 -23.31
C LEU A 665 0.03 8.47 -23.78
N ALA A 666 1.01 8.84 -24.62
CA ALA A 666 2.08 7.94 -25.04
C ALA A 666 2.87 7.41 -23.84
N GLY A 667 3.22 8.27 -22.88
CA GLY A 667 3.88 7.91 -21.64
C GLY A 667 3.05 6.97 -20.76
N PHE A 668 1.73 7.19 -20.68
CA PHE A 668 0.80 6.32 -19.95
C PHE A 668 0.74 4.92 -20.58
N PHE A 669 0.54 4.82 -21.89
CA PHE A 669 0.52 3.53 -22.58
C PHE A 669 1.87 2.81 -22.54
N ALA A 670 2.99 3.55 -22.66
CA ALA A 670 4.33 3.00 -22.52
C ALA A 670 4.58 2.45 -21.10
N THR A 671 4.05 3.12 -20.06
CA THR A 671 4.13 2.67 -18.67
C THR A 671 3.34 1.37 -18.46
N ILE A 672 2.11 1.30 -18.98
CA ILE A 672 1.29 0.08 -18.92
C ILE A 672 2.00 -1.07 -19.64
N HIS A 673 2.49 -0.82 -20.85
CA HIS A 673 3.23 -1.81 -21.62
C HIS A 673 4.49 -2.28 -20.88
N TYR A 674 5.23 -1.36 -20.24
CA TYR A 674 6.39 -1.69 -19.43
C TYR A 674 6.03 -2.66 -18.30
N PHE A 675 5.01 -2.37 -17.50
CA PHE A 675 4.61 -3.26 -16.39
C PHE A 675 4.07 -4.60 -16.89
N PHE A 676 3.31 -4.61 -17.99
CA PHE A 676 2.82 -5.84 -18.60
C PHE A 676 3.98 -6.71 -19.10
N ALA A 677 4.88 -6.16 -19.91
CA ALA A 677 6.01 -6.86 -20.48
C ALA A 677 7.00 -7.37 -19.41
N THR A 678 7.13 -6.67 -18.29
CA THR A 678 8.09 -7.03 -17.22
C THR A 678 7.51 -7.99 -16.17
N SER A 679 6.19 -8.03 -16.01
CA SER A 679 5.51 -8.85 -14.98
C SER A 679 5.75 -10.36 -15.09
N GLY A 680 6.10 -10.88 -16.28
CA GLY A 680 6.39 -12.31 -16.51
C GLY A 680 7.87 -12.65 -16.67
N LEU A 681 8.79 -11.69 -16.55
CA LEU A 681 10.21 -11.92 -16.78
C LEU A 681 10.90 -12.53 -15.54
N GLN A 682 11.83 -13.46 -15.78
CA GLN A 682 12.78 -13.89 -14.74
C GLN A 682 13.67 -12.71 -14.32
N MET A 683 14.08 -12.67 -13.04
CA MET A 683 14.83 -11.55 -12.45
C MET A 683 16.14 -11.25 -13.18
N ASP A 684 16.86 -12.29 -13.64
CA ASP A 684 18.11 -12.12 -14.38
C ASP A 684 17.90 -11.49 -15.76
N ALA A 685 16.78 -11.81 -16.42
CA ALA A 685 16.41 -11.19 -17.69
C ALA A 685 15.97 -9.74 -17.48
N TYR A 686 15.17 -9.47 -16.45
CA TYR A 686 14.77 -8.11 -16.07
C TYR A 686 15.98 -7.22 -15.78
N ALA A 687 16.96 -7.71 -15.01
CA ALA A 687 18.16 -6.95 -14.66
C ALA A 687 18.95 -6.47 -15.88
N LYS A 688 18.92 -7.21 -16.99
CA LYS A 688 19.59 -6.82 -18.25
C LYS A 688 18.83 -5.72 -19.01
N TRP A 689 17.50 -5.74 -18.97
CA TRP A 689 16.64 -4.79 -19.71
C TRP A 689 16.31 -3.51 -18.95
N HIS A 690 16.26 -3.57 -17.61
CA HIS A 690 15.92 -2.44 -16.73
C HIS A 690 16.69 -1.14 -17.01
N PRO A 691 18.03 -1.14 -17.26
CA PRO A 691 18.77 0.09 -17.56
C PRO A 691 18.21 0.87 -18.75
N TYR A 692 17.66 0.16 -19.75
CA TYR A 692 17.14 0.75 -20.98
C TYR A 692 15.64 1.02 -20.91
N ALA A 693 14.88 0.16 -20.25
CA ALA A 693 13.42 0.21 -20.23
C ALA A 693 12.86 1.14 -19.15
N SER A 694 13.60 1.37 -18.05
CA SER A 694 13.14 2.20 -16.91
C SER A 694 12.87 3.67 -17.24
N LEU A 695 13.36 4.18 -18.38
CA LEU A 695 13.08 5.54 -18.84
C LEU A 695 11.59 5.75 -19.17
N ALA A 696 10.88 4.72 -19.63
CA ALA A 696 9.49 4.84 -20.06
C ALA A 696 8.55 5.27 -18.93
N PRO A 697 8.49 4.58 -17.78
CA PRO A 697 7.63 5.00 -16.66
C PRO A 697 8.03 6.35 -16.06
N VAL A 698 9.33 6.65 -15.98
CA VAL A 698 9.83 7.91 -15.40
C VAL A 698 9.47 9.11 -16.28
N LEU A 699 9.71 9.02 -17.60
CA LEU A 699 9.34 10.07 -18.55
C LEU A 699 7.81 10.18 -18.70
N GLY A 700 7.08 9.07 -18.64
CA GLY A 700 5.63 9.06 -18.65
C GLY A 700 5.02 9.83 -17.48
N PHE A 701 5.55 9.64 -16.26
CA PHE A 701 5.13 10.41 -15.09
C PHE A 701 5.42 11.91 -15.23
N ILE A 702 6.58 12.28 -15.80
CA ILE A 702 6.95 13.68 -16.03
C ILE A 702 6.03 14.33 -17.06
N ALA A 703 5.73 13.63 -18.17
CA ALA A 703 4.80 14.11 -19.17
C ALA A 703 3.41 14.37 -18.55
N LEU A 704 2.91 13.42 -17.74
CA LEU A 704 1.65 13.56 -17.01
C LEU A 704 1.66 14.78 -16.07
N ARG A 705 2.73 14.98 -15.30
CA ARG A 705 2.85 16.11 -14.36
C ARG A 705 2.94 17.48 -15.04
N ASN A 706 3.25 17.52 -16.33
CA ASN A 706 3.42 18.75 -17.10
C ASN A 706 2.31 19.02 -18.13
N VAL A 707 1.23 18.21 -18.16
CA VAL A 707 0.10 18.39 -19.10
C VAL A 707 -0.58 19.75 -18.94
N SER A 708 -0.95 20.12 -17.71
CA SER A 708 -1.74 21.31 -17.42
C SER A 708 -1.22 22.08 -16.19
N GLY A 709 -1.58 23.37 -16.11
CA GLY A 709 -1.26 24.23 -14.97
C GLY A 709 -1.74 23.65 -13.62
N PRO A 710 -2.99 23.16 -13.49
CA PRO A 710 -3.46 22.54 -12.24
C PRO A 710 -2.61 21.35 -11.76
N VAL A 711 -2.15 20.48 -12.65
CA VAL A 711 -1.32 19.33 -12.26
C VAL A 711 0.09 19.77 -11.82
N ARG A 712 0.57 20.93 -12.34
CA ARG A 712 1.82 21.57 -11.89
C ARG A 712 1.67 22.34 -10.57
N ASN A 713 0.52 22.94 -10.34
CA ASN A 713 0.31 23.90 -9.27
C ASN A 713 -0.20 23.25 -7.96
N TYR A 714 -0.53 21.96 -7.96
CA TYR A 714 -1.02 21.22 -6.79
C TYR A 714 -0.06 20.10 -6.39
N HIS A 715 0.12 19.92 -5.08
CA HIS A 715 0.95 18.85 -4.49
C HIS A 715 0.37 18.37 -3.16
N SER A 716 0.71 17.16 -2.75
CA SER A 716 0.37 16.63 -1.42
C SER A 716 1.36 17.11 -0.35
N LYS A 717 0.87 17.90 0.63
CA LYS A 717 1.73 18.45 1.70
C LYS A 717 2.36 17.35 2.58
N ALA A 718 1.63 16.27 2.84
CA ALA A 718 2.15 15.15 3.65
C ALA A 718 3.29 14.42 2.92
N MET A 719 3.13 14.16 1.62
CA MET A 719 4.17 13.50 0.82
C MET A 719 5.39 14.41 0.64
N THR A 720 5.21 15.71 0.42
CA THR A 720 6.33 16.67 0.40
C THR A 720 7.10 16.69 1.72
N TRP A 721 6.42 16.59 2.86
CA TRP A 721 7.08 16.48 4.17
C TRP A 721 7.93 15.20 4.28
N LEU A 722 7.36 14.05 3.92
CA LEU A 722 8.07 12.76 3.94
C LEU A 722 9.26 12.76 2.96
N GLY A 723 9.11 13.38 1.79
CA GLY A 723 10.18 13.49 0.80
C GLY A 723 11.41 14.27 1.27
N ARG A 724 11.20 15.27 2.15
CA ARG A 724 12.30 16.09 2.71
C ARG A 724 13.22 15.30 3.65
N CYS A 725 12.75 14.21 4.25
CA CYS A 725 13.54 13.27 5.05
C CYS A 725 13.60 11.86 4.43
N SER A 726 13.46 11.77 3.09
CA SER A 726 13.44 10.50 2.36
C SER A 726 14.74 9.68 2.49
N LEU A 727 15.90 10.34 2.51
CA LEU A 727 17.18 9.65 2.66
C LEU A 727 17.34 9.06 4.07
N GLU A 728 17.03 9.84 5.09
CA GLU A 728 17.11 9.43 6.49
C GLU A 728 16.11 8.33 6.80
N THR A 729 14.86 8.45 6.33
CA THR A 729 13.86 7.37 6.43
C THR A 729 14.32 6.12 5.69
N TYR A 730 14.97 6.24 4.53
CA TYR A 730 15.50 5.08 3.81
C TYR A 730 16.61 4.36 4.58
N ILE A 731 17.54 5.09 5.20
CA ILE A 731 18.67 4.49 5.91
C ILE A 731 18.24 3.93 7.27
N LEU A 732 17.46 4.69 8.04
CA LEU A 732 17.03 4.31 9.39
C LEU A 732 16.06 3.11 9.39
N GLN A 733 15.36 2.85 8.27
CA GLN A 733 14.43 1.73 8.21
C GLN A 733 15.12 0.39 8.50
N PHE A 734 16.41 0.24 8.19
CA PHE A 734 17.13 -1.02 8.33
C PHE A 734 17.24 -1.51 9.77
N HIS A 735 17.14 -0.61 10.76
CA HIS A 735 17.30 -0.96 12.18
C HIS A 735 16.16 -0.48 13.09
N LEU A 736 15.36 0.51 12.66
CA LEU A 736 14.25 1.04 13.46
C LEU A 736 12.87 0.55 13.01
N LEU A 737 12.77 -0.01 11.80
CA LEU A 737 11.53 -0.59 11.26
C LEU A 737 11.74 -2.08 10.92
N LEU A 738 12.90 -2.38 10.36
CA LEU A 738 13.43 -3.72 10.14
C LEU A 738 14.40 -4.09 11.27
N ALA A 739 14.73 -5.37 11.33
CA ALA A 739 15.70 -5.93 12.26
C ALA A 739 16.55 -6.99 11.56
N ALA A 740 17.58 -7.48 12.24
CA ALA A 740 18.47 -8.55 11.80
C ALA A 740 19.08 -8.27 10.42
N ASP A 741 19.66 -7.08 10.24
CA ASP A 741 20.24 -6.63 8.96
C ASP A 741 19.27 -6.79 7.77
N THR A 742 18.00 -6.43 7.99
CA THR A 742 16.87 -6.49 7.04
C THR A 742 16.24 -7.86 6.82
N GLU A 743 16.67 -8.93 7.48
CA GLU A 743 15.99 -10.23 7.39
C GLU A 743 14.65 -10.25 8.16
N GLY A 744 14.51 -9.37 9.16
CA GLY A 744 13.35 -9.31 10.05
C GLY A 744 12.63 -7.96 10.08
N VAL A 745 11.57 -7.93 10.89
CA VAL A 745 10.84 -6.74 11.33
C VAL A 745 10.99 -6.55 12.83
N LEU A 746 11.01 -5.29 13.26
CA LEU A 746 11.06 -4.95 14.67
C LEU A 746 9.65 -5.06 15.28
N ILE A 747 9.54 -5.72 16.43
CA ILE A 747 8.29 -5.96 17.15
C ILE A 747 8.39 -5.40 18.58
N VAL A 748 7.29 -4.85 19.07
CA VAL A 748 7.19 -4.42 20.47
C VAL A 748 6.89 -5.66 21.33
N ASP A 749 7.71 -5.90 22.35
CA ASP A 749 7.56 -7.03 23.27
C ASP A 749 6.13 -7.11 23.84
N GLY A 750 5.59 -8.34 23.91
CA GLY A 750 4.25 -8.62 24.44
C GLY A 750 3.10 -8.43 23.45
N LEU A 751 3.34 -7.84 22.26
CA LEU A 751 2.34 -7.70 21.20
C LEU A 751 2.52 -8.79 20.13
N PHE A 752 2.40 -10.04 20.55
CA PHE A 752 2.59 -11.22 19.70
C PHE A 752 1.25 -11.77 19.18
N GLY A 753 1.21 -12.19 17.92
CA GLY A 753 0.09 -12.91 17.30
C GLY A 753 0.49 -13.57 15.98
N ASP A 754 -0.46 -13.86 15.11
CA ASP A 754 -0.24 -14.74 13.95
C ASP A 754 0.69 -14.21 12.85
N GLY A 755 1.30 -13.04 13.05
CA GLY A 755 2.23 -12.42 12.12
C GLY A 755 1.51 -11.75 10.94
N SER A 756 0.18 -11.73 10.90
CA SER A 756 -0.57 -10.95 9.90
C SER A 756 -0.68 -9.50 10.32
N LEU A 757 -0.96 -8.61 9.37
CA LEU A 757 -1.21 -7.20 9.69
C LEU A 757 -2.37 -7.04 10.69
N MET A 758 -3.48 -7.76 10.50
CA MET A 758 -4.71 -7.59 11.29
C MET A 758 -4.68 -8.34 12.63
N GLY A 759 -3.86 -9.38 12.77
CA GLY A 759 -3.72 -10.14 14.01
C GLY A 759 -3.00 -9.33 15.09
N ASP A 760 -1.73 -9.01 14.84
CA ASP A 760 -0.83 -8.39 15.83
C ASP A 760 -0.01 -7.22 15.30
N ARG A 761 0.48 -7.29 14.06
CA ARG A 761 1.51 -6.34 13.59
C ARG A 761 1.03 -4.89 13.48
N TRP A 762 -0.27 -4.64 13.28
CA TRP A 762 -0.81 -3.27 13.30
C TRP A 762 -0.58 -2.57 14.64
N ARG A 763 -0.62 -3.31 15.76
CA ARG A 763 -0.43 -2.75 17.11
C ARG A 763 1.00 -2.23 17.27
N THR A 764 1.96 -3.01 16.78
CA THR A 764 3.38 -2.61 16.72
C THR A 764 3.57 -1.38 15.83
N LEU A 765 2.96 -1.35 14.64
CA LEU A 765 3.09 -0.21 13.72
C LEU A 765 2.54 1.10 14.29
N VAL A 766 1.45 1.06 15.05
CA VAL A 766 0.89 2.25 15.72
C VAL A 766 1.90 2.90 16.69
N ILE A 767 2.81 2.12 17.27
CA ILE A 767 3.84 2.61 18.20
C ILE A 767 5.13 2.97 17.47
N ILE A 768 5.65 2.06 16.64
CA ILE A 768 6.96 2.23 15.99
C ILE A 768 6.92 3.31 14.91
N LEU A 769 5.87 3.35 14.09
CA LEU A 769 5.84 4.23 12.91
C LEU A 769 5.90 5.73 13.27
N PRO A 770 5.16 6.26 14.27
CA PRO A 770 5.29 7.66 14.66
C PRO A 770 6.68 8.01 15.18
N ILE A 771 7.29 7.12 16.00
CA ILE A 771 8.64 7.32 16.55
C ILE A 771 9.66 7.32 15.42
N PHE A 772 9.58 6.34 14.51
CA PHE A 772 10.44 6.20 13.34
C PHE A 772 10.37 7.42 12.41
N LEU A 773 9.17 7.92 12.11
CA LEU A 773 9.00 9.09 11.26
C LEU A 773 9.47 10.38 11.94
N TRP A 774 9.23 10.53 13.25
CA TRP A 774 9.71 11.67 14.03
C TRP A 774 11.24 11.70 14.10
N ILE A 775 11.90 10.57 14.44
CA ILE A 775 13.36 10.51 14.52
C ILE A 775 14.00 10.74 13.15
N SER A 776 13.41 10.22 12.07
CA SER A 776 13.90 10.47 10.70
C SER A 776 13.83 11.96 10.33
N HIS A 777 12.75 12.65 10.71
CA HIS A 777 12.64 14.10 10.53
C HIS A 777 13.66 14.88 11.37
N ALA A 778 13.87 14.48 12.62
CA ALA A 778 14.82 15.11 13.52
C ALA A 778 16.28 14.93 13.04
N VAL A 779 16.64 13.73 12.57
CA VAL A 779 17.96 13.44 11.99
C VAL A 779 18.19 14.25 10.71
N ALA A 780 17.18 14.40 9.84
CA ALA A 780 17.31 15.23 8.64
C ALA A 780 17.60 16.70 8.95
N GLY A 781 17.08 17.22 10.08
CA GLY A 781 17.45 18.53 10.61
C GLY A 781 18.86 18.56 11.21
N SER A 782 19.21 17.53 11.98
CA SER A 782 20.50 17.37 12.66
C SER A 782 21.67 17.31 11.68
N THR A 783 21.58 16.46 10.66
CA THR A 783 22.63 16.31 9.63
C THR A 783 22.89 17.63 8.91
N ARG A 784 21.83 18.40 8.61
CA ARG A 784 21.95 19.74 8.01
C ARG A 784 22.68 20.72 8.93
N TYR A 785 22.33 20.76 10.21
CA TYR A 785 22.96 21.64 11.20
C TYR A 785 24.44 21.28 11.39
N ILE A 786 24.78 19.98 11.47
CA ILE A 786 26.17 19.53 11.62
C ILE A 786 27.01 19.93 10.40
N VAL A 787 26.50 19.76 9.18
CA VAL A 787 27.23 20.19 7.97
C VAL A 787 27.41 21.71 7.95
N GLN A 788 26.40 22.50 8.34
CA GLN A 788 26.53 23.95 8.47
C GLN A 788 27.65 24.36 9.43
N MET A 789 27.71 23.70 10.58
CA MET A 789 28.73 23.93 11.60
C MET A 789 30.13 23.57 11.10
N LEU A 790 30.31 22.41 10.46
CA LEU A 790 31.61 21.95 9.96
C LEU A 790 32.18 22.89 8.88
N MET A 791 31.31 23.42 8.02
CA MET A 791 31.71 24.30 6.91
C MET A 791 31.92 25.77 7.32
N HIS A 792 31.92 26.11 8.63
CA HIS A 792 32.18 27.46 9.16
C HIS A 792 31.37 28.60 8.50
N GLN A 793 30.12 28.36 8.11
CA GLN A 793 29.24 29.44 7.65
C GLN A 793 28.70 30.19 8.88
N GLY A 794 29.18 31.42 9.09
CA GLY A 794 28.73 32.28 10.18
C GLY A 794 27.31 32.82 9.94
N PRO A 795 26.55 33.18 10.99
CA PRO A 795 25.24 33.82 10.85
C PRO A 795 25.29 35.21 10.19
N GLU A 796 26.47 35.80 10.01
CA GLU A 796 26.64 37.10 9.32
C GLU A 796 26.58 36.99 7.79
N ASP A 797 26.88 35.83 7.20
CA ASP A 797 26.69 35.60 5.75
C ASP A 797 25.20 35.58 5.35
N GLU A 798 24.31 35.35 6.32
CA GLU A 798 22.85 35.39 6.14
C GLU A 798 22.29 36.84 6.18
N LYS A 799 23.00 37.77 6.83
CA LYS A 799 22.64 39.21 6.87
C LYS A 799 23.14 39.99 5.66
N LEU A 800 24.20 39.55 4.98
CA LEU A 800 24.81 40.26 3.85
C LEU A 800 24.13 40.01 2.49
N GLY A 801 22.95 39.36 2.45
CA GLY A 801 22.20 39.15 1.21
C GLY A 801 22.89 38.22 0.20
N ARG A 802 24.00 37.57 0.57
CA ARG A 802 24.55 36.46 -0.22
C ARG A 802 23.62 35.26 -0.01
N PRO A 803 23.01 34.69 -1.08
CA PRO A 803 22.07 33.60 -0.92
C PRO A 803 22.80 32.42 -0.26
N SER A 804 22.39 32.08 0.96
CA SER A 804 22.98 30.98 1.70
C SER A 804 22.85 29.69 0.90
N PHE A 805 23.89 28.86 0.97
CA PHE A 805 23.98 27.52 0.39
C PHE A 805 22.74 26.63 0.64
N TRP A 806 22.03 26.93 1.73
CA TRP A 806 20.90 26.19 2.26
C TRP A 806 19.52 26.78 1.94
N ALA A 807 19.42 27.81 1.10
CA ALA A 807 18.16 28.35 0.55
C ALA A 807 17.34 27.32 -0.25
N TRP A 808 17.80 26.06 -0.33
CA TRP A 808 16.98 24.93 -0.72
C TRP A 808 15.92 24.57 0.35
N SER A 809 16.19 24.60 1.66
CA SER A 809 15.36 23.83 2.62
C SER A 809 14.50 24.63 3.62
N TYR A 810 14.12 25.88 3.30
CA TYR A 810 12.97 26.64 3.87
C TYR A 810 12.48 27.68 2.83
N PRO A 811 11.21 28.15 2.86
CA PRO A 811 10.65 29.00 1.83
C PRO A 811 11.11 30.44 2.05
N THR A 812 11.84 31.03 1.10
CA THR A 812 12.12 32.47 1.17
C THR A 812 12.02 33.16 -0.19
N GLN A 813 11.09 34.12 -0.22
CA GLN A 813 11.31 35.49 -0.64
C GLN A 813 12.79 35.81 -0.92
N ALA A 814 13.18 35.85 -2.19
CA ALA A 814 14.39 36.51 -2.66
C ALA A 814 14.32 36.57 -4.20
N LEU A 815 13.40 37.36 -4.73
CA LEU A 815 13.34 37.66 -6.15
C LEU A 815 12.72 39.05 -6.35
N GLU A 816 13.35 40.08 -5.79
CA GLU A 816 12.95 41.47 -6.08
C GLU A 816 14.04 42.55 -5.96
N LEU A 817 15.32 42.20 -5.75
CA LEU A 817 16.36 43.22 -5.54
C LEU A 817 17.47 43.30 -6.60
N GLU A 818 17.36 42.59 -7.72
CA GLU A 818 18.36 42.65 -8.81
C GLU A 818 17.91 43.40 -10.07
N THR A 819 16.69 43.94 -10.10
CA THR A 819 16.19 44.76 -11.22
C THR A 819 16.21 46.27 -10.98
N LEU A 820 16.65 46.73 -9.80
CA LEU A 820 16.66 48.17 -9.43
C LEU A 820 18.05 48.83 -9.42
N SER A 821 19.12 48.12 -9.77
CA SER A 821 20.50 48.65 -9.76
C SER A 821 21.16 48.81 -11.13
N LEU A 822 20.40 48.68 -12.23
CA LEU A 822 20.93 48.78 -13.61
C LEU A 822 20.40 49.97 -14.43
N THR A 823 19.86 51.01 -13.78
CA THR A 823 19.56 52.30 -14.45
C THR A 823 19.92 53.48 -13.55
N HIS A 824 21.20 53.62 -13.23
CA HIS A 824 21.75 54.87 -12.71
C HIS A 824 23.17 55.00 -13.23
N GLU A 825 23.33 55.50 -14.47
CA GLU A 825 24.44 56.39 -14.88
C GLU A 825 24.29 56.84 -16.34
N ALA A 826 24.67 58.11 -16.56
CA ALA A 826 24.86 58.85 -17.81
C ALA A 826 23.64 59.52 -18.49
N GLY A 827 23.59 60.86 -18.43
CA GLY A 827 22.96 61.70 -19.46
C GLY A 827 22.29 62.99 -18.96
N ALA A 828 23.07 64.03 -18.67
CA ALA A 828 22.59 65.36 -18.32
C ALA A 828 22.15 66.21 -19.54
N THR A 829 21.26 67.16 -19.27
CA THR A 829 20.96 68.46 -19.96
C THR A 829 19.57 68.64 -20.63
N PRO A 830 19.02 69.89 -20.60
CA PRO A 830 17.59 70.14 -20.38
C PRO A 830 16.87 70.78 -21.59
N LYS A 831 15.53 70.75 -21.63
CA LYS A 831 14.69 71.74 -22.34
C LYS A 831 13.22 71.73 -21.88
N GLN A 832 12.77 72.88 -21.40
CA GLN A 832 11.37 73.35 -21.23
C GLN A 832 10.71 73.66 -22.61
N PRO A 833 9.50 74.26 -22.70
CA PRO A 833 8.18 73.95 -22.09
C PRO A 833 7.02 73.89 -23.15
N ASN A 834 5.84 73.41 -22.72
CA ASN A 834 4.41 73.66 -23.11
C ASN A 834 4.07 74.61 -24.30
N PRO A 835 2.89 74.51 -24.99
CA PRO A 835 1.58 74.23 -24.36
C PRO A 835 0.51 73.45 -25.16
N VAL A 836 -0.49 72.97 -24.43
CA VAL A 836 -1.81 72.56 -24.93
C VAL A 836 -2.80 73.69 -24.64
N LEU A 837 -3.58 74.10 -25.64
CA LEU A 837 -4.71 75.01 -25.46
C LEU A 837 -5.96 74.50 -26.18
N SER A 838 -7.09 74.76 -25.51
CA SER A 838 -8.44 75.07 -26.00
C SER A 838 -9.48 74.01 -25.60
N THR A 839 -10.16 74.19 -24.45
CA THR A 839 -11.46 74.90 -24.25
C THR A 839 -12.62 74.11 -24.84
N THR A 840 -13.72 73.80 -24.14
CA THR A 840 -14.62 74.58 -23.26
C THR A 840 -15.70 73.58 -22.76
N GLY A 841 -16.38 73.67 -21.62
CA GLY A 841 -16.41 74.66 -20.55
C GLY A 841 -17.44 74.27 -19.46
N ARG A 842 -17.15 74.76 -18.24
CA ARG A 842 -18.03 75.25 -17.14
C ARG A 842 -19.10 74.32 -16.53
N ARG A 843 -18.95 73.93 -15.25
CA ARG A 843 -19.26 74.65 -13.96
C ARG A 843 -20.76 74.48 -13.61
N LEU A 844 -21.25 74.29 -12.37
CA LEU A 844 -20.79 74.68 -11.01
C LEU A 844 -21.77 74.08 -9.95
N GLY A 845 -21.27 73.73 -8.75
CA GLY A 845 -21.97 73.76 -7.44
C GLY A 845 -23.14 72.77 -7.21
N SER A 846 -23.56 72.38 -6.01
CA SER A 846 -23.16 72.68 -4.63
C SER A 846 -23.78 71.62 -3.69
N ARG A 847 -22.93 71.06 -2.82
CA ARG A 847 -23.09 70.72 -1.39
C ARG A 847 -24.47 70.77 -0.68
N ASN A 848 -24.71 69.69 0.09
CA ASN A 848 -25.31 69.55 1.43
C ASN A 848 -26.80 69.14 1.69
N ASP A 849 -26.89 68.14 2.58
CA ASP A 849 -27.78 67.96 3.76
C ASP A 849 -29.17 67.30 3.67
N HIS A 850 -29.26 66.21 4.46
CA HIS A 850 -30.29 65.75 5.41
C HIS A 850 -31.75 65.50 5.01
N GLU A 851 -32.15 64.26 5.37
CA GLU A 851 -33.35 63.83 6.12
C GLU A 851 -34.76 63.85 5.50
N ASP A 852 -35.37 62.66 5.64
CA ASP A 852 -36.77 62.31 5.84
C ASP A 852 -37.84 63.39 5.60
N GLU A 853 -38.79 63.09 4.71
CA GLU A 853 -40.20 63.13 5.08
C GLU A 853 -41.07 62.32 4.10
N ARG A 854 -42.10 61.70 4.68
CA ARG A 854 -43.13 60.91 4.02
C ARG A 854 -44.36 61.79 3.75
N ASP A 855 -45.12 61.36 2.75
CA ASP A 855 -46.56 61.51 2.54
C ASP A 855 -47.11 62.58 1.57
N ASP A 856 -48.02 62.05 0.74
CA ASP A 856 -49.24 62.60 0.15
C ASP A 856 -49.32 63.12 -1.30
N PHE A 857 -49.90 62.22 -2.11
CA PHE A 857 -51.04 62.36 -3.04
C PHE A 857 -50.95 63.17 -4.37
N ALA A 858 -51.05 62.37 -5.44
CA ALA A 858 -51.91 62.51 -6.63
C ALA A 858 -51.61 63.56 -7.71
N GLY A 859 -51.34 63.05 -8.93
CA GLY A 859 -51.37 63.84 -10.17
C GLY A 859 -50.83 63.11 -11.40
N SER A 860 -51.66 62.24 -11.99
CA SER A 860 -51.67 61.71 -13.36
C SER A 860 -50.54 62.05 -14.34
N GLY A 861 -49.90 61.00 -14.87
CA GLY A 861 -49.03 61.03 -16.04
C GLY A 861 -48.50 59.64 -16.37
N ASP A 862 -49.37 58.72 -16.83
CA ASP A 862 -48.98 57.40 -17.34
C ASP A 862 -48.18 57.56 -18.64
N GLU A 863 -46.85 57.62 -18.54
CA GLU A 863 -45.97 57.05 -19.56
C GLU A 863 -45.48 55.70 -19.07
N ALA A 864 -46.09 54.64 -19.61
CA ALA A 864 -45.71 53.26 -19.35
C ALA A 864 -44.23 53.05 -19.68
N ALA A 865 -43.44 52.68 -18.66
CA ALA A 865 -42.14 52.06 -18.85
C ALA A 865 -42.28 50.84 -19.79
N PRO A 866 -41.31 50.58 -20.69
CA PRO A 866 -41.41 49.45 -21.60
C PRO A 866 -41.52 48.15 -20.79
N PRO A 867 -42.43 47.22 -21.18
CA PRO A 867 -42.57 45.97 -20.46
C PRO A 867 -41.24 45.22 -20.49
N ARG A 868 -40.78 44.78 -19.32
CA ARG A 868 -39.74 43.75 -19.19
C ARG A 868 -40.09 42.62 -20.15
N ALA A 869 -39.27 42.41 -21.18
CA ALA A 869 -39.41 41.27 -22.08
C ALA A 869 -39.34 39.98 -21.25
N THR A 870 -40.48 39.35 -21.02
CA THR A 870 -40.56 38.03 -20.40
C THR A 870 -40.02 37.03 -21.42
N LEU A 871 -38.93 36.35 -21.07
CA LEU A 871 -38.40 35.23 -21.86
C LEU A 871 -39.48 34.13 -21.96
N VAL A 872 -40.19 34.07 -23.08
CA VAL A 872 -41.17 33.00 -23.35
C VAL A 872 -40.43 31.66 -23.33
N VAL A 873 -40.77 30.79 -22.38
CA VAL A 873 -40.17 29.45 -22.25
C VAL A 873 -40.67 28.56 -23.39
N GLU A 874 -39.77 27.94 -24.16
CA GLU A 874 -40.14 27.01 -25.25
C GLU A 874 -41.00 25.86 -24.72
N LYS A 875 -42.05 25.47 -25.47
CA LYS A 875 -42.88 24.29 -25.19
C LYS A 875 -42.34 23.08 -25.94
N TRP A 876 -42.76 21.89 -25.53
CA TRP A 876 -42.38 20.64 -26.21
C TRP A 876 -42.97 20.52 -27.63
N ASN A 877 -44.09 21.19 -27.91
CA ASN A 877 -44.80 21.17 -29.18
C ASN A 877 -44.61 22.43 -30.05
N GLU A 878 -43.99 23.49 -29.50
CA GLU A 878 -43.79 24.77 -30.20
C GLU A 878 -42.32 25.19 -30.08
N PRO A 879 -41.59 25.37 -31.20
CA PRO A 879 -41.97 25.06 -32.60
C PRO A 879 -42.12 23.54 -32.87
N ILE A 880 -42.84 23.14 -33.93
CA ILE A 880 -43.15 21.73 -34.29
C ILE A 880 -41.91 20.82 -34.29
N GLY A 881 -40.73 21.34 -34.67
CA GLY A 881 -39.48 20.58 -34.62
C GLY A 881 -39.08 20.09 -33.23
N ASN A 882 -39.62 20.65 -32.14
CA ASN A 882 -39.40 20.17 -30.77
C ASN A 882 -40.10 18.82 -30.51
N VAL A 883 -41.22 18.52 -31.18
CA VAL A 883 -41.89 17.21 -31.06
C VAL A 883 -40.94 16.10 -31.50
N PHE A 884 -40.27 16.29 -32.63
CA PHE A 884 -39.32 15.32 -33.16
C PHE A 884 -38.06 15.20 -32.29
N ARG A 885 -37.57 16.31 -31.70
CA ARG A 885 -36.44 16.32 -30.76
C ARG A 885 -36.75 15.58 -29.47
N VAL A 886 -37.92 15.83 -28.89
CA VAL A 886 -38.37 15.16 -27.66
C VAL A 886 -38.52 13.66 -27.91
N GLY A 887 -39.12 13.26 -29.03
CA GLY A 887 -39.19 11.85 -29.44
C GLY A 887 -37.82 11.19 -29.61
N ALA A 888 -36.87 11.85 -30.27
CA ALA A 888 -35.50 11.33 -30.45
C ALA A 888 -34.75 11.21 -29.11
N VAL A 889 -34.94 12.16 -28.19
CA VAL A 889 -34.40 12.08 -26.83
C VAL A 889 -35.00 10.91 -26.06
N TYR A 890 -36.30 10.66 -26.17
CA TYR A 890 -36.96 9.53 -25.50
C TYR A 890 -36.47 8.18 -26.00
N TRP A 891 -36.21 8.08 -27.31
CA TRP A 891 -35.58 6.91 -27.94
C TRP A 891 -34.14 6.70 -27.45
N SER A 892 -33.35 7.76 -27.34
CA SER A 892 -32.00 7.71 -26.78
C SER A 892 -31.99 7.19 -25.33
N LEU A 893 -32.88 7.71 -24.48
CA LEU A 893 -33.00 7.23 -23.10
C LEU A 893 -33.48 5.78 -23.00
N PHE A 894 -34.36 5.33 -23.91
CA PHE A 894 -34.75 3.93 -24.00
C PHE A 894 -33.55 3.03 -24.25
N ILE A 895 -32.63 3.41 -25.16
CA ILE A 895 -31.41 2.64 -25.46
C ILE A 895 -30.45 2.65 -24.28
N SER A 896 -30.23 3.81 -23.64
CA SER A 896 -29.42 3.87 -22.41
C SER A 896 -29.95 2.96 -21.31
N GLY A 897 -31.28 2.90 -21.12
CA GLY A 897 -31.89 2.01 -20.13
C GLY A 897 -31.82 0.54 -20.53
N ALA A 898 -32.00 0.23 -21.80
CA ALA A 898 -31.84 -1.12 -22.34
C ALA A 898 -30.41 -1.63 -22.15
N ASN A 899 -29.41 -0.77 -22.35
CA ASN A 899 -28.01 -1.07 -22.12
C ASN A 899 -27.71 -1.38 -20.65
N ASP A 900 -28.12 -0.49 -19.74
CA ASP A 900 -27.74 -0.58 -18.33
C ASP A 900 -28.40 -1.78 -17.61
N ALA A 901 -29.63 -2.14 -18.00
CA ALA A 901 -30.32 -3.31 -17.43
C ALA A 901 -29.85 -4.64 -18.02
N ALA A 902 -29.27 -4.64 -19.22
CA ALA A 902 -28.78 -5.87 -19.85
C ALA A 902 -27.68 -6.55 -19.02
N TYR A 903 -26.86 -5.77 -18.30
CA TYR A 903 -25.74 -6.28 -17.51
C TYR A 903 -26.18 -7.36 -16.51
N GLY A 904 -27.21 -7.06 -15.71
CA GLY A 904 -27.72 -7.95 -14.67
C GLY A 904 -28.22 -9.28 -15.22
N ALA A 905 -28.93 -9.24 -16.35
CA ALA A 905 -29.44 -10.42 -17.01
C ALA A 905 -28.34 -11.27 -17.66
N LEU A 906 -27.26 -10.64 -18.13
CA LEU A 906 -26.20 -11.32 -18.87
C LEU A 906 -25.08 -11.91 -18.00
N ILE A 907 -24.93 -11.47 -16.75
CA ILE A 907 -23.88 -11.92 -15.82
C ILE A 907 -23.78 -13.45 -15.69
N PRO A 908 -24.87 -14.21 -15.41
CA PRO A 908 -24.78 -15.66 -15.24
C PRO A 908 -24.23 -16.36 -16.48
N TYR A 909 -24.54 -15.83 -17.67
CA TYR A 909 -24.11 -16.38 -18.94
C TYR A 909 -22.66 -16.00 -19.27
N LEU A 910 -22.23 -14.79 -18.92
CA LEU A 910 -20.84 -14.35 -19.07
C LEU A 910 -19.89 -15.11 -18.12
N GLU A 911 -20.32 -15.38 -16.89
CA GLU A 911 -19.59 -16.22 -15.92
C GLU A 911 -19.30 -17.60 -16.50
N THR A 912 -20.33 -18.22 -17.09
CA THR A 912 -20.22 -19.56 -17.67
C THR A 912 -19.42 -19.58 -18.96
N TYR A 913 -19.64 -18.60 -19.86
CA TYR A 913 -18.99 -18.57 -21.18
C TYR A 913 -17.49 -18.28 -21.11
N TYR A 914 -17.06 -17.41 -20.19
CA TYR A 914 -15.65 -17.02 -20.03
C TYR A 914 -14.96 -17.68 -18.83
N GLU A 915 -15.64 -18.56 -18.10
CA GLU A 915 -15.16 -19.22 -16.88
C GLU A 915 -14.61 -18.22 -15.82
N LEU A 916 -15.42 -17.20 -15.50
CA LEU A 916 -15.00 -16.07 -14.66
C LEU A 916 -15.54 -16.16 -13.23
N SER A 917 -14.79 -15.60 -12.27
CA SER A 917 -15.28 -15.40 -10.89
C SER A 917 -16.17 -14.16 -10.78
N TYR A 918 -16.99 -14.08 -9.71
CA TYR A 918 -17.86 -12.92 -9.46
C TYR A 918 -17.09 -11.60 -9.44
N LEU A 919 -15.86 -11.61 -8.92
CA LEU A 919 -15.01 -10.41 -8.89
C LEU A 919 -14.62 -9.96 -10.30
N VAL A 920 -14.24 -10.89 -11.17
CA VAL A 920 -13.75 -10.58 -12.51
C VAL A 920 -14.91 -10.19 -13.42
N VAL A 921 -16.04 -10.89 -13.38
CA VAL A 921 -17.24 -10.52 -14.16
C VAL A 921 -17.82 -9.16 -13.74
N SER A 922 -17.68 -8.78 -12.46
CA SER A 922 -18.16 -7.48 -11.96
C SER A 922 -17.37 -6.27 -12.50
N LEU A 923 -16.23 -6.47 -13.17
CA LEU A 923 -15.47 -5.39 -13.80
C LEU A 923 -16.26 -4.67 -14.91
N ILE A 924 -17.28 -5.30 -15.50
CA ILE A 924 -18.17 -4.67 -16.49
C ILE A 924 -18.94 -3.47 -15.89
N PHE A 925 -19.24 -3.47 -14.59
CA PHE A 925 -19.89 -2.34 -13.92
C PHE A 925 -18.93 -1.17 -13.75
N LEU A 926 -17.61 -1.44 -13.67
CA LEU A 926 -16.59 -0.42 -13.39
C LEU A 926 -16.19 0.37 -14.65
N SER A 927 -16.29 -0.21 -15.84
CA SER A 927 -15.79 0.44 -17.05
C SER A 927 -16.59 1.66 -17.53
N PRO A 928 -17.94 1.69 -17.49
CA PRO A 928 -18.70 2.88 -17.89
C PRO A 928 -18.35 4.14 -17.08
N PHE A 929 -17.93 3.98 -15.83
CA PHE A 929 -17.55 5.08 -14.94
C PHE A 929 -16.43 5.96 -15.53
N VAL A 930 -15.44 5.37 -16.20
CA VAL A 930 -14.38 6.13 -16.87
C VAL A 930 -14.98 7.04 -17.95
N GLY A 931 -15.93 6.52 -18.73
CA GLY A 931 -16.66 7.28 -19.74
C GLY A 931 -17.49 8.42 -19.15
N PHE A 932 -18.19 8.19 -18.02
CA PHE A 932 -18.96 9.22 -17.33
C PHE A 932 -18.09 10.38 -16.79
N ILE A 933 -16.92 10.09 -16.22
CA ILE A 933 -15.98 11.14 -15.77
C ILE A 933 -15.50 11.97 -16.96
N VAL A 934 -15.09 11.30 -18.04
CA VAL A 934 -14.61 11.98 -19.25
C VAL A 934 -15.73 12.86 -19.79
N SER A 935 -16.97 12.37 -19.88
CA SER A 935 -18.11 13.19 -20.26
C SER A 935 -18.24 14.43 -19.39
N ALA A 936 -18.31 14.29 -18.06
CA ALA A 936 -18.52 15.43 -17.17
C ALA A 936 -17.44 16.51 -17.28
N ALA A 937 -16.19 16.13 -17.55
CA ALA A 937 -15.09 17.07 -17.76
C ALA A 937 -15.24 17.86 -19.07
N PHE A 938 -15.73 17.23 -20.14
CA PHE A 938 -15.79 17.84 -21.47
C PHE A 938 -17.16 18.40 -21.84
N ASN A 939 -18.24 18.03 -21.17
CA ASN A 939 -19.59 18.30 -21.66
C ASN A 939 -19.88 19.80 -21.85
N ASN A 940 -19.51 20.66 -20.89
CA ASN A 940 -19.65 22.11 -21.03
C ASN A 940 -18.82 22.66 -22.21
N TYR A 941 -17.60 22.16 -22.38
CA TYR A 941 -16.73 22.52 -23.51
C TYR A 941 -17.36 22.12 -24.86
N LEU A 942 -17.94 20.92 -24.95
CA LEU A 942 -18.59 20.42 -26.16
C LEU A 942 -19.80 21.30 -26.52
N HIS A 943 -20.64 21.63 -25.54
CA HIS A 943 -21.79 22.50 -25.74
C HIS A 943 -21.40 23.91 -26.23
N MET A 944 -20.34 24.50 -25.67
CA MET A 944 -19.90 25.86 -26.00
C MET A 944 -19.16 25.96 -27.35
N ASN A 945 -18.40 24.93 -27.74
CA ASN A 945 -17.51 25.00 -28.92
C ASN A 945 -18.06 24.30 -30.16
N ILE A 946 -18.61 23.09 -30.01
CA ILE A 946 -19.09 22.28 -31.15
C ILE A 946 -20.63 22.24 -31.26
N GLY A 947 -21.32 22.45 -30.14
CA GLY A 947 -22.78 22.60 -30.07
C GLY A 947 -23.54 21.28 -30.02
N GLN A 948 -24.86 21.38 -29.76
CA GLN A 948 -25.74 20.22 -29.53
C GLN A 948 -25.81 19.25 -30.72
N ARG A 949 -25.63 19.74 -31.95
CA ARG A 949 -25.61 18.89 -33.16
C ARG A 949 -24.54 17.78 -33.15
N TRP A 950 -23.33 18.10 -32.67
CA TRP A 950 -22.24 17.12 -32.64
C TRP A 950 -22.31 16.24 -31.41
N ILE A 951 -22.90 16.75 -30.33
CA ILE A 951 -23.22 15.97 -29.14
C ILE A 951 -24.22 14.87 -29.46
N ALA A 952 -25.26 15.20 -30.25
CA ALA A 952 -26.23 14.23 -30.76
C ALA A 952 -25.58 13.08 -31.54
N PHE A 953 -24.65 13.42 -32.44
CA PHE A 953 -23.89 12.43 -33.22
C PHE A 953 -22.94 11.60 -32.34
N MET A 954 -22.16 12.24 -31.47
CA MET A 954 -21.18 11.57 -30.61
C MET A 954 -21.83 10.59 -29.63
N CYS A 955 -23.00 10.95 -29.08
CA CYS A 955 -23.77 10.08 -28.19
C CYS A 955 -24.13 8.76 -28.88
N GLY A 956 -24.82 8.82 -30.02
CA GLY A 956 -25.20 7.63 -30.79
C GLY A 956 -23.99 6.87 -31.36
N ALA A 957 -22.96 7.57 -31.86
CA ALA A 957 -21.75 6.94 -32.40
C ALA A 957 -21.00 6.10 -31.34
N CYS A 958 -20.98 6.54 -30.09
CA CYS A 958 -20.40 5.77 -28.98
C CYS A 958 -21.18 4.47 -28.72
N HIS A 959 -22.52 4.51 -28.78
CA HIS A 959 -23.35 3.31 -28.65
C HIS A 959 -23.15 2.35 -29.83
N VAL A 960 -23.17 2.85 -31.07
CA VAL A 960 -22.91 2.05 -32.28
C VAL A 960 -21.57 1.35 -32.20
N LEU A 961 -20.50 2.07 -31.85
CA LEU A 961 -19.15 1.49 -31.76
C LEU A 961 -19.07 0.44 -30.65
N THR A 962 -19.71 0.69 -29.51
CA THR A 962 -19.76 -0.29 -28.41
C THR A 962 -20.44 -1.57 -28.85
N TYR A 963 -21.67 -1.49 -29.37
CA TYR A 963 -22.45 -2.67 -29.73
C TYR A 963 -21.87 -3.42 -30.93
N LEU A 964 -21.23 -2.70 -31.87
CA LEU A 964 -20.47 -3.32 -32.93
C LEU A 964 -19.36 -4.20 -32.36
N ILE A 965 -18.54 -3.69 -31.44
CA ILE A 965 -17.46 -4.46 -30.82
C ILE A 965 -18.00 -5.65 -30.03
N LEU A 966 -19.06 -5.46 -29.23
CA LEU A 966 -19.63 -6.52 -28.39
C LEU A 966 -20.29 -7.65 -29.19
N SER A 967 -20.88 -7.33 -30.34
CA SER A 967 -21.46 -8.32 -31.26
C SER A 967 -20.43 -9.28 -31.87
N GLN A 968 -19.14 -8.90 -31.87
CA GLN A 968 -18.03 -9.69 -32.40
C GLN A 968 -17.38 -10.61 -31.34
N HIS A 969 -18.11 -10.95 -30.28
CA HIS A 969 -17.67 -11.88 -29.21
C HIS A 969 -16.18 -11.73 -28.80
N PRO A 970 -15.73 -10.53 -28.40
CA PRO A 970 -14.31 -10.27 -28.19
C PRO A 970 -13.81 -10.91 -26.88
N PRO A 971 -12.49 -10.99 -26.63
CA PRO A 971 -11.96 -11.40 -25.34
C PRO A 971 -12.49 -10.51 -24.20
N TYR A 972 -12.69 -11.08 -23.01
CA TYR A 972 -13.31 -10.39 -21.88
C TYR A 972 -12.70 -8.99 -21.53
N PRO A 973 -11.37 -8.78 -21.56
CA PRO A 973 -10.80 -7.45 -21.33
C PRO A 973 -11.21 -6.40 -22.38
N VAL A 974 -11.38 -6.81 -23.63
CA VAL A 974 -11.82 -5.93 -24.73
C VAL A 974 -13.30 -5.56 -24.54
N LEU A 975 -14.12 -6.52 -24.07
CA LEU A 975 -15.50 -6.26 -23.68
C LEU A 975 -15.57 -5.20 -22.56
N VAL A 976 -14.74 -5.31 -21.53
CA VAL A 976 -14.66 -4.31 -20.45
C VAL A 976 -14.27 -2.93 -21.00
N LEU A 977 -13.27 -2.86 -21.88
CA LEU A 977 -12.85 -1.59 -22.49
C LEU A 977 -13.91 -0.98 -23.41
N ALA A 978 -14.67 -1.79 -24.15
CA ALA A 978 -15.74 -1.32 -25.03
C ALA A 978 -16.84 -0.57 -24.23
N TYR A 979 -17.16 -1.05 -23.03
CA TYR A 979 -18.14 -0.38 -22.15
C TYR A 979 -17.75 1.01 -21.65
N VAL A 980 -16.47 1.38 -21.72
CA VAL A 980 -16.04 2.78 -21.48
C VAL A 980 -16.70 3.72 -22.50
N LEU A 981 -16.85 3.26 -23.75
CA LEU A 981 -17.48 4.02 -24.83
C LEU A 981 -18.98 4.18 -24.59
N ALA A 982 -19.69 3.13 -24.16
CA ALA A 982 -21.08 3.24 -23.75
C ALA A 982 -21.26 4.22 -22.58
N GLY A 983 -20.39 4.17 -21.57
CA GLY A 983 -20.39 5.13 -20.47
C GLY A 983 -20.16 6.58 -20.91
N LEU A 984 -19.32 6.80 -21.92
CA LEU A 984 -19.09 8.12 -22.50
C LEU A 984 -20.34 8.62 -23.24
N GLY A 985 -20.96 7.77 -24.07
CA GLY A 985 -22.20 8.06 -24.79
C GLY A 985 -23.35 8.42 -23.84
N ASN A 986 -23.60 7.55 -22.86
CA ASN A 986 -24.57 7.78 -21.79
C ASN A 986 -24.27 9.05 -21.01
N GLY A 987 -23.02 9.29 -20.61
CA GLY A 987 -22.64 10.48 -19.86
C GLY A 987 -22.88 11.78 -20.62
N ILE A 988 -22.56 11.83 -21.92
CA ILE A 988 -22.73 13.03 -22.74
C ILE A 988 -24.23 13.27 -22.99
N GLY A 989 -24.96 12.22 -23.38
CA GLY A 989 -26.40 12.29 -23.63
C GLY A 989 -27.19 12.67 -22.39
N LEU A 990 -26.92 12.04 -21.25
CA LEU A 990 -27.64 12.27 -20.00
C LEU A 990 -27.57 13.75 -19.58
N ALA A 991 -26.41 14.38 -19.68
CA ALA A 991 -26.26 15.78 -19.32
C ALA A 991 -26.89 16.74 -20.36
N ALA A 992 -26.75 16.43 -21.66
CA ALA A 992 -27.33 17.24 -22.73
C ALA A 992 -28.87 17.19 -22.75
N TRP A 993 -29.45 16.00 -22.64
CA TRP A 993 -30.89 15.77 -22.78
C TRP A 993 -31.68 16.17 -21.54
N ASN A 994 -31.16 15.90 -20.33
CA ASN A 994 -31.79 16.38 -19.10
C ASN A 994 -31.77 17.92 -19.01
N ALA A 995 -30.68 18.56 -19.44
CA ALA A 995 -30.63 20.02 -19.49
C ALA A 995 -31.57 20.59 -20.57
N TYR A 996 -31.71 19.92 -21.72
CA TYR A 996 -32.64 20.34 -22.77
C TYR A 996 -34.10 20.25 -22.31
N ILE A 997 -34.55 19.07 -21.84
CA ILE A 997 -35.94 18.86 -21.39
C ILE A 997 -36.24 19.66 -20.12
N GLY A 998 -35.28 19.77 -19.20
CA GLY A 998 -35.43 20.54 -17.95
C GLY A 998 -35.68 22.03 -18.16
N ASN A 999 -35.34 22.56 -19.35
CA ASN A 999 -35.56 23.95 -19.71
C ASN A 999 -36.86 24.20 -20.51
N LEU A 1000 -37.63 23.16 -20.87
CA LEU A 1000 -38.92 23.29 -21.52
C LEU A 1000 -40.06 23.59 -20.51
N ALA A 1001 -41.17 24.13 -21.00
CA ALA A 1001 -42.39 24.27 -20.20
C ALA A 1001 -42.92 22.89 -19.74
N ARG A 1002 -43.41 22.80 -18.50
CA ARG A 1002 -43.79 21.53 -17.83
C ARG A 1002 -42.64 20.51 -17.71
N SER A 1003 -41.46 21.00 -17.33
CA SER A 1003 -40.23 20.20 -17.21
C SER A 1003 -40.39 18.94 -16.34
N ASN A 1004 -41.10 19.01 -15.21
CA ASN A 1004 -41.27 17.87 -14.29
C ASN A 1004 -41.96 16.66 -14.95
N GLU A 1005 -43.07 16.91 -15.66
CA GLU A 1005 -43.83 15.88 -16.36
C GLU A 1005 -43.01 15.30 -17.51
N LEU A 1006 -42.39 16.16 -18.31
CA LEU A 1006 -41.57 15.74 -19.46
C LEU A 1006 -40.31 14.95 -19.05
N LEU A 1007 -39.66 15.33 -17.95
CA LEU A 1007 -38.55 14.59 -17.34
C LEU A 1007 -39.03 13.24 -16.78
N GLY A 1008 -40.20 13.20 -16.15
CA GLY A 1008 -40.83 11.96 -15.68
C GLY A 1008 -41.09 10.97 -16.82
N PHE A 1009 -41.68 11.44 -17.92
CA PHE A 1009 -41.89 10.63 -19.13
C PHE A 1009 -40.58 10.20 -19.80
N MET A 1010 -39.60 11.11 -19.91
CA MET A 1010 -38.28 10.79 -20.47
C MET A 1010 -37.57 9.68 -19.70
N HIS A 1011 -37.60 9.74 -18.36
CA HIS A 1011 -36.98 8.70 -17.54
C HIS A 1011 -37.85 7.44 -17.46
N ALA A 1012 -39.16 7.53 -17.70
CA ALA A 1012 -39.99 6.35 -17.86
C ALA A 1012 -39.60 5.56 -19.11
N THR A 1013 -39.21 6.20 -20.22
CA THR A 1013 -38.72 5.47 -21.41
C THR A 1013 -37.38 4.78 -21.15
N TYR A 1014 -36.50 5.35 -20.31
CA TYR A 1014 -35.32 4.66 -19.79
C TYR A 1014 -35.71 3.39 -19.00
N GLY A 1015 -36.65 3.49 -18.06
CA GLY A 1015 -37.13 2.33 -17.30
C GLY A 1015 -37.76 1.26 -18.20
N LEU A 1016 -38.50 1.69 -19.24
CA LEU A 1016 -39.10 0.81 -20.23
C LEU A 1016 -38.03 0.05 -21.02
N GLY A 1017 -36.96 0.72 -21.43
CA GLY A 1017 -35.78 0.07 -22.02
C GLY A 1017 -35.18 -0.97 -21.09
N GLY A 1018 -35.06 -0.63 -19.81
CA GLY A 1018 -34.59 -1.54 -18.76
C GLY A 1018 -35.52 -2.71 -18.45
N THR A 1019 -36.81 -2.60 -18.81
CA THR A 1019 -37.80 -3.69 -18.69
C THR A 1019 -37.75 -4.62 -19.90
N VAL A 1020 -37.65 -4.06 -21.11
CA VAL A 1020 -37.67 -4.79 -22.38
C VAL A 1020 -36.36 -5.55 -22.60
N SER A 1021 -35.22 -4.98 -22.23
CA SER A 1021 -33.91 -5.54 -22.50
C SER A 1021 -33.64 -6.90 -21.82
N PRO A 1022 -33.81 -7.06 -20.49
CA PRO A 1022 -33.69 -8.36 -19.83
C PRO A 1022 -34.65 -9.41 -20.39
N LEU A 1023 -35.87 -9.00 -20.78
CA LEU A 1023 -36.87 -9.91 -21.36
C LEU A 1023 -36.43 -10.45 -22.72
N ILE A 1024 -35.92 -9.58 -23.60
CA ILE A 1024 -35.37 -9.98 -24.90
C ILE A 1024 -34.13 -10.85 -24.70
N ALA A 1025 -33.16 -10.39 -23.90
CA ALA A 1025 -31.91 -11.12 -23.67
C ALA A 1025 -32.16 -12.51 -23.06
N THR A 1026 -33.00 -12.60 -22.04
CA THR A 1026 -33.34 -13.88 -21.40
C THR A 1026 -34.08 -14.81 -22.36
N SER A 1027 -35.04 -14.31 -23.14
CA SER A 1027 -35.79 -15.13 -24.10
C SER A 1027 -34.90 -15.64 -25.24
N MET A 1028 -34.01 -14.80 -25.77
CA MET A 1028 -33.05 -15.20 -26.82
C MET A 1028 -32.11 -16.31 -26.33
N ILE A 1029 -31.59 -16.19 -25.11
CA ILE A 1029 -30.62 -17.14 -24.57
C ILE A 1029 -31.31 -18.44 -24.10
N THR A 1030 -32.45 -18.35 -23.40
CA THR A 1030 -33.08 -19.52 -22.76
C THR A 1030 -34.09 -20.26 -23.64
N GLN A 1031 -34.84 -19.57 -24.51
CA GLN A 1031 -35.85 -20.19 -25.36
C GLN A 1031 -35.36 -20.42 -26.78
N ALA A 1032 -34.59 -19.49 -27.34
CA ALA A 1032 -34.09 -19.58 -28.71
C ALA A 1032 -32.67 -20.19 -28.83
N ASN A 1033 -32.01 -20.51 -27.70
CA ASN A 1033 -30.65 -21.08 -27.64
C ASN A 1033 -29.59 -20.25 -28.40
N LEU A 1034 -29.72 -18.92 -28.40
CA LEU A 1034 -28.76 -18.01 -29.02
C LEU A 1034 -27.64 -17.61 -28.05
N GLY A 1035 -26.51 -17.16 -28.58
CA GLY A 1035 -25.39 -16.69 -27.78
C GLY A 1035 -25.68 -15.34 -27.11
N TRP A 1036 -25.02 -15.05 -25.99
CA TRP A 1036 -25.18 -13.76 -25.30
C TRP A 1036 -24.82 -12.56 -26.18
N TYR A 1037 -23.93 -12.76 -27.17
CA TYR A 1037 -23.49 -11.72 -28.10
C TYR A 1037 -24.55 -11.35 -29.13
N ASP A 1038 -25.52 -12.23 -29.42
CA ASP A 1038 -26.55 -12.00 -30.43
C ASP A 1038 -27.52 -10.87 -30.02
N PHE A 1039 -27.71 -10.69 -28.72
CA PHE A 1039 -28.48 -9.57 -28.17
C PHE A 1039 -27.92 -8.20 -28.59
N TYR A 1040 -26.59 -8.08 -28.75
CA TYR A 1040 -25.98 -6.80 -29.16
C TYR A 1040 -26.23 -6.43 -30.62
N TYR A 1041 -26.62 -7.37 -31.50
CA TYR A 1041 -27.09 -7.02 -32.84
C TYR A 1041 -28.41 -6.25 -32.80
N VAL A 1042 -29.29 -6.57 -31.84
CA VAL A 1042 -30.56 -5.84 -31.62
C VAL A 1042 -30.25 -4.43 -31.11
N LEU A 1043 -29.38 -4.29 -30.11
CA LEU A 1043 -28.94 -2.98 -29.60
C LEU A 1043 -28.23 -2.15 -30.67
N LEU A 1044 -27.41 -2.78 -31.52
CA LEU A 1044 -26.71 -2.11 -32.63
C LEU A 1044 -27.71 -1.49 -33.62
N GLY A 1045 -28.74 -2.24 -34.03
CA GLY A 1045 -29.80 -1.73 -34.90
C GLY A 1045 -30.53 -0.52 -34.29
N MET A 1046 -30.83 -0.58 -32.99
CA MET A 1046 -31.46 0.53 -32.27
C MET A 1046 -30.54 1.76 -32.15
N ALA A 1047 -29.25 1.56 -31.90
CA ALA A 1047 -28.25 2.64 -31.80
C ALA A 1047 -27.96 3.33 -33.14
N VAL A 1048 -28.03 2.61 -34.26
CA VAL A 1048 -27.94 3.20 -35.60
C VAL A 1048 -29.13 4.13 -35.83
N LEU A 1049 -30.34 3.70 -35.47
CA LEU A 1049 -31.54 4.51 -35.55
C LEU A 1049 -31.48 5.73 -34.61
N GLU A 1050 -30.94 5.56 -33.39
CA GLU A 1050 -30.66 6.66 -32.47
C GLU A 1050 -29.73 7.71 -33.07
N THR A 1051 -28.60 7.26 -33.62
CA THR A 1051 -27.62 8.16 -34.23
C THR A 1051 -28.27 8.97 -35.36
N ALA A 1052 -29.05 8.31 -36.22
CA ALA A 1052 -29.75 8.97 -37.32
C ALA A 1052 -30.80 9.98 -36.82
N THR A 1053 -31.67 9.57 -35.90
CA THR A 1053 -32.78 10.39 -35.39
C THR A 1053 -32.32 11.57 -34.54
N LEU A 1054 -31.36 11.39 -33.63
CA LEU A 1054 -30.78 12.45 -32.82
C LEU A 1054 -30.02 13.46 -33.69
N THR A 1055 -29.14 12.98 -34.59
CA THR A 1055 -28.33 13.85 -35.45
C THR A 1055 -29.23 14.70 -36.35
N TYR A 1056 -30.25 14.09 -36.96
CA TYR A 1056 -31.23 14.82 -37.77
C TYR A 1056 -31.98 15.89 -36.96
N SER A 1057 -32.49 15.53 -35.77
CA SER A 1057 -33.31 16.41 -34.94
C SER A 1057 -32.55 17.62 -34.39
N PHE A 1058 -31.28 17.43 -34.02
CA PHE A 1058 -30.43 18.45 -33.40
C PHE A 1058 -29.46 19.14 -34.38
N TRP A 1059 -29.42 18.74 -35.66
CA TRP A 1059 -28.60 19.38 -36.69
C TRP A 1059 -28.67 20.92 -36.70
N PRO A 1060 -29.86 21.55 -36.54
CA PRO A 1060 -29.98 23.01 -36.56
C PRO A 1060 -29.49 23.75 -35.30
N LYS A 1061 -29.14 23.03 -34.21
CA LYS A 1061 -28.72 23.59 -32.91
C LYS A 1061 -27.19 23.69 -32.84
N THR A 1062 -26.65 24.73 -33.46
CA THR A 1062 -25.19 25.00 -33.54
C THR A 1062 -24.63 25.56 -32.23
N ALA A 1063 -23.30 25.54 -32.08
CA ALA A 1063 -22.60 26.13 -30.94
C ALA A 1063 -22.90 27.63 -30.77
N GLN A 1064 -23.04 28.35 -31.89
CA GLN A 1064 -23.40 29.76 -31.88
C GLN A 1064 -24.78 29.99 -31.25
N LYS A 1065 -25.80 29.23 -31.65
CA LYS A 1065 -27.15 29.32 -31.07
C LYS A 1065 -27.17 28.95 -29.58
N TYR A 1066 -26.34 28.00 -29.16
CA TYR A 1066 -26.21 27.64 -27.75
C TYR A 1066 -25.57 28.80 -26.96
N ARG A 1067 -24.51 29.42 -27.47
CA ARG A 1067 -23.87 30.59 -26.85
C ARG A 1067 -24.80 31.79 -26.78
N GLU A 1068 -25.57 32.08 -27.83
CA GLU A 1068 -26.56 33.16 -27.83
C GLU A 1068 -27.63 32.95 -26.74
N ALA A 1069 -28.15 31.72 -26.60
CA ALA A 1069 -29.11 31.38 -25.55
C ALA A 1069 -28.53 31.50 -24.12
N VAL A 1070 -27.21 31.33 -23.96
CA VAL A 1070 -26.51 31.43 -22.67
C VAL A 1070 -26.04 32.86 -22.37
N HIS A 1071 -25.65 33.65 -23.38
CA HIS A 1071 -25.10 35.00 -23.23
C HIS A 1071 -26.16 36.10 -23.03
N THR A 1072 -27.43 35.83 -23.33
CA THR A 1072 -28.53 36.78 -23.09
C THR A 1072 -28.71 37.07 -21.58
N GLU A 1073 -28.10 36.29 -20.68
CA GLU A 1073 -28.08 36.47 -19.21
C GLU A 1073 -26.82 37.21 -18.67
N GLY A 1074 -25.99 37.83 -19.51
CA GLY A 1074 -24.99 38.81 -19.07
C GLY A 1074 -23.77 38.29 -18.28
N THR A 1075 -23.32 37.04 -18.47
CA THR A 1075 -22.18 36.47 -17.71
C THR A 1075 -21.01 36.00 -18.58
N ARG A 1076 -19.78 36.31 -18.13
CA ARG A 1076 -18.49 35.91 -18.72
C ARG A 1076 -18.10 34.51 -18.23
N ASN A 1077 -18.00 33.54 -19.14
CA ASN A 1077 -17.09 32.37 -19.15
C ASN A 1077 -16.76 31.56 -17.86
N GLU A 1078 -17.65 31.42 -16.86
CA GLU A 1078 -17.37 30.63 -15.64
C GLU A 1078 -18.30 29.43 -15.34
N GLY A 1079 -18.91 28.79 -16.35
CA GLY A 1079 -19.97 27.76 -16.14
C GLY A 1079 -19.66 26.63 -15.14
N THR A 1080 -18.59 25.84 -15.35
CA THR A 1080 -18.34 24.66 -14.49
C THR A 1080 -17.72 25.04 -13.14
N ARG A 1081 -16.83 26.05 -13.10
CA ARG A 1081 -16.19 26.51 -11.85
C ARG A 1081 -17.21 27.19 -10.93
N ALA A 1082 -18.10 28.01 -11.49
CA ALA A 1082 -19.16 28.65 -10.73
C ALA A 1082 -20.14 27.62 -10.15
N ALA A 1083 -20.56 26.63 -10.94
CA ALA A 1083 -21.47 25.58 -10.47
C ALA A 1083 -20.90 24.77 -9.28
N LEU A 1084 -19.60 24.46 -9.29
CA LEU A 1084 -19.00 23.52 -8.34
C LEU A 1084 -18.35 24.16 -7.11
N PHE A 1085 -17.93 25.42 -7.19
CA PHE A 1085 -17.10 26.05 -6.15
C PHE A 1085 -17.65 27.37 -5.61
N VAL A 1086 -18.65 27.98 -6.26
CA VAL A 1086 -19.24 29.25 -5.80
C VAL A 1086 -20.46 28.96 -4.93
N LYS A 1087 -20.47 29.49 -3.70
CA LYS A 1087 -21.64 29.42 -2.81
C LYS A 1087 -22.69 30.45 -3.28
N PRO A 1088 -24.00 30.12 -3.28
CA PRO A 1088 -24.63 28.94 -2.69
C PRO A 1088 -24.76 27.70 -3.60
N HIS A 1089 -24.51 27.84 -4.91
CA HIS A 1089 -24.73 26.78 -5.92
C HIS A 1089 -23.97 25.48 -5.62
N ALA A 1090 -22.70 25.60 -5.21
CA ALA A 1090 -21.86 24.45 -4.87
C ALA A 1090 -22.52 23.51 -3.84
N ARG A 1091 -23.15 24.06 -2.79
CA ARG A 1091 -23.79 23.25 -1.74
C ARG A 1091 -24.89 22.35 -2.32
N VAL A 1092 -25.72 22.91 -3.21
CA VAL A 1092 -26.83 22.17 -3.84
C VAL A 1092 -26.28 21.10 -4.78
N VAL A 1093 -25.31 21.44 -5.63
CA VAL A 1093 -24.72 20.50 -6.59
C VAL A 1093 -24.06 19.31 -5.89
N TRP A 1094 -23.29 19.55 -4.82
CA TRP A 1094 -22.64 18.48 -4.08
C TRP A 1094 -23.62 17.57 -3.33
N LEU A 1095 -24.67 18.13 -2.70
CA LEU A 1095 -25.71 17.33 -2.05
C LEU A 1095 -26.44 16.44 -3.07
N CYS A 1096 -26.81 17.00 -4.23
CA CYS A 1096 -27.44 16.25 -5.31
C CYS A 1096 -26.50 15.19 -5.91
N ALA A 1097 -25.20 15.48 -6.05
CA ALA A 1097 -24.21 14.53 -6.55
C ALA A 1097 -24.03 13.34 -5.60
N PHE A 1098 -23.88 13.59 -4.29
CA PHE A 1098 -23.78 12.50 -3.29
C PHE A 1098 -25.08 11.70 -3.16
N PHE A 1099 -26.24 12.36 -3.31
CA PHE A 1099 -27.51 11.66 -3.37
C PHE A 1099 -27.58 10.74 -4.59
N LEU A 1100 -27.21 11.22 -5.79
CA LEU A 1100 -27.19 10.38 -6.99
C LEU A 1100 -26.16 9.25 -6.93
N LEU A 1101 -25.01 9.47 -6.29
CA LEU A 1101 -24.02 8.40 -6.01
C LEU A 1101 -24.68 7.23 -5.27
N GLY A 1102 -25.37 7.49 -4.16
CA GLY A 1102 -26.03 6.43 -3.39
C GLY A 1102 -27.27 5.87 -4.08
N TYR A 1103 -28.08 6.72 -4.70
CA TYR A 1103 -29.33 6.31 -5.36
C TYR A 1103 -29.07 5.44 -6.58
N VAL A 1104 -28.27 5.91 -7.54
CA VAL A 1104 -28.02 5.16 -8.78
C VAL A 1104 -27.25 3.88 -8.44
N GLY A 1105 -26.34 3.91 -7.46
CA GLY A 1105 -25.71 2.69 -6.99
C GLY A 1105 -26.67 1.70 -6.33
N THR A 1106 -27.71 2.17 -5.62
CA THR A 1106 -28.77 1.31 -5.09
C THR A 1106 -29.64 0.72 -6.20
N GLU A 1107 -30.05 1.56 -7.17
CA GLU A 1107 -30.84 1.17 -8.33
C GLU A 1107 -30.14 0.06 -9.14
N VAL A 1108 -28.88 0.28 -9.48
CA VAL A 1108 -28.09 -0.67 -10.29
C VAL A 1108 -27.66 -1.89 -9.47
N ALA A 1109 -27.38 -1.76 -8.18
CA ALA A 1109 -27.03 -2.92 -7.35
C ALA A 1109 -28.23 -3.87 -7.18
N LEU A 1110 -29.44 -3.34 -6.94
CA LEU A 1110 -30.65 -4.14 -6.93
C LEU A 1110 -30.92 -4.75 -8.31
N GLY A 1111 -30.92 -3.95 -9.37
CA GLY A 1111 -31.17 -4.42 -10.74
C GLY A 1111 -30.15 -5.45 -11.24
N GLY A 1112 -28.88 -5.34 -10.82
CA GLY A 1112 -27.79 -6.23 -11.23
C GLY A 1112 -27.74 -7.55 -10.46
N TRP A 1113 -28.09 -7.56 -9.17
CA TRP A 1113 -27.92 -8.72 -8.29
C TRP A 1113 -29.23 -9.42 -7.91
N VAL A 1114 -30.40 -8.85 -8.20
CA VAL A 1114 -31.70 -9.45 -7.81
C VAL A 1114 -31.90 -10.85 -8.41
N VAL A 1115 -31.55 -11.06 -9.68
CA VAL A 1115 -31.69 -12.39 -10.33
C VAL A 1115 -30.82 -13.43 -9.61
N GLN A 1116 -29.55 -13.11 -9.36
CA GLN A 1116 -28.64 -13.99 -8.63
C GLN A 1116 -29.10 -14.25 -7.19
N PHE A 1117 -29.66 -13.23 -6.52
CA PHE A 1117 -30.24 -13.41 -5.19
C PHE A 1117 -31.44 -14.36 -5.22
N MET A 1118 -32.36 -14.21 -6.18
CA MET A 1118 -33.54 -15.08 -6.30
C MET A 1118 -33.13 -16.52 -6.61
N LEU A 1119 -32.15 -16.72 -7.51
CA LEU A 1119 -31.61 -18.04 -7.84
C LEU A 1119 -30.93 -18.72 -6.65
N ARG A 1120 -30.04 -18.00 -5.94
CA ARG A 1120 -29.15 -18.60 -4.93
C ARG A 1120 -29.69 -18.60 -3.50
N VAL A 1121 -30.59 -17.67 -3.17
CA VAL A 1121 -31.09 -17.47 -1.80
C VAL A 1121 -32.57 -17.81 -1.67
N ARG A 1122 -33.37 -17.59 -2.72
CA ARG A 1122 -34.80 -17.94 -2.76
C ARG A 1122 -35.09 -19.23 -3.53
N ASN A 1123 -34.06 -19.88 -4.09
CA ASN A 1123 -34.16 -21.12 -4.87
C ASN A 1123 -35.19 -21.05 -6.01
N ALA A 1124 -35.31 -19.89 -6.66
CA ALA A 1124 -36.23 -19.69 -7.76
C ALA A 1124 -35.71 -20.31 -9.06
N ASP A 1125 -36.62 -20.74 -9.93
CA ASP A 1125 -36.27 -21.20 -11.28
C ASP A 1125 -35.68 -20.04 -12.13
N PRO A 1126 -34.79 -20.31 -13.10
CA PRO A 1126 -34.09 -19.26 -13.87
C PRO A 1126 -35.02 -18.26 -14.57
N PHE A 1127 -36.14 -18.73 -15.12
CA PHE A 1127 -37.13 -17.86 -15.75
C PHE A 1127 -37.83 -16.97 -14.71
N ASP A 1128 -38.29 -17.55 -13.60
CA ASP A 1128 -38.98 -16.83 -12.53
C ASP A 1128 -38.07 -15.80 -11.84
N ALA A 1129 -36.80 -16.15 -11.63
CA ALA A 1129 -35.78 -15.24 -11.15
C ALA A 1129 -35.55 -14.06 -12.12
N GLY A 1130 -35.49 -14.33 -13.43
CA GLY A 1130 -35.42 -13.29 -14.46
C GLY A 1130 -36.64 -12.36 -14.45
N MET A 1131 -37.84 -12.91 -14.24
CA MET A 1131 -39.08 -12.12 -14.14
C MET A 1131 -39.10 -11.17 -12.94
N THR A 1132 -38.37 -11.46 -11.86
CA THR A 1132 -38.23 -10.50 -10.74
C THR A 1132 -37.47 -9.23 -11.11
N ALA A 1133 -36.47 -9.32 -11.99
CA ALA A 1133 -35.76 -8.15 -12.52
C ALA A 1133 -36.67 -7.34 -13.45
N VAL A 1134 -37.47 -8.01 -14.30
CA VAL A 1134 -38.50 -7.35 -15.11
C VAL A 1134 -39.50 -6.61 -14.22
N GLY A 1135 -39.95 -7.23 -13.12
CA GLY A 1135 -40.84 -6.60 -12.14
C GLY A 1135 -40.23 -5.36 -11.47
N PHE A 1136 -38.95 -5.40 -11.11
CA PHE A 1136 -38.23 -4.25 -10.55
C PHE A 1136 -38.16 -3.06 -11.53
N TRP A 1137 -37.72 -3.30 -12.77
CA TRP A 1137 -37.62 -2.25 -13.80
C TRP A 1137 -38.99 -1.75 -14.26
N LEU A 1138 -39.99 -2.62 -14.32
CA LEU A 1138 -41.38 -2.24 -14.58
C LEU A 1138 -41.91 -1.37 -13.44
N GLY A 1139 -41.59 -1.72 -12.19
CA GLY A 1139 -41.86 -0.91 -11.02
C GLY A 1139 -41.29 0.51 -11.18
N ILE A 1140 -39.99 0.63 -11.50
CA ILE A 1140 -39.34 1.93 -11.79
C ILE A 1140 -40.09 2.70 -12.88
N THR A 1141 -40.47 2.03 -13.96
CA THR A 1141 -41.19 2.64 -15.10
C THR A 1141 -42.55 3.20 -14.68
N VAL A 1142 -43.37 2.38 -14.03
CA VAL A 1142 -44.71 2.77 -13.57
C VAL A 1142 -44.62 3.84 -12.48
N GLY A 1143 -43.63 3.74 -11.59
CA GLY A 1143 -43.32 4.75 -10.57
C GLY A 1143 -43.01 6.11 -11.18
N ARG A 1144 -42.18 6.15 -12.23
CA ARG A 1144 -41.83 7.39 -12.95
C ARG A 1144 -43.04 8.03 -13.64
N LEU A 1145 -43.97 7.23 -14.16
CA LEU A 1145 -45.20 7.72 -14.79
C LEU A 1145 -46.23 8.21 -13.77
N VAL A 1146 -46.56 7.37 -12.78
CA VAL A 1146 -47.66 7.62 -11.83
C VAL A 1146 -47.22 8.63 -10.77
N LEU A 1147 -46.11 8.37 -10.07
CA LEU A 1147 -45.65 9.27 -9.01
C LEU A 1147 -45.10 10.59 -9.61
N GLY A 1148 -44.57 10.55 -10.83
CA GLY A 1148 -44.15 11.75 -11.57
C GLY A 1148 -45.24 12.81 -11.72
N MET A 1149 -46.50 12.39 -11.89
CA MET A 1149 -47.67 13.30 -11.94
C MET A 1149 -48.13 13.78 -10.56
N VAL A 1150 -47.83 13.03 -9.50
CA VAL A 1150 -48.24 13.33 -8.12
C VAL A 1150 -47.28 14.32 -7.45
N ILE A 1151 -45.98 14.22 -7.76
CA ILE A 1151 -44.90 15.01 -7.13
C ILE A 1151 -45.08 16.53 -7.28
N PRO A 1152 -45.52 17.10 -8.41
CA PRO A 1152 -45.80 18.53 -8.51
C PRO A 1152 -46.88 19.02 -7.54
N LYS A 1153 -47.87 18.17 -7.21
CA LYS A 1153 -48.98 18.51 -6.30
C LYS A 1153 -48.52 18.58 -4.85
N ILE A 1154 -47.72 17.61 -4.42
CA ILE A 1154 -47.21 17.44 -3.04
C ILE A 1154 -45.96 18.29 -2.77
N GLY A 1155 -45.11 18.46 -3.80
CA GLY A 1155 -43.81 19.12 -3.71
C GLY A 1155 -42.64 18.11 -3.70
N VAL A 1156 -41.56 18.44 -4.41
CA VAL A 1156 -40.40 17.57 -4.64
C VAL A 1156 -39.72 17.13 -3.35
N LYS A 1157 -39.51 18.06 -2.40
CA LYS A 1157 -38.82 17.77 -1.13
C LYS A 1157 -39.62 16.81 -0.25
N LEU A 1158 -40.91 17.08 -0.05
CA LEU A 1158 -41.78 16.28 0.82
C LEU A 1158 -42.03 14.87 0.24
N SER A 1159 -42.17 14.76 -1.09
CA SER A 1159 -42.40 13.47 -1.76
C SER A 1159 -41.29 12.46 -1.45
N LEU A 1160 -40.02 12.86 -1.58
CA LEU A 1160 -38.89 11.97 -1.29
C LEU A 1160 -38.67 11.70 0.21
N MET A 1161 -39.09 12.61 1.09
CA MET A 1161 -39.13 12.34 2.53
C MET A 1161 -40.14 11.24 2.88
N ILE A 1162 -41.14 10.98 2.03
CA ILE A 1162 -42.13 9.92 2.21
C ILE A 1162 -41.68 8.63 1.50
N PHE A 1163 -41.20 8.72 0.26
CA PHE A 1163 -40.86 7.54 -0.55
C PHE A 1163 -39.66 6.76 -0.02
N ILE A 1164 -38.63 7.43 0.53
CA ILE A 1164 -37.43 6.75 1.04
C ILE A 1164 -37.75 5.84 2.25
N PRO A 1165 -38.47 6.30 3.30
CA PRO A 1165 -38.90 5.41 4.39
C PRO A 1165 -39.76 4.22 3.94
N ILE A 1166 -40.68 4.43 2.99
CA ILE A 1166 -41.48 3.33 2.43
C ILE A 1166 -40.57 2.30 1.75
N THR A 1167 -39.58 2.76 0.98
CA THR A 1167 -38.58 1.91 0.32
C THR A 1167 -37.76 1.12 1.35
N MET A 1168 -37.41 1.73 2.49
CA MET A 1168 -36.72 1.04 3.58
C MET A 1168 -37.61 -0.05 4.23
N GLY A 1169 -38.90 0.22 4.40
CA GLY A 1169 -39.86 -0.78 4.88
C GLY A 1169 -39.99 -1.97 3.93
N LEU A 1170 -40.10 -1.71 2.62
CA LEU A 1170 -40.11 -2.77 1.60
C LEU A 1170 -38.79 -3.56 1.56
N GLN A 1171 -37.66 -2.89 1.74
CA GLN A 1171 -36.35 -3.53 1.84
C GLN A 1171 -36.25 -4.45 3.06
N LEU A 1172 -36.82 -4.07 4.20
CA LEU A 1172 -36.90 -4.92 5.39
C LEU A 1172 -37.79 -6.15 5.16
N ILE A 1173 -38.93 -5.99 4.47
CA ILE A 1173 -39.79 -7.11 4.08
C ILE A 1173 -39.02 -8.06 3.16
N PHE A 1174 -38.35 -7.54 2.13
CA PHE A 1174 -37.55 -8.33 1.20
C PHE A 1174 -36.43 -9.09 1.90
N TRP A 1175 -35.81 -8.49 2.91
CA TRP A 1175 -34.74 -9.13 3.69
C TRP A 1175 -35.26 -10.20 4.64
N LEU A 1176 -36.25 -9.86 5.48
CA LEU A 1176 -36.65 -10.67 6.64
C LEU A 1176 -37.65 -11.77 6.31
N VAL A 1177 -38.38 -11.68 5.20
CA VAL A 1177 -39.36 -12.69 4.79
C VAL A 1177 -38.73 -13.61 3.73
N PRO A 1178 -38.38 -14.86 4.07
CA PRO A 1178 -37.68 -15.79 3.18
C PRO A 1178 -38.63 -16.50 2.20
N GLU A 1179 -39.55 -15.75 1.57
CA GLU A 1179 -40.55 -16.29 0.64
C GLU A 1179 -40.38 -15.62 -0.75
N PHE A 1180 -40.38 -16.42 -1.82
CA PHE A 1180 -40.09 -15.95 -3.18
C PHE A 1180 -41.13 -14.95 -3.67
N HIS A 1181 -42.42 -15.28 -3.59
CA HIS A 1181 -43.49 -14.42 -4.10
C HIS A 1181 -43.54 -13.08 -3.37
N VAL A 1182 -43.36 -13.10 -2.04
CA VAL A 1182 -43.30 -11.87 -1.22
C VAL A 1182 -42.09 -11.03 -1.63
N SER A 1183 -40.93 -11.68 -1.84
CA SER A 1183 -39.70 -11.02 -2.28
C SER A 1183 -39.86 -10.36 -3.66
N ALA A 1184 -40.48 -11.07 -4.61
CA ALA A 1184 -40.73 -10.58 -5.98
C ALA A 1184 -41.68 -9.36 -6.00
N VAL A 1185 -42.73 -9.38 -5.18
CA VAL A 1185 -43.66 -8.23 -5.05
C VAL A 1185 -42.97 -7.07 -4.33
N ALA A 1186 -42.25 -7.34 -3.24
CA ALA A 1186 -41.56 -6.32 -2.46
C ALA A 1186 -40.52 -5.57 -3.29
N VAL A 1187 -39.69 -6.27 -4.07
CA VAL A 1187 -38.68 -5.64 -4.94
C VAL A 1187 -39.33 -4.87 -6.10
N SER A 1188 -40.46 -5.34 -6.66
CA SER A 1188 -41.20 -4.62 -7.69
C SER A 1188 -41.78 -3.30 -7.16
N LEU A 1189 -42.37 -3.32 -5.97
CA LEU A 1189 -42.85 -2.12 -5.29
C LEU A 1189 -41.70 -1.21 -4.86
N GLN A 1190 -40.55 -1.77 -4.50
CA GLN A 1190 -39.34 -1.00 -4.22
C GLN A 1190 -38.89 -0.21 -5.45
N GLY A 1191 -38.90 -0.85 -6.63
CA GLY A 1191 -38.69 -0.19 -7.91
C GLY A 1191 -39.66 0.98 -8.14
N PHE A 1192 -40.95 0.81 -7.81
CA PHE A 1192 -41.97 1.85 -7.94
C PHE A 1192 -41.64 3.13 -7.15
N PHE A 1193 -41.19 3.01 -5.89
CA PHE A 1193 -40.84 4.17 -5.08
C PHE A 1193 -39.43 4.73 -5.37
N LEU A 1194 -38.51 3.89 -5.86
CA LEU A 1194 -37.19 4.31 -6.36
C LEU A 1194 -37.27 5.07 -7.69
N GLY A 1195 -38.27 4.76 -8.53
CA GLY A 1195 -38.41 5.32 -9.87
C GLY A 1195 -38.29 6.85 -9.95
N PRO A 1196 -39.07 7.65 -9.20
CA PRO A 1196 -39.05 9.10 -9.32
C PRO A 1196 -37.83 9.81 -8.70
N MET A 1197 -36.95 9.11 -7.98
CA MET A 1197 -35.88 9.79 -7.23
C MET A 1197 -34.86 10.49 -8.13
N PHE A 1198 -34.43 9.89 -9.24
CA PHE A 1198 -33.52 10.54 -10.19
C PHE A 1198 -34.13 11.79 -10.84
N PRO A 1199 -35.33 11.73 -11.48
CA PRO A 1199 -35.99 12.91 -12.01
C PRO A 1199 -36.16 14.02 -10.96
N CYS A 1200 -36.52 13.69 -9.72
CA CYS A 1200 -36.66 14.67 -8.64
C CYS A 1200 -35.37 15.43 -8.34
N VAL A 1201 -34.21 14.75 -8.37
CA VAL A 1201 -32.91 15.42 -8.17
C VAL A 1201 -32.61 16.37 -9.33
N ILE A 1202 -32.89 15.96 -10.57
CA ILE A 1202 -32.71 16.82 -11.75
C ILE A 1202 -33.63 18.04 -11.68
N VAL A 1203 -34.90 17.84 -11.30
CA VAL A 1203 -35.84 18.94 -11.07
C VAL A 1203 -35.31 19.88 -9.98
N ALA A 1204 -34.85 19.35 -8.85
CA ALA A 1204 -34.25 20.16 -7.79
C ALA A 1204 -33.04 20.97 -8.29
N LEU A 1205 -32.16 20.37 -9.10
CA LEU A 1205 -31.03 21.08 -9.72
C LEU A 1205 -31.49 22.20 -10.66
N THR A 1206 -32.47 21.94 -11.52
CA THR A 1206 -32.98 22.94 -12.48
C THR A 1206 -33.84 24.04 -11.85
N MET A 1207 -34.40 23.80 -10.66
CA MET A 1207 -35.16 24.81 -9.90
C MET A 1207 -34.26 25.69 -9.01
N LEU A 1208 -33.15 25.14 -8.51
CA LEU A 1208 -32.26 25.83 -7.56
C LEU A 1208 -31.04 26.48 -8.22
N LEU A 1209 -30.79 26.22 -9.50
CA LEU A 1209 -29.65 26.74 -10.25
C LEU A 1209 -30.12 27.57 -11.47
N PRO A 1210 -29.31 28.55 -11.91
CA PRO A 1210 -29.57 29.27 -13.15
C PRO A 1210 -29.24 28.43 -14.41
N ARG A 1211 -29.91 28.73 -15.52
CA ARG A 1211 -29.92 27.93 -16.77
C ARG A 1211 -28.53 27.66 -17.33
N HIS A 1212 -27.64 28.64 -17.28
CA HIS A 1212 -26.26 28.51 -17.80
C HIS A 1212 -25.41 27.49 -17.01
N LEU A 1213 -25.81 27.12 -15.79
CA LEU A 1213 -25.11 26.11 -14.97
C LEU A 1213 -25.70 24.70 -15.11
N HIS A 1214 -26.88 24.53 -15.72
CA HIS A 1214 -27.60 23.26 -15.75
C HIS A 1214 -26.78 22.12 -16.37
N VAL A 1215 -26.17 22.34 -17.53
CA VAL A 1215 -25.37 21.31 -18.22
C VAL A 1215 -24.17 20.85 -17.38
N SER A 1216 -23.48 21.80 -16.73
CA SER A 1216 -22.31 21.49 -15.88
C SER A 1216 -22.73 20.79 -14.58
N ALA A 1217 -23.78 21.28 -13.91
CA ALA A 1217 -24.27 20.72 -12.66
C ALA A 1217 -24.88 19.32 -12.83
N ILE A 1218 -25.73 19.15 -13.85
CA ILE A 1218 -26.34 17.85 -14.18
C ILE A 1218 -25.25 16.87 -14.64
N GLY A 1219 -24.33 17.28 -15.50
CA GLY A 1219 -23.24 16.41 -15.94
C GLY A 1219 -22.34 15.95 -14.79
N PHE A 1220 -22.01 16.85 -13.86
CA PHE A 1220 -21.25 16.49 -12.67
C PHE A 1220 -22.01 15.54 -11.74
N ALA A 1221 -23.28 15.84 -11.44
CA ALA A 1221 -24.10 15.00 -10.58
C ALA A 1221 -24.38 13.62 -11.21
N ALA A 1222 -24.54 13.58 -12.54
CA ALA A 1222 -24.66 12.36 -13.32
C ALA A 1222 -23.37 11.51 -13.30
N ALA A 1223 -22.18 12.13 -13.35
CA ALA A 1223 -20.94 11.37 -13.21
C ALA A 1223 -20.80 10.74 -11.82
N PHE A 1224 -21.25 11.41 -10.76
CA PHE A 1224 -21.37 10.78 -9.44
C PHE A 1224 -22.41 9.66 -9.43
N GLY A 1225 -23.56 9.83 -10.10
CA GLY A 1225 -24.52 8.75 -10.32
C GLY A 1225 -23.89 7.53 -11.01
N GLY A 1226 -23.20 7.72 -12.13
CA GLY A 1226 -22.46 6.67 -12.82
C GLY A 1226 -21.32 6.06 -12.00
N SER A 1227 -20.71 6.83 -11.11
CA SER A 1227 -19.74 6.31 -10.12
C SER A 1227 -20.42 5.38 -9.11
N GLY A 1228 -21.63 5.74 -8.67
CA GLY A 1228 -22.46 4.90 -7.81
C GLY A 1228 -22.83 3.59 -8.46
N ALA A 1229 -23.29 3.65 -9.72
CA ALA A 1229 -23.59 2.50 -10.57
C ALA A 1229 -22.41 1.54 -10.75
N ALA A 1230 -21.18 2.05 -10.68
CA ALA A 1230 -19.97 1.26 -10.84
C ALA A 1230 -19.46 0.68 -9.51
N VAL A 1231 -19.27 1.55 -8.51
CA VAL A 1231 -18.58 1.20 -7.27
C VAL A 1231 -19.43 0.34 -6.36
N LEU A 1232 -20.72 0.64 -6.23
CA LEU A 1232 -21.59 -0.04 -5.25
C LEU A 1232 -21.91 -1.49 -5.67
N PRO A 1233 -22.33 -1.79 -6.92
CA PRO A 1233 -22.53 -3.17 -7.37
C PRO A 1233 -21.24 -3.99 -7.36
N PHE A 1234 -20.09 -3.39 -7.72
CA PHE A 1234 -18.78 -4.06 -7.64
C PHE A 1234 -18.40 -4.40 -6.19
N ALA A 1235 -18.58 -3.46 -5.25
CA ALA A 1235 -18.32 -3.69 -3.84
C ALA A 1235 -19.21 -4.82 -3.28
N VAL A 1236 -20.50 -4.83 -3.65
CA VAL A 1236 -21.42 -5.93 -3.30
C VAL A 1236 -20.91 -7.26 -3.85
N GLY A 1237 -20.49 -7.33 -5.13
CA GLY A 1237 -19.94 -8.54 -5.73
C GLY A 1237 -18.66 -9.05 -5.06
N ALA A 1238 -17.74 -8.14 -4.73
CA ALA A 1238 -16.49 -8.47 -4.03
C ALA A 1238 -16.75 -9.04 -2.63
N ILE A 1239 -17.73 -8.50 -1.90
CA ILE A 1239 -18.12 -9.01 -0.58
C ILE A 1239 -18.90 -10.32 -0.70
N ALA A 1240 -19.78 -10.43 -1.71
CA ALA A 1240 -20.56 -11.63 -1.99
C ALA A 1240 -19.67 -12.85 -2.30
N GLN A 1241 -18.49 -12.65 -2.89
CA GLN A 1241 -17.50 -13.71 -3.11
C GLN A 1241 -17.08 -14.43 -1.83
N ALA A 1242 -17.04 -13.72 -0.69
CA ALA A 1242 -16.60 -14.27 0.60
C ALA A 1242 -17.76 -14.68 1.51
N LYS A 1243 -18.93 -14.04 1.39
CA LYS A 1243 -20.06 -14.19 2.33
C LYS A 1243 -21.40 -14.55 1.69
N GLY A 1244 -21.43 -14.75 0.37
CA GLY A 1244 -22.65 -14.98 -0.40
C GLY A 1244 -23.44 -13.70 -0.72
N VAL A 1245 -24.38 -13.81 -1.67
CA VAL A 1245 -25.18 -12.68 -2.21
C VAL A 1245 -26.15 -12.08 -1.17
N GLN A 1246 -26.37 -12.76 -0.05
CA GLN A 1246 -27.23 -12.29 1.05
C GLN A 1246 -26.79 -10.94 1.64
N VAL A 1247 -25.52 -10.58 1.51
CA VAL A 1247 -24.97 -9.31 2.01
C VAL A 1247 -25.52 -8.08 1.28
N LEU A 1248 -26.13 -8.24 0.10
CA LEU A 1248 -26.82 -7.17 -0.62
C LEU A 1248 -27.84 -6.45 0.28
N GLN A 1249 -28.64 -7.20 1.03
CA GLN A 1249 -29.79 -6.67 1.77
C GLN A 1249 -29.43 -5.59 2.83
N PRO A 1250 -28.50 -5.85 3.78
CA PRO A 1250 -28.11 -4.86 4.78
C PRO A 1250 -27.35 -3.66 4.18
N ILE A 1251 -26.60 -3.86 3.08
CA ILE A 1251 -25.88 -2.77 2.40
C ILE A 1251 -26.87 -1.77 1.80
N ILE A 1252 -27.88 -2.27 1.07
CA ILE A 1252 -28.90 -1.42 0.45
C ILE A 1252 -29.68 -0.64 1.51
N LEU A 1253 -30.05 -1.27 2.63
CA LEU A 1253 -30.74 -0.60 3.72
C LEU A 1253 -29.91 0.54 4.33
N ALA A 1254 -28.60 0.32 4.52
CA ALA A 1254 -27.69 1.35 5.02
C ALA A 1254 -27.57 2.55 4.05
N ILE A 1255 -27.49 2.28 2.73
CA ILE A 1255 -27.42 3.34 1.72
C ILE A 1255 -28.72 4.15 1.69
N LEU A 1256 -29.89 3.50 1.76
CA LEU A 1256 -31.19 4.19 1.82
C LEU A 1256 -31.29 5.13 3.04
N ALA A 1257 -30.78 4.72 4.20
CA ALA A 1257 -30.73 5.58 5.38
C ALA A 1257 -29.83 6.81 5.18
N VAL A 1258 -28.67 6.63 4.53
CA VAL A 1258 -27.77 7.73 4.17
C VAL A 1258 -28.43 8.68 3.17
N LEU A 1259 -29.14 8.16 2.17
CA LEU A 1259 -29.88 8.97 1.19
C LEU A 1259 -30.95 9.83 1.87
N PHE A 1260 -31.67 9.29 2.85
CA PHE A 1260 -32.63 10.04 3.64
C PHE A 1260 -31.97 11.23 4.35
N ILE A 1261 -30.84 11.01 5.02
CA ILE A 1261 -30.08 12.05 5.73
C ILE A 1261 -29.58 13.14 4.78
N ILE A 1262 -29.02 12.76 3.63
CA ILE A 1262 -28.54 13.71 2.62
C ILE A 1262 -29.69 14.57 2.10
N TRP A 1263 -30.85 13.95 1.83
CA TRP A 1263 -32.01 14.66 1.30
C TRP A 1263 -32.58 15.70 2.28
N LEU A 1264 -32.53 15.43 3.59
CA LEU A 1264 -32.92 16.41 4.62
C LEU A 1264 -32.08 17.70 4.54
N GLY A 1265 -30.82 17.58 4.14
CA GLY A 1265 -29.86 18.69 4.03
C GLY A 1265 -30.10 19.68 2.88
N LEU A 1266 -30.99 19.36 1.93
CA LEU A 1266 -31.35 20.26 0.83
C LEU A 1266 -32.16 21.49 1.32
N PRO A 1267 -31.96 22.69 0.74
CA PRO A 1267 -32.74 23.87 1.08
C PRO A 1267 -34.23 23.69 0.75
N LYS A 1268 -35.11 24.55 1.29
CA LYS A 1268 -36.54 24.55 0.92
C LYS A 1268 -36.66 24.89 -0.57
N ILE A 1269 -37.39 24.05 -1.31
CA ILE A 1269 -37.69 24.26 -2.73
C ILE A 1269 -39.10 24.86 -2.77
N GLU A 1270 -39.22 26.15 -3.10
CA GLU A 1270 -40.53 26.79 -3.25
C GLU A 1270 -41.22 26.31 -4.53
N LYS A 1271 -42.56 26.21 -4.51
CA LYS A 1271 -43.34 25.89 -5.71
C LYS A 1271 -43.12 27.01 -6.74
N ARG A 1272 -42.77 26.63 -7.96
CA ARG A 1272 -42.69 27.56 -9.10
C ARG A 1272 -44.06 28.22 -9.25
N LYS A 1273 -44.14 29.55 -9.13
CA LYS A 1273 -45.31 30.30 -9.58
C LYS A 1273 -45.22 30.30 -11.11
N ASP A 1274 -46.10 29.55 -11.75
CA ASP A 1274 -46.18 29.43 -13.21
C ASP A 1274 -46.58 30.75 -13.87
#